data_AF-A0A8B8WZJ5-F1
#
_entry.id   AF-A0A8B8WZJ5-F1
#
_cell.length_a   1.000
_cell.length_b   1.000
_cell.length_c   1.000
_cell.angle_alpha   90.00
_cell.angle_beta   90.00
_cell.angle_gamma   90.00
#
_symmetry.space_group_name_H-M   'P 1'
#
loop_
_entity.id
_entity.type
_entity.pdbx_description
1 polymer ?
#
loop_
_entity_poly.entity_id
_entity_poly.type
_entity_poly.pdbx_seq_one_letter_code
_entity_poly.pdbx_strand_id
1 'polypeptide(L)'
;MDHSSFSGAPRFLTRPKAFVVSVGKDATLSCQIVGNPTPQVSWEKDLQQVEAGTRFRLAQDGDLYRLTILDLALGDSGQYVCRARNAIGEAFAAVGLQVDAEAACAEQAPHFLLRPTSIRVREGAEATFRCRVRGSPPMSVSWDKDGRRLGALQAPRVRVEASGEASALRILAAQPRDSGTYTVHAENPLGAASAAAGLLVDTEADTAGQPGASTAMLLAHLQLRREAMRTEGAPASPPRASTRTCTVTEGKHARLSCFVMGVPKPEIVWKKDGQLVAEGRRHVVYEDAQENFVLKILFCKQSDCGLYTCTASNLVGQTYSSVLVVVREPMVPFRKRLQDLEVPEKASATFQCEVPLPPMESAWYKEETRLWANAKYLIEEAGAERRLTVLNVTSDDDAVYICETAEGSRTVAELAVRGNLLRKLPRKTAGRVGDTAMFCVELAKPDGPIHWLWNQQEVVAGGRVAVTAEGTCHTLTISQCSLDDAGEVAFVAGDCRTSTQFCVSAPRRPPLHAPEAPVVKARTESSVTLGWSPPPHGDRPVAIDGYLVEKKRMGTHPWSRCHEDKWVATPELTVAGVAEEGEFQFRVSAVNRFGQSPYLEFPGTVHLAPQLAVKTPLKAVEAVEGGEVTFSVDLTTASAGEWFLDGQALKASSVYVIHCDGTRHTLTIRLVPVSLHGAELKFVANGIESSIRMEVRAAPGLTTKCPAAAVAAREVLAWLHEEAQLLAELSDQAAAVTWLKDGHALSPGPKYEVQASAGQRALLVRDVKQEDAGLYECVSHGDRIAYQLLVQESSAVFIKGQPAHKEVQAVVGASTTLSCEVAQAQTEVTWYKNRKKLNSSSKVRVEAKGCTQRLVVQQVDKADAGEYSCEARGQKVSFHLDVTEPKVVFAKEQPARSEVQAVAGASATLSCEVAQAQTEVTWYKDGKKLSSSSKVRVEATGRGRRLVVQQAGKADAGEYSCEAGGQSVSFHLDVTEPKVVFAKEQPARSEVQAVAGASATLSCEVAQAQTEVTWYKDGKKLSSSSKVRVEATGRGRRLVVQQAGKADAGEYSCEAGGQSVSFHLDVTEPKVVFAKEQPARSEVQAVAGASATLSCEVAQAQTEVTWYKDGKKLSSSSKVRVEATGRGRRLVVQQAGKADAGEYSCEAGGQSVSFHLDVTEPKVVFAKEQPARSEVQAVAGASATLSCEVAQAQTEVTWYKDGKKLSSSSKVRVEATGRGRRLVVQQAGKADAGEYSCEAGGQSVSFHLDVTGQSWRRILS
;
A
#
# COMPACT_ATOMS: atom_id res chain seq x y z
N MET A 1 -2.22 3.53 13.33
CA MET A 1 -1.97 4.95 13.70
C MET A 1 -3.06 5.34 14.68
N ASP A 2 -2.72 5.98 15.79
CA ASP A 2 -3.70 6.62 16.67
C ASP A 2 -4.40 7.78 15.95
N HIS A 3 -5.71 7.88 16.16
CA HIS A 3 -6.61 8.81 15.48
C HIS A 3 -6.59 10.25 16.03
N SER A 4 -5.59 10.63 16.83
CA SER A 4 -5.60 11.89 17.60
C SER A 4 -5.01 13.13 16.90
N SER A 5 -4.74 13.11 15.60
CA SER A 5 -4.21 14.27 14.85
C SER A 5 -5.07 14.73 13.67
N PHE A 6 -6.28 14.18 13.54
CA PHE A 6 -7.28 14.73 12.65
C PHE A 6 -8.08 15.76 13.46
N SER A 7 -8.35 16.94 12.93
CA SER A 7 -9.47 17.82 13.29
C SER A 7 -10.15 18.11 11.96
N GLY A 8 -11.39 17.69 11.78
CA GLY A 8 -12.02 17.72 10.46
C GLY A 8 -13.36 17.00 10.42
N ALA A 9 -14.16 17.37 9.41
CA ALA A 9 -15.43 16.75 9.11
C ALA A 9 -15.29 15.23 8.85
N PRO A 10 -16.35 14.43 9.04
CA PRO A 10 -16.30 12.98 8.93
C PRO A 10 -15.89 12.54 7.52
N ARG A 11 -15.03 11.53 7.40
CA ARG A 11 -14.58 10.97 6.10
C ARG A 11 -14.62 9.45 6.11
N PHE A 12 -15.04 8.85 4.99
CA PHE A 12 -15.09 7.39 4.80
C PHE A 12 -13.74 6.87 4.30
N LEU A 13 -13.02 6.10 5.12
CA LEU A 13 -11.84 5.35 4.71
C LEU A 13 -12.22 4.10 3.89
N THR A 14 -13.33 3.47 4.24
CA THR A 14 -13.91 2.33 3.51
C THR A 14 -15.42 2.51 3.43
N ARG A 15 -15.99 2.45 2.22
CA ARG A 15 -17.45 2.55 1.99
C ARG A 15 -18.13 1.18 2.07
N PRO A 16 -19.43 1.11 2.41
CA PRO A 16 -20.18 -0.13 2.38
C PRO A 16 -20.28 -0.67 0.94
N LYS A 17 -20.25 -1.99 0.78
CA LYS A 17 -20.31 -2.66 -0.53
C LYS A 17 -21.69 -3.26 -0.75
N ALA A 18 -22.20 -3.18 -1.98
CA ALA A 18 -23.46 -3.80 -2.36
C ALA A 18 -23.28 -5.32 -2.54
N PHE A 19 -24.28 -6.10 -2.14
CA PHE A 19 -24.31 -7.54 -2.36
C PHE A 19 -25.73 -8.09 -2.26
N VAL A 20 -25.92 -9.27 -2.86
CA VAL A 20 -27.17 -10.03 -2.83
C VAL A 20 -27.11 -11.07 -1.73
N VAL A 21 -28.18 -11.22 -0.94
CA VAL A 21 -28.27 -12.20 0.15
C VAL A 21 -29.62 -12.90 0.11
N SER A 22 -29.69 -14.18 0.45
CA SER A 22 -30.96 -14.91 0.49
C SER A 22 -31.79 -14.57 1.73
N VAL A 23 -33.11 -14.69 1.62
CA VAL A 23 -34.04 -14.63 2.76
C VAL A 23 -33.62 -15.61 3.87
N GLY A 24 -33.73 -15.18 5.13
CA GLY A 24 -33.41 -16.01 6.32
C GLY A 24 -31.92 -16.07 6.68
N LYS A 25 -31.08 -15.25 6.05
CA LYS A 25 -29.65 -15.08 6.38
C LYS A 25 -29.41 -13.69 6.98
N ASP A 26 -28.27 -13.52 7.63
CA ASP A 26 -27.87 -12.21 8.15
C ASP A 26 -27.03 -11.45 7.11
N ALA A 27 -27.26 -10.14 6.97
CA ALA A 27 -26.41 -9.24 6.19
C ALA A 27 -25.61 -8.34 7.12
N THR A 28 -24.38 -8.01 6.75
CA THR A 28 -23.61 -6.97 7.46
C THR A 28 -23.04 -5.96 6.48
N LEU A 29 -23.51 -4.72 6.59
CA LEU A 29 -22.95 -3.56 5.92
C LEU A 29 -21.86 -2.98 6.84
N SER A 30 -20.67 -2.74 6.32
CA SER A 30 -19.56 -2.20 7.10
C SER A 30 -18.87 -1.05 6.39
N CYS A 31 -18.45 -0.05 7.17
CA CYS A 31 -17.72 1.10 6.68
C CYS A 31 -16.74 1.57 7.74
N GLN A 32 -15.66 2.21 7.31
CA GLN A 32 -14.65 2.75 8.22
C GLN A 32 -14.67 4.27 8.09
N ILE A 33 -14.94 4.98 9.17
CA ILE A 33 -15.20 6.42 9.19
C ILE A 33 -14.33 7.06 10.26
N VAL A 34 -13.60 8.10 9.88
CA VAL A 34 -12.77 8.88 10.80
C VAL A 34 -13.21 10.34 10.79
N GLY A 35 -13.17 10.99 11.94
CA GLY A 35 -13.56 12.39 12.14
C GLY A 35 -13.15 12.82 13.53
N ASN A 36 -12.87 14.10 13.73
CA ASN A 36 -12.60 14.64 15.06
C ASN A 36 -13.20 16.05 15.15
N PRO A 37 -14.23 16.29 15.98
CA PRO A 37 -14.81 15.37 16.98
C PRO A 37 -15.34 14.05 16.40
N THR A 38 -15.29 12.97 17.18
CA THR A 38 -15.70 11.62 16.73
C THR A 38 -17.08 11.69 16.08
N PRO A 39 -17.22 11.20 14.83
CA PRO A 39 -18.45 11.36 14.09
C PRO A 39 -19.55 10.46 14.64
N GLN A 40 -20.74 11.02 14.82
CA GLN A 40 -21.95 10.28 15.10
C GLN A 40 -22.44 9.67 13.78
N VAL A 41 -22.61 8.35 13.75
CA VAL A 41 -22.97 7.60 12.54
C VAL A 41 -24.39 7.06 12.67
N SER A 42 -25.24 7.36 11.69
CA SER A 42 -26.58 6.82 11.53
C SER A 42 -26.70 6.10 10.19
N TRP A 43 -27.63 5.16 10.10
CA TRP A 43 -27.99 4.51 8.85
C TRP A 43 -29.42 4.89 8.50
N GLU A 44 -29.69 5.06 7.22
CA GLU A 44 -31.02 5.33 6.66
C GLU A 44 -31.31 4.26 5.61
N LYS A 45 -32.53 3.72 5.57
CA LYS A 45 -33.03 2.85 4.50
C LYS A 45 -34.16 3.59 3.80
N ASP A 46 -34.02 3.81 2.50
CA ASP A 46 -35.06 4.44 1.67
C ASP A 46 -35.61 5.76 2.28
N LEU A 47 -34.70 6.63 2.76
CA LEU A 47 -34.96 7.91 3.44
C LEU A 47 -35.53 7.84 4.87
N GLN A 48 -35.66 6.66 5.46
CA GLN A 48 -36.10 6.47 6.84
C GLN A 48 -34.93 6.02 7.73
N GLN A 49 -34.78 6.61 8.92
CA GLN A 49 -33.68 6.30 9.81
C GLN A 49 -33.81 4.86 10.37
N VAL A 50 -32.72 4.10 10.33
CA VAL A 50 -32.61 2.75 10.87
C VAL A 50 -32.21 2.84 12.34
N GLU A 51 -33.10 2.40 13.23
CA GLU A 51 -32.87 2.39 14.68
C GLU A 51 -32.24 1.07 15.15
N ALA A 52 -31.40 1.15 16.19
CA ALA A 52 -30.76 -0.03 16.77
C ALA A 52 -31.77 -0.89 17.53
N GLY A 53 -31.85 -2.17 17.20
CA GLY A 53 -32.81 -3.10 17.80
C GLY A 53 -32.38 -4.56 17.69
N THR A 54 -33.33 -5.47 17.95
CA THR A 54 -33.08 -6.92 17.91
C THR A 54 -32.71 -7.43 16.52
N ARG A 55 -33.27 -6.80 15.47
CA ARG A 55 -33.04 -7.12 14.06
C ARG A 55 -31.92 -6.31 13.39
N PHE A 56 -31.84 -5.01 13.68
CA PHE A 56 -30.80 -4.12 13.17
C PHE A 56 -29.78 -3.85 14.27
N ARG A 57 -28.64 -4.55 14.23
CA ARG A 57 -27.55 -4.35 15.19
C ARG A 57 -26.55 -3.36 14.62
N LEU A 58 -26.49 -2.18 15.24
CA LEU A 58 -25.43 -1.21 14.99
C LEU A 58 -24.26 -1.50 15.93
N ALA A 59 -23.06 -1.67 15.39
CA ALA A 59 -21.85 -1.92 16.16
C ALA A 59 -20.73 -0.97 15.72
N GLN A 60 -20.04 -0.40 16.70
CA GLN A 60 -18.87 0.44 16.50
C GLN A 60 -17.66 -0.21 17.17
N ASP A 61 -16.58 -0.37 16.41
CA ASP A 61 -15.28 -0.85 16.90
C ASP A 61 -14.18 0.10 16.40
N GLY A 62 -13.81 1.06 17.24
CA GLY A 62 -12.91 2.14 16.85
C GLY A 62 -13.50 3.02 15.73
N ASP A 63 -12.85 3.02 14.57
CA ASP A 63 -13.29 3.72 13.37
C ASP A 63 -14.12 2.84 12.42
N LEU A 64 -14.40 1.57 12.78
CA LEU A 64 -15.23 0.64 12.01
C LEU A 64 -16.69 0.66 12.50
N TYR A 65 -17.61 0.99 11.61
CA TYR A 65 -19.05 1.02 11.86
C TYR A 65 -19.75 -0.08 11.05
N ARG A 66 -20.57 -0.88 11.72
CA ARG A 66 -21.32 -2.01 11.16
C ARG A 66 -22.81 -1.86 11.39
N LEU A 67 -23.59 -2.09 10.34
CA LEU A 67 -25.03 -2.38 10.41
C LEU A 67 -25.22 -3.85 10.07
N THR A 68 -25.61 -4.67 11.04
CA THR A 68 -25.97 -6.07 10.84
C THR A 68 -27.49 -6.20 10.86
N ILE A 69 -28.05 -6.75 9.79
CA ILE A 69 -29.47 -7.02 9.61
C ILE A 69 -29.64 -8.52 9.79
N LEU A 70 -30.35 -8.93 10.84
CA LEU A 70 -30.58 -10.35 11.14
C LEU A 70 -31.84 -10.84 10.47
N ASP A 71 -31.83 -12.11 10.07
CA ASP A 71 -32.99 -12.81 9.50
C ASP A 71 -33.64 -12.02 8.35
N LEU A 72 -32.87 -11.83 7.27
CA LEU A 72 -33.25 -10.98 6.14
C LEU A 72 -34.59 -11.40 5.54
N ALA A 73 -35.46 -10.42 5.32
CA ALA A 73 -36.70 -10.56 4.57
C ALA A 73 -36.59 -9.85 3.22
N LEU A 74 -37.47 -10.18 2.27
CA LEU A 74 -37.50 -9.54 0.95
C LEU A 74 -37.62 -8.01 1.03
N GLY A 75 -38.35 -7.50 2.03
CA GLY A 75 -38.51 -6.07 2.30
C GLY A 75 -37.27 -5.36 2.84
N ASP A 76 -36.23 -6.09 3.22
CA ASP A 76 -34.94 -5.49 3.61
C ASP A 76 -34.12 -5.06 2.39
N SER A 77 -34.53 -5.47 1.18
CA SER A 77 -33.99 -4.92 -0.06
C SER A 77 -34.25 -3.41 -0.13
N GLY A 78 -33.27 -2.66 -0.59
CA GLY A 78 -33.37 -1.20 -0.66
C GLY A 78 -32.02 -0.52 -0.63
N GLN A 79 -32.05 0.81 -0.69
CA GLN A 79 -30.85 1.62 -0.61
C GLN A 79 -30.61 2.02 0.84
N TYR A 80 -29.46 1.61 1.37
CA TYR A 80 -29.00 2.00 2.69
C TYR A 80 -27.99 3.13 2.57
N VAL A 81 -28.15 4.18 3.34
CA VAL A 81 -27.25 5.34 3.39
C VAL A 81 -26.63 5.42 4.77
N CYS A 82 -25.32 5.28 4.85
CA CYS A 82 -24.57 5.57 6.06
C CYS A 82 -24.27 7.06 6.10
N ARG A 83 -24.72 7.75 7.15
CA ARG A 83 -24.52 9.19 7.37
C ARG A 83 -23.66 9.40 8.60
N ALA A 84 -22.58 10.15 8.45
CA ALA A 84 -21.65 10.49 9.52
C ALA A 84 -21.65 12.00 9.73
N ARG A 85 -21.88 12.46 10.97
CA ARG A 85 -21.89 13.88 11.32
C ARG A 85 -20.98 14.17 12.50
N ASN A 86 -20.29 15.30 12.48
CA ASN A 86 -19.68 15.88 13.68
C ASN A 86 -19.90 17.40 13.68
N ALA A 87 -19.37 18.09 14.69
CA ALA A 87 -19.50 19.55 14.81
C ALA A 87 -18.85 20.36 13.66
N ILE A 88 -18.05 19.72 12.79
CA ILE A 88 -17.32 20.35 11.69
C ILE A 88 -17.97 20.09 10.33
N GLY A 89 -18.74 19.00 10.16
CA GLY A 89 -19.46 18.73 8.91
C GLY A 89 -20.11 17.34 8.85
N GLU A 90 -20.59 16.98 7.66
CA GLU A 90 -21.27 15.71 7.40
C GLU A 90 -20.74 15.01 6.14
N ALA A 91 -20.81 13.67 6.13
CA ALA A 91 -20.50 12.84 4.98
C ALA A 91 -21.49 11.67 4.88
N PHE A 92 -21.71 11.17 3.67
CA PHE A 92 -22.65 10.07 3.41
C PHE A 92 -22.10 9.06 2.39
N ALA A 93 -22.50 7.79 2.55
CA ALA A 93 -22.19 6.70 1.63
C ALA A 93 -23.42 5.79 1.44
N ALA A 94 -23.90 5.68 0.20
CA ALA A 94 -25.02 4.82 -0.14
C ALA A 94 -24.58 3.42 -0.61
N VAL A 95 -25.40 2.41 -0.35
CA VAL A 95 -25.19 1.02 -0.73
C VAL A 95 -26.53 0.32 -0.99
N GLY A 96 -26.61 -0.50 -2.05
CA GLY A 96 -27.78 -1.33 -2.31
C GLY A 96 -27.67 -2.69 -1.63
N LEU A 97 -28.73 -3.11 -0.94
CA LEU A 97 -28.93 -4.49 -0.50
C LEU A 97 -30.07 -5.09 -1.31
N GLN A 98 -29.87 -6.29 -1.85
CA GLN A 98 -30.91 -7.04 -2.56
C GLN A 98 -31.08 -8.40 -1.89
N VAL A 99 -32.32 -8.73 -1.54
CA VAL A 99 -32.70 -9.97 -0.88
C VAL A 99 -33.53 -10.84 -1.83
N ASP A 100 -33.06 -12.04 -2.16
CA ASP A 100 -33.70 -12.93 -3.14
C ASP A 100 -34.39 -14.14 -2.44
N ALA A 101 -35.57 -14.54 -2.96
CA ALA A 101 -36.42 -15.61 -2.42
C ALA A 101 -36.08 -17.03 -2.91
N GLU A 102 -35.34 -17.18 -4.02
CA GLU A 102 -35.15 -18.48 -4.66
C GLU A 102 -33.74 -19.03 -4.44
N ALA A 103 -33.68 -20.24 -3.90
CA ALA A 103 -32.46 -21.01 -3.73
C ALA A 103 -31.85 -21.37 -5.10
N ALA A 104 -30.80 -20.65 -5.49
CA ALA A 104 -29.70 -21.16 -6.29
C ALA A 104 -28.49 -20.23 -6.14
N CYS A 105 -27.63 -20.49 -5.14
CA CYS A 105 -26.28 -19.95 -5.21
C CYS A 105 -25.63 -20.50 -6.50
N ALA A 106 -25.16 -19.62 -7.37
CA ALA A 106 -24.15 -20.03 -8.35
C ALA A 106 -22.98 -20.60 -7.57
N GLU A 107 -22.76 -21.90 -7.68
CA GLU A 107 -21.59 -22.56 -7.13
C GLU A 107 -20.33 -21.83 -7.69
N GLN A 108 -19.34 -21.51 -6.84
CA GLN A 108 -18.17 -20.71 -7.20
C GLN A 108 -16.86 -21.43 -6.88
N ALA A 109 -15.95 -21.50 -7.86
CA ALA A 109 -14.59 -21.97 -7.65
C ALA A 109 -13.82 -21.08 -6.65
N PRO A 110 -12.81 -21.63 -5.94
CA PRO A 110 -12.09 -20.92 -4.91
C PRO A 110 -11.32 -19.73 -5.49
N HIS A 111 -11.38 -18.57 -4.85
CA HIS A 111 -10.59 -17.41 -5.23
C HIS A 111 -10.10 -16.63 -4.00
N PHE A 112 -8.87 -16.11 -4.08
CA PHE A 112 -8.26 -15.37 -2.97
C PHE A 112 -8.76 -13.94 -2.91
N LEU A 113 -9.42 -13.60 -1.80
CA LEU A 113 -9.76 -12.24 -1.41
C LEU A 113 -8.55 -11.49 -0.84
N LEU A 114 -7.63 -12.23 -0.20
CA LEU A 114 -6.35 -11.73 0.30
C LEU A 114 -5.28 -12.80 0.07
N ARG A 115 -4.24 -12.46 -0.69
CA ARG A 115 -3.09 -13.35 -0.95
C ARG A 115 -2.02 -13.17 0.13
N PRO A 116 -1.24 -14.22 0.47
CA PRO A 116 -0.14 -14.09 1.40
C PRO A 116 1.00 -13.25 0.81
N THR A 117 1.74 -12.55 1.67
CA THR A 117 2.86 -11.68 1.31
C THR A 117 4.17 -12.29 1.78
N SER A 118 5.23 -12.15 0.98
CA SER A 118 6.58 -12.58 1.40
C SER A 118 7.04 -11.80 2.64
N ILE A 119 7.68 -12.48 3.58
CA ILE A 119 8.14 -11.92 4.86
C ILE A 119 9.60 -12.32 5.12
N ARG A 120 10.34 -11.47 5.84
CA ARG A 120 11.69 -11.75 6.33
C ARG A 120 11.69 -11.62 7.85
N VAL A 121 12.29 -12.58 8.55
CA VAL A 121 12.32 -12.63 10.01
C VAL A 121 13.73 -12.94 10.50
N ARG A 122 14.07 -12.55 11.73
CA ARG A 122 15.33 -12.96 12.37
C ARG A 122 15.22 -14.40 12.87
N GLU A 123 16.35 -15.09 12.97
CA GLU A 123 16.37 -16.39 13.63
C GLU A 123 15.76 -16.31 15.05
N GLY A 124 14.81 -17.20 15.34
CA GLY A 124 14.07 -17.23 16.61
C GLY A 124 12.76 -16.41 16.65
N ALA A 125 12.46 -15.58 15.63
CA ALA A 125 11.20 -14.82 15.58
C ALA A 125 10.02 -15.62 14.99
N GLU A 126 8.78 -15.25 15.34
CA GLU A 126 7.58 -15.86 14.75
C GLU A 126 7.34 -15.31 13.33
N ALA A 127 7.13 -16.22 12.36
CA ALA A 127 6.77 -15.86 10.98
C ALA A 127 5.31 -16.24 10.70
N THR A 128 4.49 -15.32 10.19
CA THR A 128 3.06 -15.57 9.92
C THR A 128 2.66 -15.16 8.50
N PHE A 129 2.19 -16.12 7.71
CA PHE A 129 1.50 -15.88 6.43
C PHE A 129 -0.01 -15.87 6.64
N ARG A 130 -0.72 -14.92 6.04
CA ARG A 130 -2.19 -14.81 6.13
C ARG A 130 -2.81 -14.75 4.75
N CYS A 131 -3.93 -15.44 4.55
CA CYS A 131 -4.72 -15.35 3.35
C CYS A 131 -6.23 -15.44 3.67
N ARG A 132 -7.05 -14.97 2.73
CA ARG A 132 -8.50 -15.10 2.79
C ARG A 132 -9.00 -15.58 1.46
N VAL A 133 -9.86 -16.59 1.47
CA VAL A 133 -10.28 -17.33 0.28
C VAL A 133 -11.76 -17.68 0.38
N ARG A 134 -12.46 -17.56 -0.75
CA ARG A 134 -13.90 -17.75 -0.84
C ARG A 134 -14.24 -18.71 -1.99
N GLY A 135 -15.18 -19.61 -1.76
CA GLY A 135 -15.65 -20.61 -2.72
C GLY A 135 -16.85 -21.36 -2.17
N SER A 136 -17.68 -21.94 -3.06
CA SER A 136 -18.86 -22.74 -2.71
C SER A 136 -18.99 -23.90 -3.70
N PRO A 137 -19.24 -25.16 -3.28
CA PRO A 137 -19.45 -25.65 -1.91
C PRO A 137 -18.18 -25.60 -1.02
N PRO A 138 -18.23 -25.95 0.28
CA PRO A 138 -17.12 -25.81 1.23
C PRO A 138 -15.79 -26.31 0.65
N MET A 139 -14.78 -25.45 0.73
CA MET A 139 -13.50 -25.60 0.06
C MET A 139 -12.40 -26.00 1.05
N SER A 140 -11.47 -26.85 0.61
CA SER A 140 -10.31 -27.24 1.40
C SER A 140 -9.17 -26.23 1.19
N VAL A 141 -8.46 -25.88 2.26
CA VAL A 141 -7.28 -25.00 2.23
C VAL A 141 -6.09 -25.75 2.80
N SER A 142 -4.99 -25.79 2.08
CA SER A 142 -3.75 -26.41 2.53
C SER A 142 -2.53 -25.61 2.13
N TRP A 143 -1.45 -25.76 2.89
CA TRP A 143 -0.20 -25.06 2.64
C TRP A 143 0.89 -26.04 2.21
N ASP A 144 1.77 -25.59 1.33
CA ASP A 144 3.01 -26.26 1.01
C ASP A 144 4.21 -25.37 1.36
N LYS A 145 5.38 -26.02 1.50
CA LYS A 145 6.67 -25.36 1.50
C LYS A 145 7.52 -26.00 0.41
N ASP A 146 7.97 -25.20 -0.54
CA ASP A 146 8.81 -25.62 -1.67
C ASP A 146 8.23 -26.85 -2.40
N GLY A 147 6.90 -26.85 -2.59
CA GLY A 147 6.16 -27.94 -3.25
C GLY A 147 5.91 -29.19 -2.38
N ARG A 148 6.33 -29.21 -1.11
CA ARG A 148 6.01 -30.28 -0.16
C ARG A 148 4.84 -29.88 0.73
N ARG A 149 3.76 -30.67 0.71
CA ARG A 149 2.53 -30.40 1.46
C ARG A 149 2.80 -30.45 2.97
N LEU A 150 2.49 -29.36 3.67
CA LEU A 150 2.59 -29.27 5.12
C LEU A 150 1.35 -29.96 5.72
N GLY A 151 1.48 -31.24 6.10
CA GLY A 151 0.42 -32.03 6.74
C GLY A 151 0.41 -31.88 8.26
N ALA A 152 -0.69 -32.25 8.91
CA ALA A 152 -0.95 -32.14 10.35
C ALA A 152 0.04 -32.89 11.29
N LEU A 153 1.11 -33.49 10.77
CA LEU A 153 2.02 -34.37 11.51
C LEU A 153 3.53 -34.03 11.34
N GLN A 154 3.91 -32.80 10.98
CA GLN A 154 5.32 -32.41 11.03
C GLN A 154 5.58 -31.07 11.75
N ALA A 155 6.23 -31.21 12.92
CA ALA A 155 6.87 -30.22 13.79
C ALA A 155 5.94 -29.31 14.66
N PRO A 156 6.11 -29.28 16.01
CA PRO A 156 5.32 -28.46 16.93
C PRO A 156 5.43 -26.93 16.72
N ARG A 157 6.34 -26.52 15.83
CA ARG A 157 6.64 -25.13 15.47
C ARG A 157 5.78 -24.58 14.34
N VAL A 158 5.27 -25.42 13.43
CA VAL A 158 4.50 -24.93 12.26
C VAL A 158 3.02 -25.20 12.50
N ARG A 159 2.18 -24.15 12.48
CA ARG A 159 0.75 -24.24 12.75
C ARG A 159 -0.05 -23.60 11.64
N VAL A 160 -1.05 -24.33 11.14
CA VAL A 160 -2.06 -23.79 10.23
C VAL A 160 -3.32 -23.53 11.02
N GLU A 161 -3.73 -22.27 11.09
CA GLU A 161 -4.98 -21.82 11.69
C GLU A 161 -5.99 -21.55 10.57
N ALA A 162 -7.18 -22.13 10.64
CA ALA A 162 -8.26 -21.90 9.69
C ALA A 162 -9.55 -21.51 10.42
N SER A 163 -10.19 -20.43 9.99
CA SER A 163 -11.48 -19.96 10.51
C SER A 163 -12.32 -19.41 9.36
N GLY A 164 -13.33 -20.17 8.94
CA GLY A 164 -14.20 -19.80 7.82
C GLY A 164 -13.41 -19.54 6.53
N GLU A 165 -13.50 -18.30 6.02
CA GLU A 165 -12.80 -17.86 4.80
C GLU A 165 -11.32 -17.48 5.03
N ALA A 166 -10.84 -17.43 6.29
CA ALA A 166 -9.48 -17.00 6.62
C ALA A 166 -8.57 -18.18 6.96
N SER A 167 -7.35 -18.20 6.42
CA SER A 167 -6.30 -19.17 6.75
C SER A 167 -4.98 -18.46 7.03
N ALA A 168 -4.29 -18.90 8.09
CA ALA A 168 -2.97 -18.41 8.47
C ALA A 168 -2.00 -19.57 8.71
N LEU A 169 -0.78 -19.44 8.18
CA LEU A 169 0.32 -20.35 8.46
C LEU A 169 1.33 -19.62 9.36
N ARG A 170 1.56 -20.16 10.57
CA ARG A 170 2.51 -19.63 11.55
C ARG A 170 3.69 -20.57 11.72
N ILE A 171 4.89 -20.00 11.83
CA ILE A 171 6.13 -20.71 12.12
C ILE A 171 6.70 -20.09 13.41
N LEU A 172 6.64 -20.85 14.49
CA LEU A 172 7.14 -20.49 15.81
C LEU A 172 8.67 -20.65 15.83
N ALA A 173 9.36 -19.57 16.19
CA ALA A 173 10.82 -19.50 16.31
C ALA A 173 11.60 -19.83 15.03
N ALA A 174 11.32 -19.12 13.93
CA ALA A 174 11.86 -19.36 12.60
C ALA A 174 13.38 -19.60 12.56
N GLN A 175 13.80 -20.63 11.84
CA GLN A 175 15.20 -21.04 11.65
C GLN A 175 15.67 -20.79 10.21
N PRO A 176 16.98 -20.75 9.94
CA PRO A 176 17.51 -20.55 8.58
C PRO A 176 16.94 -21.52 7.55
N ARG A 177 16.72 -22.78 7.97
CA ARG A 177 16.08 -23.85 7.19
C ARG A 177 14.58 -23.65 6.92
N ASP A 178 13.90 -22.75 7.62
CA ASP A 178 12.51 -22.40 7.37
C ASP A 178 12.37 -21.44 6.17
N SER A 179 13.48 -20.84 5.71
CA SER A 179 13.48 -20.08 4.46
C SER A 179 13.00 -20.95 3.29
N GLY A 180 12.24 -20.35 2.36
CA GLY A 180 11.62 -21.07 1.24
C GLY A 180 10.36 -20.39 0.73
N THR A 181 9.75 -20.96 -0.29
CA THR A 181 8.47 -20.49 -0.86
C THR A 181 7.32 -21.27 -0.24
N TYR A 182 6.36 -20.56 0.33
CA TYR A 182 5.16 -21.11 0.92
C TYR A 182 3.97 -20.84 0.00
N THR A 183 3.31 -21.91 -0.49
CA THR A 183 2.14 -21.79 -1.35
C THR A 183 0.90 -22.24 -0.61
N VAL A 184 -0.14 -21.42 -0.63
CA VAL A 184 -1.47 -21.82 -0.20
C VAL A 184 -2.26 -22.34 -1.40
N HIS A 185 -2.92 -23.48 -1.23
CA HIS A 185 -3.78 -24.15 -2.19
C HIS A 185 -5.20 -24.20 -1.64
N ALA A 186 -6.14 -23.77 -2.45
CA ALA A 186 -7.57 -23.73 -2.16
C ALA A 186 -8.32 -24.50 -3.24
N GLU A 187 -9.12 -25.50 -2.85
CA GLU A 187 -9.77 -26.41 -3.80
C GLU A 187 -11.22 -26.72 -3.39
N ASN A 188 -12.11 -26.71 -4.36
CA ASN A 188 -13.47 -27.22 -4.25
C ASN A 188 -13.88 -27.96 -5.54
N PRO A 189 -15.06 -28.60 -5.60
CA PRO A 189 -15.52 -29.35 -6.76
C PRO A 189 -15.60 -28.56 -8.09
N LEU A 190 -15.53 -27.23 -8.06
CA LEU A 190 -15.61 -26.37 -9.24
C LEU A 190 -14.26 -25.83 -9.70
N GLY A 191 -13.19 -26.00 -8.92
CA GLY A 191 -11.85 -25.56 -9.32
C GLY A 191 -10.87 -25.41 -8.17
N ALA A 192 -9.66 -24.96 -8.52
CA ALA A 192 -8.58 -24.74 -7.59
C ALA A 192 -7.93 -23.37 -7.82
N ALA A 193 -7.44 -22.76 -6.74
CA ALA A 193 -6.63 -21.54 -6.77
C ALA A 193 -5.42 -21.69 -5.86
N SER A 194 -4.29 -21.10 -6.26
CA SER A 194 -3.07 -21.06 -5.45
C SER A 194 -2.44 -19.66 -5.39
N ALA A 195 -1.69 -19.41 -4.32
CA ALA A 195 -0.92 -18.17 -4.14
C ALA A 195 0.35 -18.44 -3.32
N ALA A 196 1.48 -17.83 -3.70
CA ALA A 196 2.79 -18.09 -3.11
C ALA A 196 3.40 -16.85 -2.43
N ALA A 197 4.16 -17.07 -1.36
CA ALA A 197 4.89 -16.07 -0.61
C ALA A 197 6.22 -16.63 -0.09
N GLY A 198 7.30 -15.84 -0.12
CA GLY A 198 8.62 -16.27 0.35
C GLY A 198 8.88 -15.97 1.84
N LEU A 199 9.56 -16.87 2.55
CA LEU A 199 10.17 -16.63 3.86
C LEU A 199 11.69 -16.53 3.69
N LEU A 200 12.32 -15.54 4.32
CA LEU A 200 13.76 -15.51 4.53
C LEU A 200 14.07 -15.32 6.02
N VAL A 201 14.99 -16.11 6.55
CA VAL A 201 15.45 -16.04 7.94
C VAL A 201 16.90 -15.61 8.01
N ASP A 202 17.18 -14.46 8.65
CA ASP A 202 18.53 -13.92 8.79
C ASP A 202 19.27 -14.53 10.00
N THR A 203 20.51 -15.01 9.80
CA THR A 203 21.45 -15.44 10.85
C THR A 203 22.45 -14.34 11.17
N GLU A 204 22.65 -13.97 12.44
CA GLU A 204 23.74 -13.07 12.81
C GLU A 204 25.10 -13.79 12.70
N ALA A 205 26.07 -13.11 12.09
CA ALA A 205 27.48 -13.49 12.16
C ALA A 205 28.20 -12.52 13.12
N ASP A 206 28.85 -13.09 14.13
CA ASP A 206 29.72 -12.39 15.06
C ASP A 206 30.78 -11.55 14.36
N THR A 207 31.00 -10.32 14.84
CA THR A 207 32.36 -9.80 15.06
C THR A 207 32.33 -8.61 16.02
N ALA A 208 32.98 -8.79 17.16
CA ALA A 208 33.34 -7.74 18.11
C ALA A 208 34.50 -6.89 17.56
N GLY A 209 34.45 -5.57 17.81
CA GLY A 209 35.57 -4.64 17.62
C GLY A 209 35.14 -3.16 17.57
N GLN A 210 35.37 -2.41 18.65
CA GLN A 210 35.30 -0.93 18.75
C GLN A 210 36.74 -0.36 18.91
N PRO A 211 37.00 0.97 18.88
CA PRO A 211 36.28 2.10 18.27
C PRO A 211 37.21 3.10 17.51
N GLY A 212 36.63 4.01 16.70
CA GLY A 212 37.26 5.30 16.36
C GLY A 212 37.26 5.68 14.87
N ALA A 213 36.25 6.43 14.42
CA ALA A 213 36.36 7.25 13.21
C ALA A 213 35.48 8.50 13.38
N SER A 214 36.10 9.68 13.29
CA SER A 214 35.42 10.96 13.52
C SER A 214 34.44 11.28 12.39
N THR A 215 33.39 12.03 12.77
CA THR A 215 32.34 12.59 11.91
C THR A 215 32.87 13.40 10.70
N ALA A 216 34.14 13.81 10.71
CA ALA A 216 34.77 14.56 9.62
C ALA A 216 35.14 13.69 8.40
N MET A 217 35.57 12.43 8.60
CA MET A 217 35.85 11.53 7.46
C MET A 217 34.56 11.09 6.75
N LEU A 218 33.46 10.97 7.48
CA LEU A 218 32.15 10.60 6.91
C LEU A 218 31.60 11.71 6.01
N LEU A 219 31.72 12.98 6.42
CA LEU A 219 31.32 14.14 5.61
C LEU A 219 32.16 14.30 4.34
N ALA A 220 33.47 14.07 4.41
CA ALA A 220 34.37 14.11 3.25
C ALA A 220 34.08 12.96 2.26
N HIS A 221 33.78 11.75 2.77
CA HIS A 221 33.39 10.60 1.95
C HIS A 221 32.02 10.82 1.27
N LEU A 222 31.09 11.50 1.94
CA LEU A 222 29.77 11.84 1.40
C LEU A 222 29.81 12.94 0.33
N GLN A 223 30.72 13.92 0.44
CA GLN A 223 30.95 14.92 -0.61
C GLN A 223 31.57 14.27 -1.87
N LEU A 224 32.63 13.47 -1.71
CA LEU A 224 33.25 12.75 -2.84
C LEU A 224 32.29 11.82 -3.59
N ARG A 225 31.36 11.16 -2.87
CA ARG A 225 30.35 10.29 -3.50
C ARG A 225 29.23 11.06 -4.19
N ARG A 226 28.90 12.27 -3.72
CA ARG A 226 27.91 13.16 -4.34
C ARG A 226 28.45 13.82 -5.61
N GLU A 227 29.76 14.10 -5.65
CA GLU A 227 30.48 14.47 -6.88
C GLU A 227 30.58 13.28 -7.86
N ALA A 228 30.86 12.06 -7.39
CA ALA A 228 30.94 10.86 -8.24
C ALA A 228 29.59 10.47 -8.90
N MET A 229 28.46 10.73 -8.24
CA MET A 229 27.11 10.52 -8.80
C MET A 229 26.68 11.57 -9.84
N ARG A 230 27.41 12.68 -10.00
CA ARG A 230 27.20 13.59 -11.14
C ARG A 230 27.93 13.12 -12.41
N THR A 231 28.92 12.23 -12.27
CA THR A 231 29.83 11.84 -13.36
C THR A 231 29.66 10.40 -13.86
N GLU A 232 28.99 9.51 -13.14
CA GLU A 232 28.68 8.15 -13.62
C GLU A 232 27.20 7.93 -13.95
N GLY A 233 26.93 7.56 -15.20
CA GLY A 233 25.62 7.18 -15.71
C GLY A 233 25.14 5.82 -15.19
N ALA A 234 23.83 5.58 -15.36
CA ALA A 234 23.04 4.48 -14.83
C ALA A 234 23.75 3.10 -14.78
N PRO A 235 23.67 2.36 -13.65
CA PRO A 235 24.15 0.99 -13.58
C PRO A 235 23.14 -0.02 -14.18
N ALA A 236 23.69 -1.10 -14.74
CA ALA A 236 23.02 -2.11 -15.55
C ALA A 236 21.96 -2.96 -14.81
N SER A 237 20.93 -3.39 -15.57
CA SER A 237 19.86 -4.32 -15.16
C SER A 237 20.30 -5.80 -15.15
N PRO A 238 19.95 -6.59 -14.12
CA PRO A 238 19.38 -7.94 -14.33
C PRO A 238 18.42 -8.41 -13.18
N PRO A 239 17.79 -9.62 -13.23
CA PRO A 239 17.11 -10.33 -14.31
C PRO A 239 15.57 -10.37 -14.12
N ARG A 240 14.87 -10.89 -15.15
CA ARG A 240 13.41 -11.07 -15.31
C ARG A 240 12.65 -11.48 -14.03
N ALA A 241 11.81 -10.58 -13.53
CA ALA A 241 10.64 -10.89 -12.70
C ALA A 241 9.42 -10.20 -13.31
N SER A 242 8.28 -10.89 -13.35
CA SER A 242 7.03 -10.39 -13.93
C SER A 242 6.65 -9.04 -13.31
N THR A 243 6.64 -7.98 -14.13
CA THR A 243 6.21 -6.65 -13.70
C THR A 243 4.77 -6.74 -13.21
N ARG A 244 4.55 -6.43 -11.93
CA ARG A 244 3.20 -6.47 -11.34
C ARG A 244 2.33 -5.41 -12.00
N THR A 245 1.05 -5.71 -12.20
CA THR A 245 0.08 -4.78 -12.76
C THR A 245 -0.94 -4.36 -11.69
N CYS A 246 -1.11 -3.06 -11.49
CA CYS A 246 -2.18 -2.46 -10.67
C CYS A 246 -3.27 -1.96 -11.60
N THR A 247 -4.44 -2.60 -11.58
CA THR A 247 -5.59 -2.15 -12.37
C THR A 247 -6.52 -1.33 -11.49
N VAL A 248 -6.88 -0.13 -11.93
CA VAL A 248 -7.79 0.78 -11.23
C VAL A 248 -8.84 1.29 -12.21
N THR A 249 -10.10 1.39 -11.80
CA THR A 249 -11.13 2.04 -12.63
C THR A 249 -10.98 3.55 -12.50
N GLU A 250 -11.14 4.26 -13.60
CA GLU A 250 -11.07 5.73 -13.65
C GLU A 250 -12.00 6.39 -12.62
N GLY A 251 -11.55 7.48 -12.02
CA GLY A 251 -12.23 8.16 -10.92
C GLY A 251 -12.08 7.50 -9.55
N LYS A 252 -11.48 6.31 -9.46
CA LYS A 252 -11.09 5.66 -8.18
C LYS A 252 -9.63 5.93 -7.85
N HIS A 253 -9.24 5.67 -6.61
CA HIS A 253 -7.85 5.88 -6.16
C HIS A 253 -7.02 4.61 -6.37
N ALA A 254 -5.78 4.75 -6.82
CA ALA A 254 -4.79 3.68 -6.81
C ALA A 254 -3.88 3.81 -5.58
N ARG A 255 -3.42 2.68 -5.06
CA ARG A 255 -2.49 2.62 -3.94
C ARG A 255 -1.34 1.69 -4.31
N LEU A 256 -0.14 2.25 -4.42
CA LEU A 256 1.09 1.55 -4.69
C LEU A 256 1.92 1.53 -3.42
N SER A 257 2.39 0.37 -2.97
CA SER A 257 3.16 0.25 -1.73
C SER A 257 4.44 -0.55 -1.95
N CYS A 258 5.56 -0.03 -1.48
CA CYS A 258 6.84 -0.74 -1.42
C CYS A 258 7.31 -0.86 0.04
N PHE A 259 7.71 -2.07 0.42
CA PHE A 259 8.37 -2.34 1.69
C PHE A 259 9.88 -2.39 1.45
N VAL A 260 10.65 -1.59 2.19
CA VAL A 260 12.11 -1.52 2.04
C VAL A 260 12.75 -1.43 3.41
N MET A 261 13.77 -2.25 3.64
CA MET A 261 14.62 -2.20 4.84
C MET A 261 16.04 -1.75 4.48
N GLY A 262 16.69 -1.00 5.36
CA GLY A 262 18.07 -0.56 5.21
C GLY A 262 18.56 0.22 6.43
N VAL A 263 19.86 0.16 6.72
CA VAL A 263 20.50 0.94 7.79
C VAL A 263 21.67 1.71 7.19
N PRO A 264 21.68 3.07 7.23
CA PRO A 264 20.61 3.95 7.72
C PRO A 264 19.29 3.79 6.94
N LYS A 265 18.16 4.22 7.52
CA LYS A 265 16.83 4.08 6.88
C LYS A 265 16.86 4.69 5.46
N PRO A 266 16.42 3.95 4.43
CA PRO A 266 16.48 4.42 3.06
C PRO A 266 15.42 5.47 2.76
N GLU A 267 15.80 6.48 1.98
CA GLU A 267 14.91 7.46 1.37
C GLU A 267 14.24 6.87 0.13
N ILE A 268 12.97 7.21 -0.09
CA ILE A 268 12.18 6.68 -1.20
C ILE A 268 11.84 7.77 -2.21
N VAL A 269 12.01 7.42 -3.48
CA VAL A 269 11.67 8.26 -4.63
C VAL A 269 10.75 7.46 -5.56
N TRP A 270 9.60 8.03 -5.91
CA TRP A 270 8.70 7.45 -6.92
C TRP A 270 8.93 8.10 -8.28
N LYS A 271 9.00 7.27 -9.32
CA LYS A 271 9.09 7.70 -10.72
C LYS A 271 7.95 7.09 -11.52
N LYS A 272 7.38 7.84 -12.47
CA LYS A 272 6.42 7.36 -13.46
C LYS A 272 7.08 7.48 -14.83
N ASP A 273 7.20 6.37 -15.54
CA ASP A 273 7.84 6.29 -16.87
C ASP A 273 9.25 6.93 -16.87
N GLY A 274 9.98 6.74 -15.77
CA GLY A 274 11.32 7.30 -15.55
C GLY A 274 11.37 8.75 -15.05
N GLN A 275 10.26 9.49 -15.10
CA GLN A 275 10.17 10.87 -14.59
C GLN A 275 9.78 10.90 -13.10
N LEU A 276 10.31 11.85 -12.34
CA LEU A 276 10.00 12.00 -10.91
C LEU A 276 8.50 12.28 -10.73
N VAL A 277 7.83 11.51 -9.87
CA VAL A 277 6.46 11.83 -9.44
C VAL A 277 6.54 12.96 -8.42
N ALA A 278 6.11 14.15 -8.82
CA ALA A 278 5.96 15.27 -7.90
C ALA A 278 4.75 15.03 -6.98
N GLU A 279 4.95 15.18 -5.66
CA GLU A 279 3.85 15.20 -4.71
C GLU A 279 2.94 16.40 -5.01
N GLY A 280 1.62 16.16 -5.02
CA GLY A 280 0.64 17.16 -5.43
C GLY A 280 -0.78 16.77 -5.06
N ARG A 281 -1.79 17.45 -5.64
CA ARG A 281 -3.21 17.29 -5.28
C ARG A 281 -3.72 15.85 -5.44
N ARG A 282 -3.22 15.13 -6.46
CA ARG A 282 -3.60 13.74 -6.73
C ARG A 282 -2.53 12.72 -6.34
N HIS A 283 -1.26 13.09 -6.28
CA HIS A 283 -0.16 12.17 -5.97
C HIS A 283 0.28 12.39 -4.53
N VAL A 284 -0.08 11.47 -3.64
CA VAL A 284 0.20 11.54 -2.20
C VAL A 284 1.17 10.44 -1.81
N VAL A 285 2.33 10.79 -1.29
CA VAL A 285 3.32 9.82 -0.79
C VAL A 285 3.31 9.84 0.74
N TYR A 286 3.31 8.67 1.37
CA TYR A 286 3.35 8.55 2.83
C TYR A 286 3.86 7.18 3.29
N GLU A 287 4.32 7.09 4.53
CA GLU A 287 4.59 5.81 5.20
C GLU A 287 3.33 5.32 5.93
N ASP A 288 2.90 4.08 5.66
CA ASP A 288 1.74 3.51 6.35
C ASP A 288 2.08 2.97 7.75
N ALA A 289 1.08 2.46 8.47
CA ALA A 289 1.26 1.96 9.84
C ALA A 289 2.13 0.70 9.93
N GLN A 290 2.42 0.07 8.78
CA GLN A 290 3.27 -1.11 8.65
C GLN A 290 4.66 -0.74 8.08
N GLU A 291 5.02 0.55 8.09
CA GLU A 291 6.28 1.09 7.57
C GLU A 291 6.49 0.85 6.07
N ASN A 292 5.43 0.59 5.31
CA ASN A 292 5.54 0.59 3.85
C ASN A 292 5.54 2.03 3.35
N PHE A 293 6.34 2.29 2.34
CA PHE A 293 6.31 3.54 1.60
C PHE A 293 5.25 3.43 0.50
N VAL A 294 4.28 4.34 0.54
CA VAL A 294 3.05 4.27 -0.26
C VAL A 294 2.95 5.49 -1.15
N LEU A 295 2.70 5.29 -2.45
CA LEU A 295 2.18 6.31 -3.36
C LEU A 295 0.69 6.05 -3.60
N LYS A 296 -0.16 6.99 -3.21
CA LYS A 296 -1.59 6.98 -3.46
C LYS A 296 -1.90 7.99 -4.58
N ILE A 297 -2.47 7.49 -5.66
CA ILE A 297 -2.93 8.29 -6.80
C ILE A 297 -4.43 8.49 -6.61
N LEU A 298 -4.85 9.71 -6.32
CA LEU A 298 -6.24 10.03 -6.08
C LEU A 298 -6.96 10.29 -7.41
N PHE A 299 -8.18 9.76 -7.53
CA PHE A 299 -9.05 10.00 -8.67
C PHE A 299 -8.33 9.76 -10.00
N CYS A 300 -7.96 8.50 -10.24
CA CYS A 300 -7.13 8.10 -11.36
C CYS A 300 -7.78 8.49 -12.68
N LYS A 301 -6.99 9.07 -13.59
CA LYS A 301 -7.36 9.44 -14.96
C LYS A 301 -6.64 8.53 -15.93
N GLN A 302 -7.08 8.48 -17.19
CA GLN A 302 -6.41 7.68 -18.21
C GLN A 302 -4.91 8.03 -18.36
N SER A 303 -4.56 9.30 -18.14
CA SER A 303 -3.18 9.79 -18.13
C SER A 303 -2.31 9.20 -17.03
N ASP A 304 -2.88 8.60 -15.97
CA ASP A 304 -2.10 7.97 -14.89
C ASP A 304 -1.67 6.53 -15.23
N CYS A 305 -2.03 6.03 -16.42
CA CYS A 305 -1.42 4.80 -16.93
C CYS A 305 0.09 5.01 -17.11
N GLY A 306 0.88 4.01 -16.74
CA GLY A 306 2.33 4.09 -16.85
C GLY A 306 3.05 3.15 -15.89
N LEU A 307 4.36 3.04 -16.05
CA LEU A 307 5.23 2.25 -15.19
C LEU A 307 5.69 3.09 -14.01
N TYR A 308 5.23 2.75 -12.81
CA TYR A 308 5.66 3.40 -11.58
C TYR A 308 6.81 2.62 -10.94
N THR A 309 7.92 3.29 -10.65
CA THR A 309 9.12 2.73 -10.02
C THR A 309 9.35 3.40 -8.67
N CYS A 310 9.33 2.61 -7.60
CA CYS A 310 9.80 3.01 -6.27
C CYS A 310 11.30 2.73 -6.20
N THR A 311 12.11 3.77 -6.01
CA THR A 311 13.56 3.69 -5.81
C THR A 311 13.86 3.99 -4.35
N ALA A 312 14.66 3.15 -3.70
CA ALA A 312 15.06 3.31 -2.32
C ALA A 312 16.57 3.44 -2.20
N SER A 313 17.07 4.46 -1.52
CA SER A 313 18.51 4.72 -1.39
C SER A 313 18.90 5.14 0.02
N ASN A 314 20.06 4.68 0.49
CA ASN A 314 20.72 5.18 1.69
C ASN A 314 22.23 5.34 1.45
N LEU A 315 22.98 5.65 2.50
CA LEU A 315 24.44 5.83 2.43
C LEU A 315 25.21 4.55 2.03
N VAL A 316 24.56 3.39 2.07
CA VAL A 316 25.15 2.07 1.77
C VAL A 316 24.87 1.64 0.33
N GLY A 317 23.72 1.99 -0.24
CA GLY A 317 23.37 1.66 -1.62
C GLY A 317 21.96 2.05 -2.04
N GLN A 318 21.54 1.60 -3.23
CA GLN A 318 20.23 1.88 -3.83
C GLN A 318 19.60 0.60 -4.39
N THR A 319 18.27 0.49 -4.31
CA THR A 319 17.47 -0.59 -4.90
C THR A 319 16.17 -0.02 -5.50
N TYR A 320 15.44 -0.78 -6.31
CA TYR A 320 14.20 -0.33 -6.92
C TYR A 320 13.18 -1.46 -7.16
N SER A 321 11.91 -1.09 -7.30
CA SER A 321 10.79 -1.98 -7.62
C SER A 321 9.79 -1.26 -8.52
N SER A 322 9.21 -1.97 -9.50
CA SER A 322 8.32 -1.37 -10.50
C SER A 322 6.94 -2.05 -10.58
N VAL A 323 5.90 -1.26 -10.84
CA VAL A 323 4.51 -1.68 -11.03
C VAL A 323 3.89 -0.93 -12.21
N LEU A 324 3.24 -1.66 -13.12
CA LEU A 324 2.49 -1.08 -14.23
C LEU A 324 1.09 -0.69 -13.73
N VAL A 325 0.74 0.59 -13.78
CA VAL A 325 -0.62 1.06 -13.47
C VAL A 325 -1.43 1.10 -14.77
N VAL A 326 -2.59 0.44 -14.75
CA VAL A 326 -3.55 0.41 -15.86
C VAL A 326 -4.87 0.97 -15.37
N VAL A 327 -5.27 2.12 -15.92
CA VAL A 327 -6.57 2.73 -15.65
C VAL A 327 -7.58 2.20 -16.67
N ARG A 328 -8.66 1.60 -16.18
CA ARG A 328 -9.76 1.08 -16.99
C ARG A 328 -10.92 2.06 -17.01
N GLU A 329 -11.57 2.16 -18.16
CA GLU A 329 -12.80 2.93 -18.29
C GLU A 329 -13.92 2.35 -17.41
N PRO A 330 -14.80 3.20 -16.86
CA PRO A 330 -15.98 2.75 -16.14
C PRO A 330 -16.98 2.09 -17.09
N MET A 331 -17.87 1.26 -16.53
CA MET A 331 -18.84 0.46 -17.30
C MET A 331 -19.79 1.33 -18.15
N VAL A 332 -20.04 2.57 -17.72
CA VAL A 332 -20.80 3.57 -18.47
C VAL A 332 -19.97 4.88 -18.53
N PRO A 333 -19.18 5.10 -19.58
CA PRO A 333 -18.27 6.25 -19.67
C PRO A 333 -19.00 7.54 -20.07
N PHE A 334 -18.52 8.67 -19.57
CA PHE A 334 -18.94 10.00 -20.03
C PHE A 334 -18.64 10.14 -21.53
N ARG A 335 -19.56 10.74 -22.31
CA ARG A 335 -19.34 11.07 -23.73
C ARG A 335 -18.22 12.09 -23.89
N LYS A 336 -18.19 13.07 -22.98
CA LYS A 336 -17.15 14.09 -22.87
C LYS A 336 -16.70 14.22 -21.43
N ARG A 337 -15.39 14.10 -21.21
CA ARG A 337 -14.77 14.09 -19.88
C ARG A 337 -14.39 15.51 -19.45
N LEU A 338 -14.27 15.72 -18.14
CA LEU A 338 -13.71 16.95 -17.60
C LEU A 338 -12.23 17.11 -18.00
N GLN A 339 -11.82 18.37 -18.14
CA GLN A 339 -10.46 18.76 -18.51
C GLN A 339 -9.86 19.67 -17.44
N ASP A 340 -8.56 19.56 -17.23
CA ASP A 340 -7.83 20.38 -16.28
C ASP A 340 -7.82 21.84 -16.76
N LEU A 341 -8.01 22.76 -15.83
CA LEU A 341 -8.09 24.19 -16.11
C LEU A 341 -7.02 24.94 -15.33
N GLU A 342 -6.50 25.98 -15.95
CA GLU A 342 -5.58 26.90 -15.31
C GLU A 342 -6.10 28.33 -15.50
N VAL A 343 -6.45 28.98 -14.40
CA VAL A 343 -7.25 30.23 -14.40
C VAL A 343 -6.61 31.24 -13.45
N PRO A 344 -6.46 32.53 -13.83
CA PRO A 344 -5.93 33.54 -12.94
C PRO A 344 -6.86 33.81 -11.75
N GLU A 345 -6.30 34.20 -10.62
CA GLU A 345 -7.10 34.58 -9.45
C GLU A 345 -8.10 35.69 -9.79
N LYS A 346 -9.28 35.65 -9.17
CA LYS A 346 -10.46 36.51 -9.40
C LYS A 346 -11.20 36.31 -10.73
N ALA A 347 -10.68 35.48 -11.65
CA ALA A 347 -11.44 35.08 -12.83
C ALA A 347 -12.46 33.99 -12.52
N SER A 348 -13.23 33.54 -13.51
CA SER A 348 -14.17 32.43 -13.37
C SER A 348 -13.64 31.18 -14.08
N ALA A 349 -13.86 30.00 -13.50
CA ALA A 349 -13.45 28.72 -14.07
C ALA A 349 -14.69 27.88 -14.40
N THR A 350 -14.81 27.38 -15.63
CA THR A 350 -15.98 26.60 -16.08
C THR A 350 -15.58 25.19 -16.49
N PHE A 351 -16.06 24.21 -15.72
CA PHE A 351 -15.94 22.79 -15.99
C PHE A 351 -17.15 22.28 -16.77
N GLN A 352 -16.93 21.45 -17.79
CA GLN A 352 -17.99 20.90 -18.64
C GLN A 352 -17.75 19.42 -18.97
N CYS A 353 -18.77 18.58 -18.81
CA CYS A 353 -18.76 17.17 -19.24
C CYS A 353 -20.11 16.78 -19.86
N GLU A 354 -20.15 15.62 -20.52
CA GLU A 354 -21.37 15.08 -21.13
C GLU A 354 -21.66 13.67 -20.63
N VAL A 355 -22.85 13.48 -20.05
CA VAL A 355 -23.31 12.18 -19.55
C VAL A 355 -23.78 11.27 -20.70
N PRO A 356 -23.71 9.93 -20.53
CA PRO A 356 -24.09 8.96 -21.56
C PRO A 356 -25.54 9.10 -22.04
N LEU A 357 -26.47 9.36 -21.10
CA LEU A 357 -27.90 9.46 -21.34
C LEU A 357 -28.49 10.72 -20.65
N PRO A 358 -29.34 11.53 -21.32
CA PRO A 358 -29.88 12.78 -20.79
C PRO A 358 -30.67 12.71 -19.46
N PRO A 359 -31.47 11.67 -19.14
CA PRO A 359 -32.16 11.61 -17.84
C PRO A 359 -31.22 11.26 -16.67
N MET A 360 -29.90 11.18 -16.90
CA MET A 360 -28.93 10.80 -15.89
C MET A 360 -28.55 12.00 -15.01
N GLU A 361 -29.02 12.00 -13.76
CA GLU A 361 -28.64 13.01 -12.77
C GLU A 361 -27.14 12.95 -12.44
N SER A 362 -26.57 14.10 -12.08
CA SER A 362 -25.17 14.23 -11.73
C SER A 362 -24.95 15.07 -10.47
N ALA A 363 -23.83 14.85 -9.81
CA ALA A 363 -23.41 15.55 -8.61
C ALA A 363 -21.98 16.06 -8.77
N TRP A 364 -21.78 17.31 -8.36
CA TRP A 364 -20.47 17.95 -8.40
C TRP A 364 -19.80 17.89 -7.03
N TYR A 365 -18.49 17.69 -7.03
CA TYR A 365 -17.67 17.67 -5.83
C TYR A 365 -16.42 18.50 -6.05
N LYS A 366 -16.01 19.21 -4.99
CA LYS A 366 -14.66 19.74 -4.82
C LYS A 366 -13.95 18.80 -3.86
N GLU A 367 -13.01 18.04 -4.39
CA GLU A 367 -12.35 16.92 -3.73
C GLU A 367 -13.37 15.87 -3.28
N GLU A 368 -13.69 15.81 -1.99
CA GLU A 368 -14.71 14.91 -1.44
C GLU A 368 -15.97 15.66 -0.98
N THR A 369 -15.98 16.99 -1.06
CA THR A 369 -17.08 17.85 -0.60
C THR A 369 -18.08 18.04 -1.73
N ARG A 370 -19.34 17.63 -1.52
CA ARG A 370 -20.41 17.86 -2.48
C ARG A 370 -20.68 19.36 -2.63
N LEU A 371 -20.73 19.82 -3.87
CA LEU A 371 -21.06 21.19 -4.23
C LEU A 371 -22.55 21.32 -4.53
N TRP A 372 -23.11 22.46 -4.16
CA TRP A 372 -24.47 22.86 -4.46
C TRP A 372 -24.45 24.20 -5.17
N ALA A 373 -25.46 24.45 -6.00
CA ALA A 373 -25.60 25.73 -6.68
C ALA A 373 -25.75 26.86 -5.64
N ASN A 374 -24.92 27.89 -5.73
CA ASN A 374 -24.95 29.08 -4.88
C ASN A 374 -24.27 30.27 -5.58
N ALA A 375 -24.04 31.36 -4.85
CA ALA A 375 -23.39 32.57 -5.39
C ALA A 375 -21.95 32.37 -5.89
N LYS A 376 -21.25 31.33 -5.43
CA LYS A 376 -19.88 30.97 -5.84
C LYS A 376 -19.85 29.87 -6.91
N TYR A 377 -20.74 28.90 -6.83
CA TYR A 377 -20.80 27.75 -7.73
C TYR A 377 -22.11 27.77 -8.52
N LEU A 378 -22.04 28.05 -9.81
CA LEU A 378 -23.17 27.93 -10.72
C LEU A 378 -23.18 26.53 -11.34
N ILE A 379 -24.26 25.77 -11.16
CA ILE A 379 -24.41 24.42 -11.71
C ILE A 379 -25.56 24.43 -12.71
N GLU A 380 -25.28 23.98 -13.93
CA GLU A 380 -26.25 23.94 -15.04
C GLU A 380 -26.34 22.50 -15.60
N GLU A 381 -27.57 22.03 -15.79
CA GLU A 381 -27.85 20.73 -16.39
C GLU A 381 -28.78 20.92 -17.59
N ALA A 382 -28.30 20.58 -18.80
CA ALA A 382 -29.06 20.75 -20.03
C ALA A 382 -28.88 19.53 -20.93
N GLY A 383 -29.92 18.70 -21.06
CA GLY A 383 -29.86 17.47 -21.86
C GLY A 383 -28.78 16.52 -21.35
N ALA A 384 -27.78 16.22 -22.17
CA ALA A 384 -26.62 15.41 -21.79
C ALA A 384 -25.45 16.24 -21.19
N GLU A 385 -25.50 17.57 -21.25
CA GLU A 385 -24.41 18.43 -20.79
C GLU A 385 -24.55 18.74 -19.29
N ARG A 386 -23.42 18.71 -18.58
CA ARG A 386 -23.29 19.14 -17.18
C ARG A 386 -22.19 20.18 -17.08
N ARG A 387 -22.50 21.32 -16.45
CA ARG A 387 -21.58 22.45 -16.32
C ARG A 387 -21.50 22.96 -14.89
N LEU A 388 -20.28 23.21 -14.41
CA LEU A 388 -19.99 23.87 -13.14
C LEU A 388 -19.13 25.10 -13.42
N THR A 389 -19.61 26.29 -13.03
CA THR A 389 -18.83 27.52 -13.07
C THR A 389 -18.49 27.98 -11.66
N VAL A 390 -17.21 28.08 -11.36
CA VAL A 390 -16.66 28.67 -10.13
C VAL A 390 -16.41 30.15 -10.39
N LEU A 391 -17.16 31.01 -9.72
CA LEU A 391 -17.06 32.47 -9.86
C LEU A 391 -16.03 33.03 -8.86
N ASN A 392 -15.30 34.06 -9.29
CA ASN A 392 -14.31 34.77 -8.46
C ASN A 392 -13.31 33.81 -7.78
N VAL A 393 -12.61 33.02 -8.61
CA VAL A 393 -11.67 31.97 -8.21
C VAL A 393 -10.62 32.53 -7.25
N THR A 394 -10.51 31.95 -6.06
CA THR A 394 -9.49 32.29 -5.06
C THR A 394 -8.44 31.18 -4.94
N SER A 395 -7.38 31.40 -4.17
CA SER A 395 -6.40 30.35 -3.84
C SER A 395 -7.01 29.09 -3.23
N ASP A 396 -8.17 29.18 -2.57
CA ASP A 396 -8.87 28.04 -1.97
C ASP A 396 -9.55 27.16 -3.02
N ASP A 397 -9.82 27.69 -4.21
CA ASP A 397 -10.47 26.96 -5.30
C ASP A 397 -9.50 26.08 -6.10
N ASP A 398 -8.20 26.20 -5.81
CA ASP A 398 -7.10 25.35 -6.24
C ASP A 398 -7.28 23.92 -5.68
N ALA A 399 -8.04 23.09 -6.42
CA ALA A 399 -8.53 21.80 -5.97
C ALA A 399 -8.84 20.85 -7.14
N VAL A 400 -9.19 19.60 -6.81
CA VAL A 400 -9.73 18.62 -7.76
C VAL A 400 -11.25 18.75 -7.81
N TYR A 401 -11.85 18.82 -8.99
CA TYR A 401 -13.30 18.82 -9.19
C TYR A 401 -13.75 17.52 -9.84
N ILE A 402 -14.90 17.01 -9.40
CA ILE A 402 -15.45 15.72 -9.83
C ILE A 402 -16.91 15.90 -10.20
N CYS A 403 -17.30 15.32 -11.33
CA CYS A 403 -18.69 15.08 -11.66
C CYS A 403 -18.97 13.58 -11.53
N GLU A 404 -19.93 13.20 -10.70
CA GLU A 404 -20.36 11.82 -10.45
C GLU A 404 -21.80 11.65 -10.91
N THR A 405 -22.08 10.60 -11.68
CA THR A 405 -23.46 10.24 -12.08
C THR A 405 -24.15 9.42 -11.00
N ALA A 406 -25.49 9.35 -11.03
CA ALA A 406 -26.27 8.49 -10.13
C ALA A 406 -25.86 7.01 -10.17
N GLU A 407 -25.30 6.53 -11.30
CA GLU A 407 -24.79 5.16 -11.49
C GLU A 407 -23.36 4.96 -10.94
N GLY A 408 -22.74 6.02 -10.40
CA GLY A 408 -21.41 5.98 -9.78
C GLY A 408 -20.23 6.13 -10.77
N SER A 409 -20.50 6.50 -12.03
CA SER A 409 -19.44 6.88 -12.97
C SER A 409 -18.90 8.26 -12.61
N ARG A 410 -17.58 8.44 -12.66
CA ARG A 410 -16.91 9.69 -12.29
C ARG A 410 -16.02 10.21 -13.40
N THR A 411 -16.00 11.51 -13.57
CA THR A 411 -15.00 12.23 -14.36
C THR A 411 -14.38 13.33 -13.50
N VAL A 412 -13.11 13.67 -13.74
CA VAL A 412 -12.27 14.40 -12.79
C VAL A 412 -11.43 15.44 -13.52
N ALA A 413 -11.31 16.64 -12.96
CA ALA A 413 -10.39 17.67 -13.43
C ALA A 413 -9.69 18.41 -12.27
N GLU A 414 -8.56 19.04 -12.56
CA GLU A 414 -7.84 19.92 -11.63
C GLU A 414 -8.05 21.39 -12.00
N LEU A 415 -8.28 22.24 -10.99
CA LEU A 415 -8.18 23.69 -11.14
C LEU A 415 -6.83 24.15 -10.59
N ALA A 416 -5.98 24.69 -11.47
CA ALA A 416 -4.77 25.41 -11.07
C ALA A 416 -5.05 26.92 -11.11
N VAL A 417 -4.82 27.61 -9.98
CA VAL A 417 -5.04 29.05 -9.90
C VAL A 417 -3.72 29.78 -10.15
N ARG A 418 -3.63 30.49 -11.29
CA ARG A 418 -2.46 31.30 -11.67
C ARG A 418 -2.40 32.58 -10.82
N GLY A 419 -1.34 32.68 -10.02
CA GLY A 419 -0.96 33.87 -9.26
C GLY A 419 0.56 34.08 -9.30
N ASN A 420 1.08 35.06 -8.56
CA ASN A 420 2.53 35.35 -8.51
C ASN A 420 3.35 34.27 -7.76
N LEU A 421 2.70 33.28 -7.14
CA LEU A 421 3.29 32.12 -6.49
C LEU A 421 3.51 30.96 -7.50
N LEU A 422 4.74 30.78 -7.97
CA LEU A 422 5.16 29.68 -8.86
C LEU A 422 5.35 28.34 -8.14
N ARG A 423 5.89 28.35 -6.92
CA ARG A 423 5.99 27.18 -6.03
C ARG A 423 5.34 27.52 -4.69
N LYS A 424 4.21 26.88 -4.39
CA LYS A 424 3.47 27.03 -3.12
C LYS A 424 3.98 26.03 -2.08
N LEU A 425 3.74 26.33 -0.81
CA LEU A 425 3.96 25.37 0.27
C LEU A 425 2.92 24.23 0.17
N PRO A 426 3.30 22.98 0.46
CA PRO A 426 2.35 21.86 0.50
C PRO A 426 1.35 22.07 1.65
N ARG A 427 0.14 21.49 1.57
CA ARG A 427 -0.89 21.66 2.62
C ARG A 427 -0.44 21.17 4.01
N LYS A 428 0.43 20.15 4.05
CA LYS A 428 0.98 19.57 5.27
C LYS A 428 2.44 19.17 5.05
N THR A 429 3.29 19.50 6.00
CA THR A 429 4.70 19.13 6.03
C THR A 429 4.96 18.34 7.32
N ALA A 430 5.65 17.21 7.23
CA ALA A 430 5.95 16.37 8.40
C ALA A 430 7.46 16.35 8.69
N GLY A 431 7.83 16.53 9.95
CA GLY A 431 9.20 16.37 10.46
C GLY A 431 9.25 15.39 11.61
N ARG A 432 10.45 14.86 11.92
CA ARG A 432 10.68 14.11 13.17
C ARG A 432 11.49 14.94 14.14
N VAL A 433 11.35 14.63 15.42
CA VAL A 433 12.15 15.28 16.46
C VAL A 433 13.65 15.04 16.19
N GLY A 434 14.40 16.12 15.96
CA GLY A 434 15.83 16.14 15.64
C GLY A 434 16.17 16.35 14.16
N ASP A 435 15.20 16.30 13.23
CA ASP A 435 15.42 16.50 11.80
C ASP A 435 15.55 18.00 11.43
N THR A 436 15.99 18.29 10.21
CA THR A 436 15.96 19.65 9.64
C THR A 436 14.80 19.77 8.66
N ALA A 437 13.83 20.64 8.94
CA ALA A 437 12.73 20.94 8.05
C ALA A 437 13.08 22.10 7.13
N MET A 438 12.66 22.05 5.87
CA MET A 438 12.90 23.08 4.86
C MET A 438 11.63 23.39 4.09
N PHE A 439 11.29 24.66 3.99
CA PHE A 439 10.09 25.19 3.35
C PHE A 439 10.52 26.10 2.22
N CYS A 440 10.11 25.81 0.99
CA CYS A 440 10.57 26.52 -0.20
C CYS A 440 9.37 27.08 -0.97
N VAL A 441 9.43 28.37 -1.29
CA VAL A 441 8.44 29.12 -2.06
C VAL A 441 9.12 29.79 -3.23
N GLU A 442 8.51 29.79 -4.41
CA GLU A 442 9.04 30.45 -5.60
C GLU A 442 8.03 31.45 -6.14
N LEU A 443 8.46 32.66 -6.47
CA LEU A 443 7.64 33.74 -7.00
C LEU A 443 7.94 34.02 -8.47
N ALA A 444 6.96 34.44 -9.27
CA ALA A 444 7.19 34.81 -10.66
C ALA A 444 7.93 36.15 -10.77
N LYS A 445 7.56 37.11 -9.91
CA LYS A 445 8.25 38.38 -9.67
C LYS A 445 8.10 38.76 -8.19
N PRO A 446 9.16 39.15 -7.47
CA PRO A 446 9.02 39.61 -6.10
C PRO A 446 8.39 41.02 -6.07
N ASP A 447 7.10 41.12 -5.79
CA ASP A 447 6.37 42.39 -5.62
C ASP A 447 5.97 42.56 -4.14
N GLY A 448 6.75 43.34 -3.40
CA GLY A 448 6.47 43.72 -2.00
C GLY A 448 7.33 43.03 -0.93
N PRO A 449 7.16 43.41 0.36
CA PRO A 449 7.92 42.85 1.46
C PRO A 449 7.53 41.39 1.74
N ILE A 450 8.53 40.57 2.07
CA ILE A 450 8.38 39.13 2.26
C ILE A 450 8.45 38.80 3.74
N HIS A 451 7.46 38.04 4.22
CA HIS A 451 7.35 37.61 5.59
C HIS A 451 7.13 36.09 5.67
N TRP A 452 7.94 35.42 6.49
CA TRP A 452 7.62 34.08 6.98
C TRP A 452 6.89 34.23 8.31
N LEU A 453 5.76 33.55 8.45
CA LEU A 453 4.97 33.52 9.66
C LEU A 453 4.97 32.10 10.22
N TRP A 454 5.11 31.98 11.53
CA TRP A 454 4.92 30.75 12.28
C TRP A 454 3.87 30.99 13.34
N ASN A 455 2.76 30.24 13.26
CA ASN A 455 1.60 30.42 14.14
C ASN A 455 1.15 31.89 14.16
N GLN A 456 1.12 32.51 12.98
CA GLN A 456 0.78 33.92 12.74
C GLN A 456 1.78 34.96 13.26
N GLN A 457 2.89 34.56 13.89
CA GLN A 457 3.96 35.46 14.31
C GLN A 457 5.11 35.49 13.30
N GLU A 458 5.72 36.64 13.09
CA GLU A 458 6.82 36.79 12.15
C GLU A 458 8.07 36.01 12.62
N VAL A 459 8.65 35.24 11.70
CA VAL A 459 9.83 34.41 11.98
C VAL A 459 11.09 35.26 11.93
N VAL A 460 11.79 35.33 13.05
CA VAL A 460 13.10 35.99 13.14
C VAL A 460 14.19 34.95 12.88
N ALA A 461 15.05 35.23 11.90
CA ALA A 461 16.20 34.36 11.61
C ALA A 461 17.20 34.36 12.79
N GLY A 462 17.61 33.18 13.23
CA GLY A 462 18.53 33.03 14.37
C GLY A 462 18.61 31.59 14.91
N GLY A 463 19.81 31.19 15.34
CA GLY A 463 20.05 29.89 15.97
C GLY A 463 19.70 28.70 15.07
N ARG A 464 18.59 28.03 15.39
CA ARG A 464 18.07 26.84 14.68
C ARG A 464 17.34 27.19 13.38
N VAL A 465 16.90 28.44 13.22
CA VAL A 465 16.02 28.89 12.14
C VAL A 465 16.79 29.79 11.18
N ALA A 466 16.79 29.44 9.89
CA ALA A 466 17.43 30.20 8.83
C ALA A 466 16.41 30.58 7.75
N VAL A 467 16.42 31.84 7.31
CA VAL A 467 15.62 32.34 6.19
C VAL A 467 16.58 32.80 5.10
N THR A 468 16.43 32.27 3.89
CA THR A 468 17.27 32.56 2.73
C THR A 468 16.42 32.93 1.52
N ALA A 469 16.96 33.77 0.64
CA ALA A 469 16.32 34.16 -0.61
C ALA A 469 17.36 34.18 -1.73
N GLU A 470 17.12 33.40 -2.78
CA GLU A 470 17.96 33.30 -3.98
C GLU A 470 17.08 33.55 -5.22
N GLY A 471 17.16 34.75 -5.78
CA GLY A 471 16.36 35.14 -6.94
C GLY A 471 14.86 35.12 -6.64
N THR A 472 14.12 34.29 -7.36
CA THR A 472 12.69 34.06 -7.19
C THR A 472 12.36 33.06 -6.07
N CYS A 473 13.37 32.38 -5.51
CA CYS A 473 13.19 31.32 -4.54
C CYS A 473 13.44 31.82 -3.11
N HIS A 474 12.51 31.54 -2.21
CA HIS A 474 12.55 31.90 -0.79
C HIS A 474 12.44 30.64 0.05
N THR A 475 13.36 30.47 1.00
CA THR A 475 13.47 29.24 1.79
C THR A 475 13.56 29.54 3.28
N LEU A 476 12.73 28.88 4.08
CA LEU A 476 12.82 28.81 5.54
C LEU A 476 13.33 27.42 5.94
N THR A 477 14.32 27.37 6.82
CA THR A 477 14.92 26.13 7.33
C THR A 477 14.85 26.12 8.85
N ILE A 478 14.35 25.04 9.44
CA ILE A 478 14.29 24.81 10.88
C ILE A 478 15.14 23.58 11.19
N SER A 479 16.27 23.76 11.85
CA SER A 479 17.22 22.71 12.20
C SER A 479 16.88 22.12 13.57
N GLN A 480 17.07 20.80 13.74
CA GLN A 480 16.79 20.10 15.01
C GLN A 480 15.36 20.32 15.51
N CYS A 481 14.37 19.94 14.68
CA CYS A 481 12.95 20.13 14.96
C CYS A 481 12.54 19.51 16.32
N SER A 482 11.70 20.18 17.10
CA SER A 482 11.11 19.70 18.36
C SER A 482 9.59 19.53 18.22
N LEU A 483 8.92 18.94 19.22
CA LEU A 483 7.45 18.84 19.19
C LEU A 483 6.76 20.21 19.25
N ASP A 484 7.41 21.18 19.91
CA ASP A 484 6.94 22.57 20.00
C ASP A 484 7.03 23.28 18.66
N ASP A 485 7.81 22.74 17.73
CA ASP A 485 7.90 23.28 16.38
C ASP A 485 6.65 22.93 15.52
N ALA A 486 5.68 22.17 16.04
CA ALA A 486 4.43 21.94 15.33
C ALA A 486 3.57 23.21 15.23
N GLY A 487 3.03 23.51 14.05
CA GLY A 487 2.27 24.75 13.85
C GLY A 487 1.96 25.08 12.40
N GLU A 488 1.26 26.18 12.16
CA GLU A 488 1.09 26.72 10.81
C GLU A 488 2.33 27.52 10.41
N VAL A 489 2.97 27.15 9.30
CA VAL A 489 4.05 27.94 8.69
C VAL A 489 3.46 28.58 7.43
N ALA A 490 3.50 29.90 7.34
CA ALA A 490 3.00 30.66 6.21
C ALA A 490 4.08 31.56 5.60
N PHE A 491 3.95 31.80 4.31
CA PHE A 491 4.74 32.75 3.55
C PHE A 491 3.79 33.81 3.00
N VAL A 492 4.15 35.08 3.15
CA VAL A 492 3.40 36.23 2.66
C VAL A 492 4.33 37.15 1.87
N ALA A 493 3.94 37.55 0.67
CA ALA A 493 4.64 38.53 -0.16
C ALA A 493 3.61 39.41 -0.87
N GLY A 494 3.43 40.66 -0.41
CA GLY A 494 2.34 41.52 -0.88
C GLY A 494 0.96 40.87 -0.67
N ASP A 495 0.18 40.74 -1.75
CA ASP A 495 -1.14 40.08 -1.75
C ASP A 495 -1.05 38.54 -1.80
N CYS A 496 0.15 37.97 -1.97
CA CYS A 496 0.35 36.53 -2.13
C CYS A 496 0.59 35.85 -0.79
N ARG A 497 -0.20 34.81 -0.47
CA ARG A 497 -0.04 34.00 0.74
C ARG A 497 -0.10 32.50 0.42
N THR A 498 0.79 31.72 1.04
CA THR A 498 0.73 30.25 1.05
C THR A 498 1.05 29.75 2.45
N SER A 499 0.41 28.68 2.90
CA SER A 499 0.71 28.09 4.21
C SER A 499 0.71 26.56 4.20
N THR A 500 1.40 25.99 5.19
CA THR A 500 1.47 24.55 5.46
C THR A 500 1.24 24.30 6.94
N GLN A 501 0.52 23.22 7.26
CA GLN A 501 0.55 22.68 8.61
C GLN A 501 1.84 21.88 8.81
N PHE A 502 2.75 22.36 9.65
CA PHE A 502 3.94 21.62 10.05
C PHE A 502 3.63 20.73 11.25
N CYS A 503 3.90 19.43 11.12
CA CYS A 503 3.71 18.45 12.19
C CYS A 503 5.03 17.79 12.52
N VAL A 504 5.46 17.90 13.77
CA VAL A 504 6.64 17.19 14.27
C VAL A 504 6.21 15.97 15.07
N SER A 505 6.78 14.81 14.75
CA SER A 505 6.44 13.54 15.41
C SER A 505 7.61 12.99 16.22
N ALA A 506 7.33 12.54 17.44
CA ALA A 506 8.28 11.83 18.29
C ALA A 506 8.64 10.46 17.67
N PRO A 507 9.83 9.91 17.96
CA PRO A 507 10.19 8.57 17.51
C PRO A 507 9.21 7.52 18.06
N ARG A 508 8.57 6.77 17.17
CA ARG A 508 7.64 5.68 17.53
C ARG A 508 8.43 4.44 17.95
N ARG A 509 8.65 4.24 19.24
CA ARG A 509 9.24 3.00 19.79
C ARG A 509 8.53 2.58 21.09
N PRO A 510 8.36 1.27 21.34
CA PRO A 510 7.98 0.78 22.67
C PRO A 510 9.06 1.19 23.70
N PRO A 511 8.71 1.28 25.00
CA PRO A 511 9.71 1.62 26.01
C PRO A 511 10.83 0.57 26.00
N LEU A 512 12.08 1.01 25.84
CA LEU A 512 13.22 0.11 25.63
C LEU A 512 13.68 -0.57 26.92
N HIS A 513 13.47 0.10 28.06
CA HIS A 513 13.89 -0.37 29.38
C HIS A 513 12.69 -0.85 30.18
N ALA A 514 12.89 -1.90 30.96
CA ALA A 514 11.91 -2.37 31.93
C ALA A 514 11.69 -1.30 33.03
N PRO A 515 10.57 -1.38 33.78
CA PRO A 515 10.42 -0.59 35.00
C PRO A 515 11.59 -0.84 35.98
N GLU A 516 11.75 0.03 36.96
CA GLU A 516 12.84 -0.06 37.95
C GLU A 516 12.31 -0.29 39.37
N ALA A 517 13.22 -0.65 40.29
CA ALA A 517 12.95 -0.78 41.73
C ALA A 517 11.67 -1.59 42.08
N PRO A 518 11.56 -2.87 41.66
CA PRO A 518 10.43 -3.70 42.05
C PRO A 518 10.46 -3.93 43.55
N VAL A 519 9.36 -3.61 44.23
CA VAL A 519 9.21 -3.81 45.67
C VAL A 519 7.87 -4.45 45.99
N VAL A 520 7.90 -5.48 46.84
CA VAL A 520 6.68 -5.98 47.49
C VAL A 520 6.42 -5.08 48.70
N LYS A 521 5.45 -4.17 48.58
CA LYS A 521 5.12 -3.16 49.60
C LYS A 521 4.43 -3.77 50.82
N ALA A 522 3.51 -4.71 50.60
CA ALA A 522 2.78 -5.40 51.65
C ALA A 522 2.45 -6.83 51.22
N ARG A 523 2.41 -7.76 52.18
CA ARG A 523 2.02 -9.16 51.95
C ARG A 523 1.11 -9.62 53.08
N THR A 524 0.02 -10.29 52.72
CA THR A 524 -0.81 -11.08 53.62
C THR A 524 -0.84 -12.52 53.14
N GLU A 525 -1.49 -13.42 53.87
CA GLU A 525 -1.68 -14.80 53.43
C GLU A 525 -2.50 -14.91 52.14
N SER A 526 -3.24 -13.88 51.74
CA SER A 526 -4.19 -13.92 50.61
C SER A 526 -4.08 -12.76 49.62
N SER A 527 -3.15 -11.83 49.84
CA SER A 527 -2.93 -10.67 48.98
C SER A 527 -1.49 -10.19 48.99
N VAL A 528 -1.09 -9.53 47.90
CA VAL A 528 0.22 -8.88 47.77
C VAL A 528 0.07 -7.52 47.13
N THR A 529 0.75 -6.51 47.69
CA THR A 529 0.85 -5.18 47.08
C THR A 529 2.24 -5.01 46.47
N LEU A 530 2.25 -4.76 45.16
CA LEU A 530 3.45 -4.63 44.34
C LEU A 530 3.64 -3.17 43.95
N GLY A 531 4.84 -2.63 44.10
CA GLY A 531 5.22 -1.29 43.68
C GLY A 531 6.47 -1.32 42.81
N TRP A 532 6.58 -0.35 41.89
CA TRP A 532 7.74 -0.18 41.03
C TRP A 532 7.95 1.30 40.70
N SER A 533 9.05 1.62 40.03
CA SER A 533 9.31 2.94 39.46
C SER A 533 9.23 2.88 37.93
N PRO A 534 8.88 3.98 37.25
CA PRO A 534 8.94 4.05 35.79
C PRO A 534 10.35 3.72 35.26
N PRO A 535 10.46 3.18 34.02
CA PRO A 535 11.74 3.02 33.33
C PRO A 535 12.59 4.31 33.32
N PRO A 536 13.92 4.20 33.33
CA PRO A 536 14.82 5.35 33.37
C PRO A 536 14.68 6.17 32.08
N HIS A 537 14.70 7.49 32.23
CA HIS A 537 14.78 8.39 31.08
C HIS A 537 16.22 8.39 30.56
N GLY A 538 16.48 7.71 29.43
CA GLY A 538 17.72 7.92 28.67
C GLY A 538 17.78 9.31 28.02
N ASP A 539 18.71 9.53 27.09
CA ASP A 539 18.87 10.82 26.36
C ASP A 539 17.59 11.35 25.65
N ARG A 540 16.53 10.53 25.54
CA ARG A 540 15.23 10.90 24.97
C ARG A 540 14.06 10.26 25.76
N PRO A 541 13.17 11.05 26.38
CA PRO A 541 12.03 10.52 27.13
C PRO A 541 10.95 9.91 26.21
N VAL A 542 10.33 8.81 26.66
CA VAL A 542 9.22 8.12 25.98
C VAL A 542 8.01 8.11 26.92
N ALA A 543 6.83 8.48 26.41
CA ALA A 543 5.59 8.47 27.19
C ALA A 543 5.14 7.03 27.51
N ILE A 544 4.73 6.81 28.76
CA ILE A 544 4.22 5.53 29.28
C ILE A 544 2.71 5.70 29.51
N ASP A 545 1.91 4.84 28.88
CA ASP A 545 0.45 4.88 29.00
C ASP A 545 -0.05 4.04 30.20
N GLY A 546 0.74 3.06 30.66
CA GLY A 546 0.46 2.26 31.85
C GLY A 546 1.41 1.07 32.01
N TYR A 547 1.04 0.12 32.86
CA TYR A 547 1.86 -1.05 33.20
C TYR A 547 1.05 -2.34 33.11
N LEU A 548 1.71 -3.42 32.67
CA LEU A 548 1.14 -4.77 32.64
C LEU A 548 1.74 -5.58 33.78
N VAL A 549 0.90 -6.10 34.68
CA VAL A 549 1.33 -6.93 35.81
C VAL A 549 0.81 -8.36 35.64
N GLU A 550 1.72 -9.31 35.74
CA GLU A 550 1.44 -10.74 35.58
C GLU A 550 1.97 -11.55 36.76
N LYS A 551 1.29 -12.66 37.05
CA LYS A 551 1.66 -13.67 38.04
C LYS A 551 1.82 -15.04 37.41
N LYS A 552 2.69 -15.84 37.98
CA LYS A 552 2.93 -17.22 37.60
C LYS A 552 3.09 -18.09 38.83
N ARG A 553 2.36 -19.21 38.88
CA ARG A 553 2.51 -20.20 39.96
C ARG A 553 3.82 -20.98 39.77
N MET A 554 4.57 -21.16 40.84
CA MET A 554 5.80 -21.96 40.82
C MET A 554 5.53 -23.37 40.29
N GLY A 555 6.35 -23.80 39.32
CA GLY A 555 6.21 -25.11 38.65
C GLY A 555 5.28 -25.12 37.43
N THR A 556 4.52 -24.06 37.17
CA THR A 556 3.72 -23.93 35.93
C THR A 556 4.51 -23.21 34.83
N HIS A 557 4.07 -23.28 33.58
CA HIS A 557 4.70 -22.57 32.45
C HIS A 557 4.05 -21.21 32.09
N PRO A 558 2.71 -21.04 32.11
CA PRO A 558 2.09 -19.80 31.67
C PRO A 558 2.09 -18.70 32.76
N TRP A 559 2.36 -17.46 32.33
CA TRP A 559 2.06 -16.26 33.11
C TRP A 559 0.59 -15.87 32.89
N SER A 560 -0.04 -15.31 33.92
CA SER A 560 -1.44 -14.89 33.92
C SER A 560 -1.56 -13.45 34.40
N ARG A 561 -2.47 -12.66 33.82
CA ARG A 561 -2.64 -11.25 34.18
C ARG A 561 -3.26 -11.11 35.58
N CYS A 562 -2.82 -10.11 36.35
CA CYS A 562 -3.31 -9.86 37.71
C CYS A 562 -4.49 -8.90 37.80
N HIS A 563 -4.94 -8.33 36.69
CA HIS A 563 -5.99 -7.30 36.61
C HIS A 563 -6.81 -7.48 35.32
N GLU A 564 -8.07 -7.02 35.31
CA GLU A 564 -8.94 -7.13 34.13
C GLU A 564 -8.73 -5.97 33.14
N ASP A 565 -8.35 -4.80 33.63
CA ASP A 565 -8.10 -3.62 32.83
C ASP A 565 -6.96 -3.81 31.81
N LYS A 566 -7.00 -2.98 30.75
CA LYS A 566 -6.03 -3.06 29.65
C LYS A 566 -4.58 -2.88 30.12
N TRP A 567 -4.36 -1.99 31.10
CA TRP A 567 -3.11 -1.74 31.83
C TRP A 567 -3.41 -1.04 33.16
N VAL A 568 -2.47 -1.11 34.11
CA VAL A 568 -2.50 -0.37 35.38
C VAL A 568 -1.92 1.02 35.15
N ALA A 569 -2.67 2.08 35.46
CA ALA A 569 -2.23 3.46 35.24
C ALA A 569 -1.18 3.93 36.25
N THR A 570 -1.22 3.38 37.47
CA THR A 570 -0.31 3.72 38.57
C THR A 570 0.85 2.73 38.67
N PRO A 571 2.02 3.13 39.20
CA PRO A 571 3.16 2.25 39.38
C PRO A 571 3.03 1.34 40.62
N GLU A 572 1.80 0.94 40.93
CA GLU A 572 1.45 0.14 42.10
C GLU A 572 0.17 -0.66 41.82
N LEU A 573 0.13 -1.92 42.27
CA LEU A 573 -1.03 -2.80 42.18
C LEU A 573 -1.14 -3.72 43.41
N THR A 574 -2.34 -3.80 43.99
CA THR A 574 -2.69 -4.82 45.00
C THR A 574 -3.40 -6.01 44.32
N VAL A 575 -2.80 -7.19 44.42
CA VAL A 575 -3.35 -8.45 43.91
C VAL A 575 -3.97 -9.22 45.08
N ALA A 576 -5.30 -9.36 45.09
CA ALA A 576 -6.07 -10.06 46.13
C ALA A 576 -6.96 -11.16 45.53
N GLY A 577 -7.41 -12.12 46.36
CA GLY A 577 -8.46 -13.08 45.97
C GLY A 577 -8.03 -14.11 44.92
N VAL A 578 -6.93 -14.83 45.16
CA VAL A 578 -6.51 -15.91 44.25
C VAL A 578 -7.41 -17.14 44.40
N ALA A 579 -7.73 -17.80 43.28
CA ALA A 579 -8.57 -19.01 43.27
C ALA A 579 -7.79 -20.29 43.66
N GLU A 580 -6.46 -20.24 43.67
CA GLU A 580 -5.59 -21.40 43.92
C GLU A 580 -4.49 -21.05 44.92
N GLU A 581 -4.17 -22.00 45.80
CA GLU A 581 -3.04 -21.89 46.73
C GLU A 581 -1.70 -22.15 46.03
N GLY A 582 -0.72 -21.32 46.33
CA GLY A 582 0.66 -21.66 46.05
C GLY A 582 1.62 -20.48 46.08
N GLU A 583 2.87 -20.79 45.78
CA GLU A 583 3.89 -19.79 45.57
C GLU A 583 3.76 -19.15 44.18
N PHE A 584 3.67 -17.82 44.14
CA PHE A 584 3.58 -17.05 42.92
C PHE A 584 4.80 -16.15 42.74
N GLN A 585 5.30 -16.10 41.50
CA GLN A 585 6.20 -15.06 41.02
C GLN A 585 5.40 -13.98 40.30
N PHE A 586 5.89 -12.74 40.37
CA PHE A 586 5.26 -11.58 39.73
C PHE A 586 6.25 -10.90 38.79
N ARG A 587 5.72 -10.28 37.73
CA ARG A 587 6.49 -9.44 36.82
C ARG A 587 5.68 -8.27 36.30
N VAL A 588 6.37 -7.18 35.96
CA VAL A 588 5.76 -5.95 35.46
C VAL A 588 6.46 -5.44 34.19
N SER A 589 5.70 -4.90 33.25
CA SER A 589 6.23 -4.24 32.04
C SER A 589 5.58 -2.88 31.85
N ALA A 590 6.33 -1.90 31.36
CA ALA A 590 5.79 -0.60 30.96
C ALA A 590 5.20 -0.70 29.56
N VAL A 591 4.03 -0.09 29.35
CA VAL A 591 3.29 -0.16 28.11
C VAL A 591 3.03 1.26 27.60
N ASN A 592 3.22 1.44 26.30
CA ASN A 592 2.65 2.56 25.58
C ASN A 592 1.87 2.05 24.35
N ARG A 593 1.22 2.96 23.66
CA ARG A 593 0.46 2.78 22.41
C ARG A 593 1.26 2.07 21.29
N PHE A 594 2.59 2.00 21.39
CA PHE A 594 3.47 1.38 20.41
C PHE A 594 4.01 0.01 20.83
N GLY A 595 3.83 -0.39 22.10
CA GLY A 595 4.18 -1.72 22.58
C GLY A 595 4.64 -1.74 24.03
N GLN A 596 5.14 -2.89 24.44
CA GLN A 596 5.55 -3.17 25.81
C GLN A 596 7.07 -3.22 25.95
N SER A 597 7.57 -2.83 27.12
CA SER A 597 8.97 -3.00 27.49
C SER A 597 9.28 -4.46 27.83
N PRO A 598 10.57 -4.82 27.98
CA PRO A 598 10.94 -6.03 28.69
C PRO A 598 10.27 -6.07 30.08
N TYR A 599 10.00 -7.27 30.58
CA TYR A 599 9.43 -7.46 31.91
C TYR A 599 10.53 -7.34 32.98
N LEU A 600 10.18 -6.70 34.09
CA LEU A 600 10.92 -6.71 35.33
C LEU A 600 10.26 -7.72 36.28
N GLU A 601 10.99 -8.74 36.70
CA GLU A 601 10.50 -9.72 37.67
C GLU A 601 10.69 -9.19 39.11
N PHE A 602 9.71 -9.43 39.97
CA PHE A 602 9.81 -9.10 41.39
C PHE A 602 10.70 -10.12 42.11
N PRO A 603 11.51 -9.68 43.09
CA PRO A 603 12.38 -10.59 43.82
C PRO A 603 11.57 -11.54 44.72
N GLY A 604 11.90 -12.83 44.66
CA GLY A 604 11.33 -13.88 45.50
C GLY A 604 9.98 -14.42 45.03
N THR A 605 9.45 -15.37 45.80
CA THR A 605 8.10 -15.92 45.62
C THR A 605 7.19 -15.41 46.74
N VAL A 606 5.90 -15.26 46.45
CA VAL A 606 4.88 -14.90 47.44
C VAL A 606 3.87 -16.04 47.51
N HIS A 607 3.79 -16.68 48.67
CA HIS A 607 2.76 -17.67 48.94
C HIS A 607 1.43 -16.94 49.12
N LEU A 608 0.46 -17.27 48.26
CA LEU A 608 -0.91 -16.78 48.38
C LEU A 608 -1.82 -17.99 48.58
N ALA A 609 -2.57 -17.96 49.66
CA ALA A 609 -3.65 -18.88 49.98
C ALA A 609 -4.98 -18.31 49.47
N PRO A 610 -5.81 -19.16 48.85
CA PRO A 610 -7.11 -18.76 48.36
C PRO A 610 -8.00 -18.48 49.57
N GLN A 611 -8.59 -17.29 49.62
CA GLN A 611 -9.60 -17.02 50.62
C GLN A 611 -10.88 -17.73 50.25
N LEU A 612 -11.40 -18.52 51.20
CA LEU A 612 -12.75 -19.04 51.11
C LEU A 612 -13.70 -17.83 51.06
N ALA A 613 -14.56 -17.78 50.05
CA ALA A 613 -15.59 -16.77 49.88
C ALA A 613 -16.71 -17.35 49.02
N VAL A 614 -17.91 -16.78 49.15
CA VAL A 614 -19.06 -17.13 48.30
C VAL A 614 -18.87 -16.48 46.94
N LYS A 615 -18.63 -17.29 45.90
CA LYS A 615 -18.48 -16.84 44.52
C LYS A 615 -19.84 -16.54 43.88
N THR A 616 -20.84 -17.37 44.16
CA THR A 616 -22.23 -17.14 43.74
C THR A 616 -23.17 -17.32 44.94
N PRO A 617 -23.80 -16.25 45.45
CA PRO A 617 -24.69 -16.36 46.61
C PRO A 617 -26.03 -16.98 46.24
N LEU A 618 -26.75 -17.48 47.25
CA LEU A 618 -28.12 -17.98 47.10
C LEU A 618 -29.03 -16.89 46.51
N LYS A 619 -29.83 -17.27 45.51
CA LYS A 619 -30.79 -16.40 44.83
C LYS A 619 -32.22 -16.88 45.08
N ALA A 620 -33.17 -15.95 45.11
CA ALA A 620 -34.57 -16.26 45.39
C ALA A 620 -35.13 -17.10 44.24
N VAL A 621 -35.66 -18.27 44.56
CA VAL A 621 -36.32 -19.17 43.61
C VAL A 621 -37.72 -19.42 44.14
N GLU A 622 -38.74 -19.06 43.36
CA GLU A 622 -40.14 -19.33 43.72
C GLU A 622 -40.38 -20.85 43.72
N ALA A 623 -40.80 -21.40 44.86
CA ALA A 623 -41.15 -22.81 44.98
C ALA A 623 -42.68 -22.99 45.00
N VAL A 624 -43.17 -24.06 44.37
CA VAL A 624 -44.60 -24.38 44.32
C VAL A 624 -44.90 -25.53 45.27
N GLU A 625 -46.00 -25.44 46.03
CA GLU A 625 -46.42 -26.51 46.93
C GLU A 625 -46.55 -27.86 46.19
N GLY A 626 -45.86 -28.89 46.67
CA GLY A 626 -45.78 -30.22 46.07
C GLY A 626 -44.77 -30.39 44.93
N GLY A 627 -44.07 -29.32 44.51
CA GLY A 627 -43.05 -29.32 43.46
C GLY A 627 -41.63 -29.68 43.93
N GLU A 628 -40.65 -29.60 43.02
CA GLU A 628 -39.21 -29.72 43.31
C GLU A 628 -38.51 -28.38 43.06
N VAL A 629 -37.61 -27.98 43.95
CA VAL A 629 -36.84 -26.73 43.84
C VAL A 629 -35.37 -26.97 44.15
N THR A 630 -34.45 -26.36 43.38
CA THR A 630 -33.00 -26.51 43.55
C THR A 630 -32.34 -25.17 43.86
N PHE A 631 -31.49 -25.17 44.87
CA PHE A 631 -30.64 -24.07 45.30
C PHE A 631 -29.17 -24.42 45.08
N SER A 632 -28.35 -23.43 44.68
CA SER A 632 -26.92 -23.64 44.41
C SER A 632 -26.07 -22.51 44.97
N VAL A 633 -24.91 -22.87 45.54
CA VAL A 633 -23.85 -21.95 45.97
C VAL A 633 -22.52 -22.43 45.42
N ASP A 634 -21.78 -21.54 44.75
CA ASP A 634 -20.38 -21.81 44.37
C ASP A 634 -19.44 -21.10 45.36
N LEU A 635 -18.46 -21.84 45.88
CA LEU A 635 -17.36 -21.33 46.69
C LEU A 635 -16.13 -21.03 45.83
N THR A 636 -15.24 -20.18 46.31
CA THR A 636 -13.94 -19.93 45.66
C THR A 636 -12.99 -21.12 45.74
N THR A 637 -13.12 -21.97 46.77
CA THR A 637 -12.37 -23.22 46.95
C THR A 637 -13.25 -24.34 47.47
N ALA A 638 -12.84 -25.59 47.20
CA ALA A 638 -13.56 -26.76 47.66
C ALA A 638 -13.50 -26.83 49.19
N SER A 639 -14.67 -26.76 49.83
CA SER A 639 -14.82 -26.84 51.28
C SER A 639 -16.07 -27.63 51.61
N ALA A 640 -16.10 -28.28 52.78
CA ALA A 640 -17.32 -28.90 53.24
C ALA A 640 -18.30 -27.79 53.65
N GLY A 641 -19.54 -27.90 53.18
CA GLY A 641 -20.59 -26.94 53.48
C GLY A 641 -21.87 -27.64 53.90
N GLU A 642 -22.56 -27.04 54.86
CA GLU A 642 -23.76 -27.58 55.46
C GLU A 642 -24.96 -26.68 55.12
N TRP A 643 -26.10 -27.32 54.87
CA TRP A 643 -27.36 -26.66 54.60
C TRP A 643 -28.21 -26.64 55.86
N PHE A 644 -28.82 -25.50 56.14
CA PHE A 644 -29.70 -25.28 57.28
C PHE A 644 -31.03 -24.73 56.79
N LEU A 645 -32.12 -25.16 57.41
CA LEU A 645 -33.46 -24.64 57.18
C LEU A 645 -34.05 -24.24 58.52
N ASP A 646 -34.38 -22.97 58.68
CA ASP A 646 -34.79 -22.34 59.95
C ASP A 646 -33.87 -22.71 61.13
N GLY A 647 -32.56 -22.70 60.86
CA GLY A 647 -31.53 -22.99 61.86
C GLY A 647 -31.31 -24.48 62.16
N GLN A 648 -32.07 -25.40 61.58
CA GLN A 648 -31.83 -26.85 61.71
C GLN A 648 -30.98 -27.39 60.55
N ALA A 649 -29.94 -28.16 60.88
CA ALA A 649 -29.05 -28.77 59.90
C ALA A 649 -29.76 -29.86 59.10
N LEU A 650 -29.75 -29.74 57.77
CA LEU A 650 -30.33 -30.70 56.84
C LEU A 650 -29.35 -31.84 56.52
N LYS A 651 -29.87 -33.07 56.47
CA LYS A 651 -29.13 -34.26 56.04
C LYS A 651 -29.77 -34.85 54.79
N ALA A 652 -28.95 -35.46 53.94
CA ALA A 652 -29.41 -36.05 52.69
C ALA A 652 -30.47 -37.15 52.93
N SER A 653 -31.58 -37.09 52.19
CA SER A 653 -32.72 -38.01 52.28
C SER A 653 -33.47 -38.09 50.94
N SER A 654 -34.59 -38.82 50.88
CA SER A 654 -35.47 -38.83 49.71
C SER A 654 -36.16 -37.49 49.44
N VAL A 655 -36.22 -36.61 50.43
CA VAL A 655 -36.83 -35.27 50.36
C VAL A 655 -35.75 -34.20 50.09
N TYR A 656 -34.60 -34.30 50.74
CA TYR A 656 -33.48 -33.36 50.59
C TYR A 656 -32.32 -34.02 49.86
N VAL A 657 -32.14 -33.71 48.59
CA VAL A 657 -31.02 -34.21 47.79
C VAL A 657 -29.90 -33.18 47.83
N ILE A 658 -28.84 -33.49 48.58
CA ILE A 658 -27.66 -32.63 48.73
C ILE A 658 -26.54 -33.21 47.87
N HIS A 659 -25.93 -32.37 47.05
CA HIS A 659 -24.78 -32.73 46.22
C HIS A 659 -23.68 -31.68 46.35
N CYS A 660 -22.43 -32.15 46.41
CA CYS A 660 -21.24 -31.33 46.44
C CYS A 660 -20.31 -31.82 45.33
N ASP A 661 -20.05 -30.96 44.34
CA ASP A 661 -19.12 -31.22 43.25
C ASP A 661 -18.01 -30.16 43.27
N GLY A 662 -16.91 -30.50 43.95
CA GLY A 662 -15.76 -29.62 44.14
C GLY A 662 -16.12 -28.34 44.89
N THR A 663 -16.23 -27.24 44.15
CA THR A 663 -16.57 -25.90 44.69
C THR A 663 -18.07 -25.61 44.71
N ARG A 664 -18.89 -26.43 44.04
CA ARG A 664 -20.32 -26.19 43.87
C ARG A 664 -21.12 -27.06 44.83
N HIS A 665 -21.98 -26.42 45.61
CA HIS A 665 -22.92 -27.08 46.52
C HIS A 665 -24.34 -26.85 46.01
N THR A 666 -25.11 -27.94 45.90
CA THR A 666 -26.52 -27.87 45.49
C THR A 666 -27.40 -28.61 46.48
N LEU A 667 -28.53 -28.00 46.84
CA LEU A 667 -29.61 -28.62 47.60
C LEU A 667 -30.87 -28.62 46.75
N THR A 668 -31.45 -29.79 46.55
CA THR A 668 -32.76 -29.93 45.93
C THR A 668 -33.78 -30.43 46.95
N ILE A 669 -34.89 -29.71 47.08
CA ILE A 669 -35.99 -30.05 47.98
C ILE A 669 -37.15 -30.58 47.12
N ARG A 670 -37.55 -31.82 47.35
CA ARG A 670 -38.66 -32.50 46.64
C ARG A 670 -39.95 -32.44 47.46
N LEU A 671 -41.10 -32.32 46.79
CA LEU A 671 -42.42 -32.24 47.41
C LEU A 671 -42.51 -31.10 48.43
N VAL A 672 -42.15 -29.88 48.00
CA VAL A 672 -42.03 -28.70 48.88
C VAL A 672 -43.37 -28.42 49.58
N PRO A 673 -43.45 -28.49 50.93
CA PRO A 673 -44.67 -28.18 51.64
C PRO A 673 -44.85 -26.65 51.80
N VAL A 674 -46.09 -26.18 51.84
CA VAL A 674 -46.40 -24.74 52.01
C VAL A 674 -45.85 -24.16 53.32
N SER A 675 -45.61 -25.02 54.32
CA SER A 675 -45.02 -24.64 55.60
C SER A 675 -43.58 -24.12 55.50
N LEU A 676 -42.90 -24.28 54.35
CA LEU A 676 -41.58 -23.69 54.11
C LEU A 676 -41.64 -22.26 53.57
N HIS A 677 -42.83 -21.69 53.31
CA HIS A 677 -42.96 -20.28 52.98
C HIS A 677 -42.48 -19.40 54.15
N GLY A 678 -41.52 -18.51 53.89
CA GLY A 678 -40.88 -17.66 54.88
C GLY A 678 -39.69 -18.30 55.60
N ALA A 679 -39.44 -19.61 55.42
CA ALA A 679 -38.35 -20.32 56.06
C ALA A 679 -36.98 -19.80 55.59
N GLU A 680 -36.03 -19.59 56.51
CA GLU A 680 -34.67 -19.21 56.18
C GLU A 680 -33.85 -20.43 55.76
N LEU A 681 -33.54 -20.51 54.47
CA LEU A 681 -32.57 -21.45 53.93
C LEU A 681 -31.18 -20.83 53.98
N LYS A 682 -30.26 -21.46 54.68
CA LYS A 682 -28.90 -20.97 54.92
C LYS A 682 -27.88 -22.03 54.56
N PHE A 683 -26.87 -21.63 53.81
CA PHE A 683 -25.69 -22.45 53.55
C PHE A 683 -24.51 -21.88 54.32
N VAL A 684 -23.80 -22.73 55.06
CA VAL A 684 -22.62 -22.34 55.85
C VAL A 684 -21.45 -23.24 55.52
N ALA A 685 -20.30 -22.65 55.20
CA ALA A 685 -19.05 -23.36 54.99
C ALA A 685 -17.92 -22.61 55.72
N ASN A 686 -17.30 -23.27 56.71
CA ASN A 686 -16.18 -22.75 57.52
C ASN A 686 -16.35 -21.28 57.96
N GLY A 687 -17.53 -20.92 58.50
CA GLY A 687 -17.81 -19.60 59.07
C GLY A 687 -18.29 -18.55 58.06
N ILE A 688 -18.38 -18.88 56.77
CA ILE A 688 -18.95 -18.01 55.74
C ILE A 688 -20.34 -18.51 55.41
N GLU A 689 -21.29 -17.58 55.36
CA GLU A 689 -22.71 -17.89 55.19
C GLU A 689 -23.33 -17.17 53.99
N SER A 690 -24.25 -17.87 53.33
CA SER A 690 -25.20 -17.29 52.40
C SER A 690 -26.58 -17.74 52.85
N SER A 691 -27.49 -16.81 53.14
CA SER A 691 -28.86 -17.14 53.50
C SER A 691 -29.87 -16.47 52.59
N ILE A 692 -31.05 -17.08 52.51
CA ILE A 692 -32.19 -16.55 51.80
C ILE A 692 -33.48 -17.03 52.45
N ARG A 693 -34.57 -16.29 52.31
CA ARG A 693 -35.90 -16.75 52.73
C ARG A 693 -36.62 -17.39 51.57
N MET A 694 -37.24 -18.54 51.83
CA MET A 694 -37.99 -19.29 50.85
C MET A 694 -39.37 -18.67 50.64
N GLU A 695 -39.80 -18.54 49.40
CA GLU A 695 -41.18 -18.15 49.06
C GLU A 695 -41.87 -19.33 48.39
N VAL A 696 -42.77 -19.98 49.13
CA VAL A 696 -43.59 -21.11 48.62
C VAL A 696 -45.01 -20.66 48.35
N ARG A 697 -45.54 -20.93 47.15
CA ARG A 697 -46.91 -20.55 46.77
C ARG A 697 -47.85 -21.77 46.80
N ALA A 698 -49.02 -21.64 47.43
CA ALA A 698 -50.03 -22.70 47.50
C ALA A 698 -50.72 -22.94 46.14
N ALA A 699 -51.09 -24.19 45.84
CA ALA A 699 -51.71 -24.55 44.57
C ALA A 699 -53.21 -24.17 44.49
N PRO A 700 -53.70 -23.44 43.46
CA PRO A 700 -55.13 -23.11 43.35
C PRO A 700 -55.96 -24.24 42.73
N GLY A 701 -57.02 -24.66 43.42
CA GLY A 701 -58.07 -25.55 42.91
C GLY A 701 -59.27 -24.79 42.30
N LEU A 702 -59.86 -25.36 41.24
CA LEU A 702 -61.04 -24.86 40.53
C LEU A 702 -62.37 -25.22 41.22
N THR A 703 -63.32 -24.29 41.35
CA THR A 703 -64.73 -24.42 40.88
C THR A 703 -65.64 -23.20 41.18
N THR A 704 -66.34 -22.76 40.11
CA THR A 704 -67.73 -22.23 39.96
C THR A 704 -68.27 -20.93 40.63
N LYS A 705 -68.84 -20.10 39.72
CA LYS A 705 -69.88 -19.02 39.80
C LYS A 705 -69.46 -17.54 40.02
N CYS A 706 -69.65 -16.75 38.94
CA CYS A 706 -69.73 -15.28 38.80
C CYS A 706 -70.85 -14.64 39.67
N PRO A 707 -70.90 -13.31 39.99
CA PRO A 707 -70.73 -12.16 39.05
C PRO A 707 -70.05 -10.86 39.59
N ALA A 708 -69.92 -9.89 38.66
CA ALA A 708 -69.06 -8.68 38.62
C ALA A 708 -69.33 -7.51 39.60
N ALA A 709 -68.30 -6.67 39.78
CA ALA A 709 -68.43 -5.21 39.70
C ALA A 709 -67.26 -4.64 38.87
N ALA A 710 -67.60 -3.93 37.80
CA ALA A 710 -66.73 -3.55 36.70
C ALA A 710 -65.90 -2.29 36.99
N VAL A 711 -64.58 -2.37 36.79
CA VAL A 711 -63.82 -1.20 36.33
C VAL A 711 -64.09 -1.12 34.82
N ALA A 712 -64.63 0.00 34.34
CA ALA A 712 -64.93 0.18 32.93
C ALA A 712 -63.64 0.07 32.12
N ALA A 713 -63.47 -1.06 31.43
CA ALA A 713 -62.30 -1.31 30.59
C ALA A 713 -62.32 -0.31 29.43
N ARG A 714 -61.18 0.32 29.15
CA ARG A 714 -61.03 1.24 28.02
C ARG A 714 -61.00 0.41 26.73
N GLU A 715 -61.95 0.63 25.83
CA GLU A 715 -61.97 -0.06 24.55
C GLU A 715 -60.82 0.41 23.65
N VAL A 716 -60.08 -0.55 23.10
CA VAL A 716 -59.05 -0.31 22.10
C VAL A 716 -59.39 -1.18 20.90
N LEU A 717 -59.54 -0.54 19.74
CA LEU A 717 -59.87 -1.21 18.49
C LEU A 717 -58.57 -1.46 17.72
N ALA A 718 -58.37 -2.71 17.31
CA ALA A 718 -57.23 -3.08 16.47
C ALA A 718 -57.68 -4.02 15.34
N TRP A 719 -57.04 -3.87 14.18
CA TRP A 719 -57.31 -4.71 13.02
C TRP A 719 -56.35 -5.92 13.01
N LEU A 720 -56.80 -7.03 12.44
CA LEU A 720 -55.95 -8.21 12.18
C LEU A 720 -54.65 -7.81 11.45
N HIS A 721 -53.52 -8.29 11.95
CA HIS A 721 -52.14 -8.05 11.49
C HIS A 721 -51.61 -6.62 11.68
N GLU A 722 -52.39 -5.70 12.25
CA GLU A 722 -51.88 -4.40 12.70
C GLU A 722 -51.29 -4.49 14.12
N GLU A 723 -50.83 -3.36 14.65
CA GLU A 723 -50.29 -3.23 15.99
C GLU A 723 -51.26 -2.49 16.89
N ALA A 724 -51.56 -3.07 18.05
CA ALA A 724 -52.38 -2.42 19.07
C ALA A 724 -51.49 -1.87 20.17
N GLN A 725 -51.69 -0.60 20.55
CA GLN A 725 -50.99 0.02 21.67
C GLN A 725 -51.94 0.27 22.84
N LEU A 726 -51.57 -0.24 24.01
CA LEU A 726 -52.29 -0.08 25.27
C LEU A 726 -51.41 0.73 26.23
N LEU A 727 -51.84 1.94 26.62
CA LEU A 727 -51.00 2.89 27.36
C LEU A 727 -51.46 3.02 28.82
N ALA A 728 -50.62 2.67 29.78
CA ALA A 728 -50.85 2.92 31.20
C ALA A 728 -50.00 4.12 31.67
N GLU A 729 -50.65 5.14 32.21
CA GLU A 729 -49.97 6.27 32.85
C GLU A 729 -49.82 5.98 34.34
N LEU A 730 -48.59 6.07 34.85
CA LEU A 730 -48.28 5.79 36.26
C LEU A 730 -47.91 7.08 36.97
N SER A 731 -48.41 7.25 38.18
CA SER A 731 -48.02 8.34 39.08
C SER A 731 -46.58 8.21 39.59
N ASP A 732 -46.10 6.97 39.79
CA ASP A 732 -44.71 6.66 40.15
C ASP A 732 -43.91 6.18 38.92
N GLN A 733 -42.89 6.96 38.55
CA GLN A 733 -42.10 6.73 37.33
C GLN A 733 -41.19 5.50 37.42
N ALA A 734 -40.94 4.95 38.62
CA ALA A 734 -40.07 3.79 38.85
C ALA A 734 -40.82 2.46 39.04
N ALA A 735 -42.15 2.48 39.11
CA ALA A 735 -42.96 1.29 39.37
C ALA A 735 -42.87 0.25 38.23
N ALA A 736 -42.72 -1.02 38.61
CA ALA A 736 -42.79 -2.15 37.70
C ALA A 736 -44.25 -2.47 37.37
N VAL A 737 -44.54 -2.77 36.11
CA VAL A 737 -45.88 -3.14 35.66
C VAL A 737 -45.89 -4.54 35.10
N THR A 738 -46.96 -5.26 35.41
CA THR A 738 -47.24 -6.55 34.81
C THR A 738 -48.47 -6.40 33.94
N TRP A 739 -48.31 -6.69 32.65
CA TRP A 739 -49.45 -6.77 31.74
C TRP A 739 -50.02 -8.18 31.75
N LEU A 740 -51.34 -8.25 31.92
CA LEU A 740 -52.11 -9.47 31.87
C LEU A 740 -52.99 -9.43 30.61
N LYS A 741 -53.26 -10.58 30.03
CA LYS A 741 -54.31 -10.78 29.03
C LYS A 741 -55.25 -11.87 29.54
N ASP A 742 -56.52 -11.54 29.63
CA ASP A 742 -57.58 -12.40 30.18
C ASP A 742 -57.16 -13.03 31.51
N GLY A 743 -56.52 -12.22 32.38
CA GLY A 743 -56.01 -12.62 33.69
C GLY A 743 -54.65 -13.32 33.73
N HIS A 744 -54.01 -13.61 32.58
CA HIS A 744 -52.73 -14.31 32.51
C HIS A 744 -51.57 -13.37 32.20
N ALA A 745 -50.45 -13.51 32.92
CA ALA A 745 -49.27 -12.67 32.70
C ALA A 745 -48.67 -12.88 31.31
N LEU A 746 -48.58 -11.78 30.56
CA LEU A 746 -47.94 -11.78 29.26
C LEU A 746 -46.43 -11.85 29.43
N SER A 747 -45.81 -12.77 28.70
CA SER A 747 -44.35 -12.89 28.64
C SER A 747 -43.80 -11.86 27.63
N PRO A 748 -42.86 -10.99 28.02
CA PRO A 748 -42.25 -10.04 27.09
C PRO A 748 -41.55 -10.77 25.94
N GLY A 749 -41.87 -10.39 24.70
CA GLY A 749 -41.35 -11.06 23.51
C GLY A 749 -41.78 -10.38 22.22
N PRO A 750 -41.45 -10.93 21.04
CA PRO A 750 -41.73 -10.27 19.74
C PRO A 750 -43.22 -10.03 19.46
N LYS A 751 -44.12 -10.76 20.14
CA LYS A 751 -45.58 -10.63 20.02
C LYS A 751 -46.16 -9.54 20.96
N TYR A 752 -45.62 -9.46 22.17
CA TYR A 752 -46.09 -8.58 23.26
C TYR A 752 -44.88 -7.80 23.78
N GLU A 753 -44.73 -6.57 23.31
CA GLU A 753 -43.59 -5.72 23.62
C GLU A 753 -43.99 -4.65 24.63
N VAL A 754 -43.30 -4.59 25.76
CA VAL A 754 -43.55 -3.57 26.80
C VAL A 754 -42.53 -2.45 26.65
N GLN A 755 -43.00 -1.24 26.38
CA GLN A 755 -42.18 -0.05 26.25
C GLN A 755 -42.36 0.87 27.47
N ALA A 756 -41.26 1.45 27.95
CA ALA A 756 -41.26 2.37 29.07
C ALA A 756 -40.61 3.70 28.66
N SER A 757 -41.34 4.81 28.83
CA SER A 757 -40.81 6.17 28.72
C SER A 757 -41.34 7.01 29.89
N ALA A 758 -40.68 8.12 30.22
CA ALA A 758 -40.89 8.91 31.45
C ALA A 758 -42.37 9.00 31.94
N GLY A 759 -42.74 8.17 32.92
CA GLY A 759 -44.08 8.14 33.54
C GLY A 759 -45.18 7.34 32.80
N GLN A 760 -44.91 6.79 31.62
CA GLN A 760 -45.86 5.97 30.85
C GLN A 760 -45.30 4.56 30.59
N ARG A 761 -46.18 3.56 30.59
CA ARG A 761 -45.89 2.18 30.21
C ARG A 761 -46.84 1.78 29.10
N ALA A 762 -46.31 1.45 27.93
CA ALA A 762 -47.10 0.97 26.80
C ALA A 762 -46.90 -0.53 26.63
N LEU A 763 -47.97 -1.27 26.39
CA LEU A 763 -47.92 -2.61 25.82
C LEU A 763 -48.30 -2.52 24.35
N LEU A 764 -47.38 -2.97 23.49
CA LEU A 764 -47.59 -3.15 22.06
C LEU A 764 -47.89 -4.62 21.77
N VAL A 765 -49.06 -4.88 21.21
CA VAL A 765 -49.44 -6.18 20.65
C VAL A 765 -49.13 -6.14 19.16
N ARG A 766 -48.07 -6.81 18.72
CA ARG A 766 -47.63 -6.85 17.32
C ARG A 766 -48.39 -7.92 16.53
N ASP A 767 -48.65 -7.70 15.24
CA ASP A 767 -49.32 -8.67 14.35
C ASP A 767 -50.64 -9.20 14.93
N VAL A 768 -51.53 -8.31 15.39
CA VAL A 768 -52.76 -8.64 16.15
C VAL A 768 -53.58 -9.73 15.46
N LYS A 769 -53.94 -10.79 16.18
CA LYS A 769 -54.75 -11.93 15.68
C LYS A 769 -56.12 -11.93 16.34
N GLN A 770 -57.08 -12.67 15.76
CA GLN A 770 -58.42 -12.76 16.34
C GLN A 770 -58.39 -13.31 17.78
N GLU A 771 -57.46 -14.22 18.05
CA GLU A 771 -57.19 -14.77 19.37
C GLU A 771 -56.60 -13.77 20.35
N ASP A 772 -56.05 -12.64 19.89
CA ASP A 772 -55.55 -11.56 20.75
C ASP A 772 -56.67 -10.64 21.26
N ALA A 773 -57.90 -10.76 20.73
CA ALA A 773 -59.04 -10.09 21.33
C ALA A 773 -59.22 -10.57 22.77
N GLY A 774 -59.43 -9.63 23.70
CA GLY A 774 -59.49 -9.97 25.11
C GLY A 774 -59.31 -8.78 26.03
N LEU A 775 -59.45 -9.03 27.32
CA LEU A 775 -59.27 -8.03 28.37
C LEU A 775 -57.79 -7.98 28.75
N TYR A 776 -57.14 -6.85 28.51
CA TYR A 776 -55.77 -6.60 28.93
C TYR A 776 -55.77 -5.76 30.20
N GLU A 777 -54.99 -6.17 31.19
CA GLU A 777 -54.90 -5.44 32.46
C GLU A 777 -53.45 -5.08 32.74
N CYS A 778 -53.15 -3.79 32.87
CA CYS A 778 -51.89 -3.34 33.42
C CYS A 778 -52.01 -3.29 34.93
N VAL A 779 -51.19 -4.07 35.64
CA VAL A 779 -51.20 -4.17 37.10
C VAL A 779 -49.89 -3.65 37.66
N SER A 780 -49.97 -2.70 38.58
CA SER A 780 -48.84 -2.20 39.35
C SER A 780 -49.28 -2.02 40.79
N HIS A 781 -48.60 -2.69 41.74
CA HIS A 781 -48.81 -2.52 43.18
C HIS A 781 -50.28 -2.55 43.66
N GLY A 782 -51.13 -3.36 43.03
CA GLY A 782 -52.54 -3.52 43.41
C GLY A 782 -53.52 -2.63 42.61
N ASP A 783 -53.04 -1.58 41.96
CA ASP A 783 -53.84 -0.80 41.02
C ASP A 783 -53.85 -1.47 39.64
N ARG A 784 -55.03 -1.49 39.01
CA ARG A 784 -55.27 -2.20 37.75
C ARG A 784 -55.98 -1.28 36.78
N ILE A 785 -55.40 -1.08 35.60
CA ILE A 785 -56.08 -0.41 34.47
C ILE A 785 -56.43 -1.48 33.45
N ALA A 786 -57.71 -1.61 33.15
CA ALA A 786 -58.22 -2.58 32.20
C ALA A 786 -58.49 -1.95 30.83
N TYR A 787 -58.13 -2.68 29.78
CA TYR A 787 -58.34 -2.37 28.37
C TYR A 787 -59.08 -3.52 27.72
N GLN A 788 -60.15 -3.26 26.99
CA GLN A 788 -60.80 -4.28 26.19
C GLN A 788 -60.28 -4.16 24.75
N LEU A 789 -59.42 -5.09 24.32
CA LEU A 789 -58.96 -5.14 22.94
C LEU A 789 -60.02 -5.83 22.07
N LEU A 790 -60.67 -5.04 21.23
CA LEU A 790 -61.62 -5.51 20.24
C LEU A 790 -60.88 -5.70 18.93
N VAL A 791 -60.64 -6.96 18.56
CA VAL A 791 -60.05 -7.29 17.26
C VAL A 791 -61.16 -7.35 16.23
N GLN A 792 -61.15 -6.38 15.34
CA GLN A 792 -62.09 -6.36 14.22
C GLN A 792 -61.50 -7.18 13.07
N GLU A 793 -62.34 -8.01 12.46
CA GLU A 793 -62.05 -8.48 11.12
C GLU A 793 -61.89 -7.25 10.23
N SER A 794 -60.71 -7.12 9.64
CA SER A 794 -60.46 -6.15 8.60
C SER A 794 -61.61 -6.18 7.61
N SER A 795 -62.35 -5.07 7.53
CA SER A 795 -63.23 -4.84 6.38
C SER A 795 -62.38 -4.78 5.09
N ALA A 796 -61.08 -4.47 5.22
CA ALA A 796 -60.12 -4.59 4.15
C ALA A 796 -59.84 -6.05 3.82
N VAL A 797 -60.38 -6.46 2.68
CA VAL A 797 -60.20 -7.79 2.10
C VAL A 797 -58.78 -7.94 1.56
N PHE A 798 -58.19 -6.83 1.12
CA PHE A 798 -56.83 -6.74 0.61
C PHE A 798 -55.92 -6.05 1.62
N ILE A 799 -54.63 -6.42 1.64
CA ILE A 799 -53.65 -5.85 2.57
C ILE A 799 -53.53 -4.33 2.37
N LYS A 800 -53.54 -3.56 3.47
CA LYS A 800 -53.43 -2.09 3.48
C LYS A 800 -52.10 -1.66 2.83
N GLY A 801 -52.17 -0.75 1.86
CA GLY A 801 -51.00 -0.28 1.10
C GLY A 801 -50.79 -0.96 -0.26
N GLN A 802 -51.60 -1.97 -0.63
CA GLN A 802 -51.57 -2.49 -2.00
C GLN A 802 -52.09 -1.43 -3.00
N PRO A 803 -51.38 -1.17 -4.12
CA PRO A 803 -51.86 -0.25 -5.13
C PRO A 803 -53.20 -0.76 -5.69
N ALA A 804 -54.21 0.12 -5.73
CA ALA A 804 -55.55 -0.20 -6.23
C ALA A 804 -55.57 -0.61 -7.71
N HIS A 805 -54.49 -0.28 -8.45
CA HIS A 805 -54.29 -0.61 -9.85
C HIS A 805 -52.86 -1.10 -10.09
N LYS A 806 -52.70 -2.26 -10.73
CA LYS A 806 -51.39 -2.87 -11.08
C LYS A 806 -51.27 -3.08 -12.58
N GLU A 807 -50.16 -2.69 -13.19
CA GLU A 807 -49.87 -3.02 -14.59
C GLU A 807 -49.11 -4.35 -14.68
N VAL A 808 -49.52 -5.22 -15.60
CA VAL A 808 -48.91 -6.54 -15.83
C VAL A 808 -48.67 -6.72 -17.32
N GLN A 809 -47.43 -7.03 -17.70
CA GLN A 809 -47.08 -7.31 -19.08
C GLN A 809 -47.02 -8.82 -19.32
N ALA A 810 -47.59 -9.27 -20.42
CA ALA A 810 -47.52 -10.66 -20.89
C ALA A 810 -47.18 -10.73 -22.37
N VAL A 811 -46.69 -11.90 -22.78
CA VAL A 811 -46.26 -12.16 -24.15
C VAL A 811 -47.21 -13.19 -24.77
N VAL A 812 -47.61 -13.01 -26.03
CA VAL A 812 -48.53 -13.93 -26.73
C VAL A 812 -48.00 -15.37 -26.65
N GLY A 813 -48.83 -16.31 -26.18
CA GLY A 813 -48.53 -17.73 -25.99
C GLY A 813 -47.95 -18.11 -24.63
N ALA A 814 -47.46 -17.14 -23.84
CA ALA A 814 -46.99 -17.40 -22.47
C ALA A 814 -48.16 -17.50 -21.48
N SER A 815 -47.94 -18.16 -20.34
CA SER A 815 -48.85 -18.08 -19.20
C SER A 815 -48.45 -16.90 -18.32
N THR A 816 -49.40 -16.03 -17.97
CA THR A 816 -49.17 -14.92 -17.05
C THR A 816 -49.96 -15.11 -15.76
N THR A 817 -49.51 -14.48 -14.68
CA THR A 817 -50.17 -14.59 -13.37
C THR A 817 -50.46 -13.21 -12.81
N LEU A 818 -51.72 -12.93 -12.53
CA LEU A 818 -52.15 -11.76 -11.76
C LEU A 818 -52.22 -12.16 -10.28
N SER A 819 -51.67 -11.34 -9.38
CA SER A 819 -51.66 -11.65 -7.94
C SER A 819 -52.19 -10.50 -7.08
N CYS A 820 -53.19 -10.81 -6.26
CA CYS A 820 -53.69 -9.98 -5.16
C CYS A 820 -53.31 -10.65 -3.84
N GLU A 821 -53.07 -9.84 -2.81
CA GLU A 821 -52.80 -10.35 -1.46
C GLU A 821 -54.00 -10.02 -0.60
N VAL A 822 -54.64 -11.07 -0.09
CA VAL A 822 -55.78 -10.94 0.78
C VAL A 822 -55.32 -10.95 2.22
N ALA A 823 -56.04 -10.24 3.09
CA ALA A 823 -55.70 -10.14 4.50
C ALA A 823 -55.74 -11.51 5.22
N GLN A 824 -56.50 -12.48 4.71
CA GLN A 824 -56.60 -13.83 5.30
C GLN A 824 -56.51 -14.93 4.24
N ALA A 825 -55.79 -16.01 4.52
CA ALA A 825 -55.61 -17.13 3.59
C ALA A 825 -56.91 -17.84 3.17
N GLN A 826 -57.95 -17.76 4.01
CA GLN A 826 -59.27 -18.33 3.77
C GLN A 826 -60.26 -17.38 3.07
N THR A 827 -59.84 -16.17 2.68
CA THR A 827 -60.71 -15.22 1.97
C THR A 827 -61.02 -15.73 0.56
N GLU A 828 -62.30 -15.99 0.30
CA GLU A 828 -62.79 -16.38 -1.02
C GLU A 828 -62.82 -15.15 -1.94
N VAL A 829 -62.09 -15.22 -3.05
CA VAL A 829 -62.02 -14.14 -4.06
C VAL A 829 -62.68 -14.54 -5.37
N THR A 830 -63.28 -13.57 -6.03
CA THR A 830 -63.82 -13.73 -7.37
C THR A 830 -63.03 -12.86 -8.34
N TRP A 831 -62.55 -13.47 -9.42
CA TRP A 831 -61.86 -12.74 -10.48
C TRP A 831 -62.83 -12.32 -11.59
N TYR A 832 -62.59 -11.16 -12.17
CA TYR A 832 -63.34 -10.62 -13.29
C TYR A 832 -62.38 -10.18 -14.40
N LYS A 833 -62.85 -10.24 -15.64
CA LYS A 833 -62.24 -9.58 -16.80
C LYS A 833 -63.31 -8.71 -17.43
N ASN A 834 -63.05 -7.41 -17.56
CA ASN A 834 -64.02 -6.44 -18.10
C ASN A 834 -65.42 -6.57 -17.44
N ARG A 835 -65.47 -6.69 -16.10
CA ARG A 835 -66.68 -6.90 -15.27
C ARG A 835 -67.44 -8.22 -15.47
N LYS A 836 -66.89 -9.18 -16.23
CA LYS A 836 -67.45 -10.53 -16.35
C LYS A 836 -66.73 -11.49 -15.41
N LYS A 837 -67.48 -12.19 -14.55
CA LYS A 837 -66.93 -13.18 -13.62
C LYS A 837 -66.20 -14.29 -14.39
N LEU A 838 -64.95 -14.54 -14.00
CA LEU A 838 -64.10 -15.59 -14.55
C LEU A 838 -64.28 -16.86 -13.72
N ASN A 839 -64.52 -17.97 -14.41
CA ASN A 839 -64.56 -19.31 -13.82
C ASN A 839 -63.32 -20.09 -14.27
N SER A 840 -62.85 -21.03 -13.44
CA SER A 840 -61.75 -21.92 -13.79
C SER A 840 -62.04 -22.67 -15.10
N SER A 841 -61.12 -22.57 -16.05
CA SER A 841 -61.18 -23.20 -17.38
C SER A 841 -59.80 -23.68 -17.80
N SER A 842 -59.67 -24.29 -18.98
CA SER A 842 -58.37 -24.62 -19.56
C SER A 842 -57.49 -23.39 -19.85
N LYS A 843 -58.10 -22.21 -20.03
CA LYS A 843 -57.39 -20.95 -20.33
C LYS A 843 -57.10 -20.11 -19.09
N VAL A 844 -57.89 -20.24 -18.03
CA VAL A 844 -57.78 -19.41 -16.82
C VAL A 844 -57.88 -20.30 -15.59
N ARG A 845 -56.84 -20.31 -14.75
CA ARG A 845 -56.77 -21.08 -13.52
C ARG A 845 -56.66 -20.15 -12.33
N VAL A 846 -57.58 -20.27 -11.38
CA VAL A 846 -57.50 -19.57 -10.10
C VAL A 846 -56.75 -20.46 -9.12
N GLU A 847 -55.71 -19.92 -8.47
CA GLU A 847 -54.90 -20.61 -7.48
C GLU A 847 -54.88 -19.81 -6.18
N ALA A 848 -55.09 -20.47 -5.06
CA ALA A 848 -54.92 -19.91 -3.73
C ALA A 848 -53.73 -20.60 -3.04
N LYS A 849 -52.75 -19.83 -2.58
CA LYS A 849 -51.63 -20.34 -1.78
C LYS A 849 -51.36 -19.41 -0.61
N GLY A 850 -51.82 -19.80 0.58
CA GLY A 850 -51.79 -18.93 1.76
C GLY A 850 -52.63 -17.67 1.54
N CYS A 851 -52.10 -16.50 1.93
CA CYS A 851 -52.75 -15.20 1.73
C CYS A 851 -52.63 -14.63 0.31
N THR A 852 -52.00 -15.35 -0.63
CA THR A 852 -51.86 -14.91 -2.01
C THR A 852 -52.90 -15.59 -2.90
N GLN A 853 -53.67 -14.76 -3.60
CA GLN A 853 -54.65 -15.19 -4.60
C GLN A 853 -54.09 -14.90 -5.99
N ARG A 854 -54.06 -15.92 -6.85
CA ARG A 854 -53.44 -15.87 -8.17
C ARG A 854 -54.45 -16.24 -9.25
N LEU A 855 -54.47 -15.46 -10.32
CA LEU A 855 -55.12 -15.81 -11.57
C LEU A 855 -54.05 -16.12 -12.60
N VAL A 856 -53.89 -17.38 -12.95
CA VAL A 856 -53.00 -17.82 -14.03
C VAL A 856 -53.81 -17.85 -15.33
N VAL A 857 -53.52 -16.91 -16.24
CA VAL A 857 -54.05 -16.93 -17.61
C VAL A 857 -53.04 -17.67 -18.46
N GLN A 858 -53.43 -18.84 -18.99
CA GLN A 858 -52.58 -19.72 -19.78
C GLN A 858 -52.73 -19.41 -21.27
N GLN A 859 -51.62 -19.48 -22.02
CA GLN A 859 -51.58 -19.19 -23.45
C GLN A 859 -52.24 -17.85 -23.81
N VAL A 860 -51.77 -16.77 -23.18
CA VAL A 860 -52.28 -15.41 -23.32
C VAL A 860 -52.24 -14.99 -24.80
N ASP A 861 -53.32 -14.42 -25.33
CA ASP A 861 -53.37 -13.84 -26.68
C ASP A 861 -53.74 -12.35 -26.66
N LYS A 862 -53.75 -11.67 -27.81
CA LYS A 862 -54.11 -10.23 -27.85
C LYS A 862 -55.51 -9.93 -27.34
N ALA A 863 -56.44 -10.88 -27.39
CA ALA A 863 -57.78 -10.72 -26.85
C ALA A 863 -57.81 -10.87 -25.32
N ASP A 864 -56.70 -11.30 -24.71
CA ASP A 864 -56.51 -11.33 -23.26
C ASP A 864 -56.06 -10.01 -22.67
N ALA A 865 -55.59 -9.06 -23.47
CA ALA A 865 -55.27 -7.71 -22.99
C ALA A 865 -56.51 -7.01 -22.41
N GLY A 866 -56.31 -6.18 -21.39
CA GLY A 866 -57.36 -5.35 -20.79
C GLY A 866 -57.44 -5.44 -19.26
N GLU A 867 -58.57 -4.99 -18.71
CA GLU A 867 -58.74 -4.84 -17.27
C GLU A 867 -59.24 -6.14 -16.63
N TYR A 868 -58.52 -6.57 -15.60
CA TYR A 868 -58.91 -7.64 -14.70
C TYR A 868 -59.15 -7.07 -13.30
N SER A 869 -60.08 -7.64 -12.54
CA SER A 869 -60.24 -7.29 -11.13
C SER A 869 -60.32 -8.53 -10.26
N CYS A 870 -59.65 -8.46 -9.11
CA CYS A 870 -59.79 -9.42 -8.02
C CYS A 870 -60.72 -8.77 -7.00
N GLU A 871 -61.90 -9.35 -6.76
CA GLU A 871 -62.93 -8.77 -5.90
C GLU A 871 -63.33 -9.73 -4.79
N ALA A 872 -63.47 -9.20 -3.59
CA ALA A 872 -64.08 -9.91 -2.47
C ALA A 872 -64.71 -8.93 -1.47
N ARG A 873 -65.81 -9.36 -0.84
CA ARG A 873 -66.65 -8.61 0.12
C ARG A 873 -66.83 -7.10 -0.20
N GLY A 874 -67.00 -6.74 -1.49
CA GLY A 874 -67.26 -5.37 -1.94
C GLY A 874 -66.03 -4.50 -2.21
N GLN A 875 -64.81 -5.04 -2.02
CA GLN A 875 -63.55 -4.37 -2.38
C GLN A 875 -62.94 -5.01 -3.63
N LYS A 876 -62.15 -4.23 -4.39
CA LYS A 876 -61.49 -4.71 -5.61
C LYS A 876 -60.07 -4.20 -5.76
N VAL A 877 -59.21 -5.03 -6.32
CA VAL A 877 -57.90 -4.66 -6.87
C VAL A 877 -57.96 -4.83 -8.39
N SER A 878 -57.68 -3.77 -9.13
CA SER A 878 -57.66 -3.79 -10.60
C SER A 878 -56.26 -4.09 -11.12
N PHE A 879 -56.19 -4.78 -12.25
CA PHE A 879 -54.99 -5.09 -13.00
C PHE A 879 -55.21 -4.69 -14.46
N HIS A 880 -54.21 -4.08 -15.10
CA HIS A 880 -54.19 -3.88 -16.54
C HIS A 880 -53.21 -4.85 -17.16
N LEU A 881 -53.70 -5.77 -17.99
CA LEU A 881 -52.86 -6.74 -18.70
C LEU A 881 -52.52 -6.22 -20.10
N ASP A 882 -51.25 -5.92 -20.33
CA ASP A 882 -50.72 -5.59 -21.66
C ASP A 882 -50.14 -6.84 -22.32
N VAL A 883 -50.70 -7.22 -23.48
CA VAL A 883 -50.23 -8.40 -24.21
C VAL A 883 -49.44 -7.98 -25.45
N THR A 884 -48.15 -8.28 -25.43
CA THR A 884 -47.20 -7.99 -26.50
C THR A 884 -46.87 -9.26 -27.28
N GLU A 885 -46.63 -9.17 -28.59
CA GLU A 885 -46.18 -10.33 -29.36
C GLU A 885 -44.73 -10.69 -29.02
N PRO A 886 -44.36 -11.98 -28.91
CA PRO A 886 -42.97 -12.37 -28.77
C PRO A 886 -42.23 -12.03 -30.07
N LYS A 887 -41.30 -11.08 -30.00
CA LYS A 887 -40.29 -10.91 -31.04
C LYS A 887 -38.92 -10.67 -30.44
N VAL A 888 -38.47 -11.57 -29.57
CA VAL A 888 -37.11 -11.48 -29.04
C VAL A 888 -36.59 -12.90 -28.82
N VAL A 889 -36.06 -13.50 -29.90
CA VAL A 889 -35.32 -14.77 -29.83
C VAL A 889 -33.87 -14.53 -29.39
N PHE A 890 -33.32 -13.39 -29.79
CA PHE A 890 -32.02 -12.87 -29.35
C PHE A 890 -32.23 -11.75 -28.35
N ALA A 891 -31.36 -11.58 -27.35
CA ALA A 891 -31.52 -10.56 -26.30
C ALA A 891 -31.74 -9.13 -26.87
N LYS A 892 -32.57 -8.31 -26.21
CA LYS A 892 -33.09 -7.00 -26.70
C LYS A 892 -32.02 -5.96 -27.08
N GLU A 893 -30.75 -6.18 -26.74
CA GLU A 893 -29.64 -5.24 -26.95
C GLU A 893 -28.62 -5.72 -28.00
N GLN A 894 -28.89 -6.80 -28.73
CA GLN A 894 -27.96 -7.31 -29.75
C GLN A 894 -28.12 -6.56 -31.08
N PRO A 895 -27.01 -6.09 -31.69
CA PRO A 895 -27.07 -5.45 -33.00
C PRO A 895 -27.47 -6.46 -34.08
N ALA A 896 -28.35 -6.06 -35.00
CA ALA A 896 -28.84 -6.91 -36.09
C ALA A 896 -27.71 -7.43 -37.02
N ARG A 897 -26.60 -6.69 -37.07
CA ARG A 897 -25.35 -7.08 -37.74
C ARG A 897 -24.15 -6.71 -36.87
N SER A 898 -23.27 -7.68 -36.61
CA SER A 898 -22.01 -7.49 -35.88
C SER A 898 -20.79 -7.66 -36.79
N GLU A 899 -19.83 -6.76 -36.72
CA GLU A 899 -18.56 -6.87 -37.45
C GLU A 899 -17.54 -7.62 -36.59
N VAL A 900 -16.96 -8.71 -37.11
CA VAL A 900 -16.00 -9.57 -36.41
C VAL A 900 -14.70 -9.56 -37.21
N GLN A 901 -13.60 -9.11 -36.59
CA GLN A 901 -12.29 -9.10 -37.23
C GLN A 901 -11.45 -10.28 -36.75
N ALA A 902 -10.84 -11.01 -37.68
CA ALA A 902 -9.89 -12.06 -37.38
C ALA A 902 -8.64 -11.94 -38.24
N VAL A 903 -7.52 -12.39 -37.71
CA VAL A 903 -6.24 -12.44 -38.42
C VAL A 903 -6.08 -13.82 -39.05
N ALA A 904 -5.61 -13.88 -40.30
CA ALA A 904 -5.38 -15.14 -40.99
C ALA A 904 -4.50 -16.10 -40.14
N GLY A 905 -5.02 -17.29 -39.81
CA GLY A 905 -4.38 -18.30 -38.97
C GLY A 905 -4.83 -18.32 -37.49
N ALA A 906 -5.51 -17.28 -37.00
CA ALA A 906 -6.11 -17.24 -35.66
C ALA A 906 -7.54 -17.83 -35.65
N SER A 907 -8.05 -18.22 -34.49
CA SER A 907 -9.45 -18.63 -34.36
C SER A 907 -10.36 -17.40 -34.30
N ALA A 908 -11.36 -17.31 -35.18
CA ALA A 908 -12.41 -16.29 -35.13
C ALA A 908 -13.57 -16.79 -34.28
N THR A 909 -14.17 -15.93 -33.45
CA THR A 909 -15.34 -16.30 -32.63
C THR A 909 -16.47 -15.30 -32.86
N LEU A 910 -17.59 -15.80 -33.36
CA LEU A 910 -18.83 -15.05 -33.53
C LEU A 910 -19.74 -15.40 -32.36
N SER A 911 -20.34 -14.42 -31.71
CA SER A 911 -21.13 -14.64 -30.49
C SER A 911 -22.43 -13.85 -30.48
N CYS A 912 -23.53 -14.55 -30.23
CA CYS A 912 -24.82 -13.95 -29.90
C CYS A 912 -25.35 -14.52 -28.58
N GLU A 913 -26.37 -13.86 -28.05
CA GLU A 913 -27.04 -14.24 -26.82
C GLU A 913 -28.52 -14.42 -27.13
N VAL A 914 -29.01 -15.63 -26.85
CA VAL A 914 -30.42 -15.95 -26.99
C VAL A 914 -31.16 -15.51 -25.73
N ALA A 915 -32.42 -15.11 -25.89
CA ALA A 915 -33.23 -14.65 -24.77
C ALA A 915 -33.40 -15.72 -23.66
N GLN A 916 -33.32 -17.01 -24.02
CA GLN A 916 -33.47 -18.13 -23.09
C GLN A 916 -32.35 -19.16 -23.26
N ALA A 917 -31.88 -19.73 -22.15
CA ALA A 917 -30.70 -20.62 -22.15
C ALA A 917 -30.93 -21.94 -22.89
N GLN A 918 -32.19 -22.37 -23.04
CA GLN A 918 -32.60 -23.55 -23.79
C GLN A 918 -32.83 -23.30 -25.29
N THR A 919 -32.75 -22.04 -25.77
CA THR A 919 -33.00 -21.73 -27.18
C THR A 919 -31.89 -22.31 -28.06
N GLU A 920 -32.22 -23.29 -28.89
CA GLU A 920 -31.29 -23.81 -29.88
C GLU A 920 -31.11 -22.83 -31.04
N VAL A 921 -29.90 -22.76 -31.57
CA VAL A 921 -29.58 -21.91 -32.70
C VAL A 921 -28.93 -22.71 -33.81
N THR A 922 -29.16 -22.28 -35.04
CA THR A 922 -28.48 -22.82 -36.21
C THR A 922 -27.61 -21.75 -36.84
N TRP A 923 -26.35 -22.08 -37.10
CA TRP A 923 -25.42 -21.18 -37.77
C TRP A 923 -25.38 -21.45 -39.27
N TYR A 924 -25.24 -20.40 -40.06
CA TYR A 924 -25.10 -20.45 -41.52
C TYR A 924 -23.90 -19.61 -41.96
N LYS A 925 -23.30 -19.98 -43.09
CA LYS A 925 -22.39 -19.14 -43.88
C LYS A 925 -22.92 -19.10 -45.30
N ASP A 926 -23.12 -17.90 -45.86
CA ASP A 926 -23.63 -17.72 -47.22
C ASP A 926 -24.91 -18.55 -47.50
N GLY A 927 -25.82 -18.64 -46.51
CA GLY A 927 -27.07 -19.40 -46.58
C GLY A 927 -26.93 -20.93 -46.44
N LYS A 928 -25.73 -21.48 -46.27
CA LYS A 928 -25.51 -22.91 -46.01
C LYS A 928 -25.39 -23.19 -44.52
N LYS A 929 -26.20 -24.14 -44.02
CA LYS A 929 -26.18 -24.58 -42.62
C LYS A 929 -24.81 -25.18 -42.27
N LEU A 930 -24.20 -24.66 -41.21
CA LEU A 930 -22.92 -25.12 -40.68
C LEU A 930 -23.14 -26.22 -39.65
N SER A 931 -22.32 -27.27 -39.74
CA SER A 931 -22.23 -28.35 -38.76
C SER A 931 -20.85 -28.35 -38.10
N SER A 932 -20.78 -28.87 -36.87
CA SER A 932 -19.52 -28.96 -36.13
C SER A 932 -18.50 -29.83 -36.87
N SER A 933 -17.30 -29.30 -37.09
CA SER A 933 -16.18 -29.95 -37.76
C SER A 933 -14.85 -29.58 -37.07
N SER A 934 -13.72 -30.10 -37.58
CA SER A 934 -12.38 -29.69 -37.13
C SER A 934 -12.07 -28.21 -37.42
N LYS A 935 -12.78 -27.59 -38.37
CA LYS A 935 -12.61 -26.20 -38.79
C LYS A 935 -13.59 -25.25 -38.09
N VAL A 936 -14.80 -25.71 -37.78
CA VAL A 936 -15.89 -24.88 -37.24
C VAL A 936 -16.50 -25.57 -36.03
N ARG A 937 -16.49 -24.91 -34.87
CA ARG A 937 -17.02 -25.43 -33.61
C ARG A 937 -18.17 -24.57 -33.13
N VAL A 938 -19.32 -25.18 -32.86
CA VAL A 938 -20.48 -24.51 -32.26
C VAL A 938 -20.46 -24.78 -30.76
N GLU A 939 -20.56 -23.73 -29.96
CA GLU A 939 -20.52 -23.79 -28.51
C GLU A 939 -21.75 -23.09 -27.92
N ALA A 940 -22.37 -23.70 -26.91
CA ALA A 940 -23.50 -23.14 -26.19
C ALA A 940 -23.22 -23.18 -24.68
N THR A 941 -23.25 -22.02 -24.02
CA THR A 941 -23.02 -21.89 -22.58
C THR A 941 -24.05 -20.93 -21.99
N GLY A 942 -24.98 -21.45 -21.18
CA GLY A 942 -26.11 -20.66 -20.67
C GLY A 942 -26.92 -20.03 -21.80
N ARG A 943 -27.06 -18.70 -21.79
CA ARG A 943 -27.72 -17.92 -22.86
C ARG A 943 -26.78 -17.56 -24.02
N GLY A 944 -25.48 -17.77 -23.87
CA GLY A 944 -24.49 -17.49 -24.91
C GLY A 944 -24.45 -18.57 -25.99
N ARG A 945 -24.30 -18.15 -27.24
CA ARG A 945 -24.10 -19.00 -28.42
C ARG A 945 -22.87 -18.49 -29.16
N ARG A 946 -21.91 -19.38 -29.40
CA ARG A 946 -20.66 -19.04 -30.08
C ARG A 946 -20.42 -19.97 -31.27
N LEU A 947 -19.93 -19.40 -32.36
CA LEU A 947 -19.35 -20.12 -33.48
C LEU A 947 -17.86 -19.80 -33.51
N VAL A 948 -17.01 -20.81 -33.35
CA VAL A 948 -15.55 -20.67 -33.39
C VAL A 948 -15.04 -21.25 -34.71
N VAL A 949 -14.52 -20.40 -35.59
CA VAL A 949 -13.84 -20.82 -36.83
C VAL A 949 -12.35 -20.91 -36.55
N GLN A 950 -11.80 -22.12 -36.52
CA GLN A 950 -10.40 -22.37 -36.19
C GLN A 950 -9.48 -22.08 -37.38
N GLN A 951 -8.32 -21.47 -37.13
CA GLN A 951 -7.34 -21.09 -38.17
C GLN A 951 -7.98 -20.31 -39.34
N ALA A 952 -8.78 -19.28 -39.06
CA ALA A 952 -9.53 -18.52 -40.06
C ALA A 952 -8.61 -18.00 -41.18
N GLY A 953 -8.99 -18.16 -42.46
CA GLY A 953 -8.25 -17.65 -43.63
C GLY A 953 -9.13 -16.75 -44.51
N LYS A 954 -8.58 -16.16 -45.59
CA LYS A 954 -9.36 -15.28 -46.49
C LYS A 954 -10.65 -15.92 -47.05
N ALA A 955 -10.65 -17.24 -47.22
CA ALA A 955 -11.84 -17.99 -47.67
C ALA A 955 -12.94 -18.11 -46.59
N ASP A 956 -12.57 -17.93 -45.32
CA ASP A 956 -13.50 -17.92 -44.19
C ASP A 956 -14.13 -16.53 -43.98
N ALA A 957 -13.60 -15.48 -44.62
CA ALA A 957 -14.25 -14.16 -44.60
C ALA A 957 -15.62 -14.21 -45.29
N GLY A 958 -16.54 -13.35 -44.85
CA GLY A 958 -17.89 -13.27 -45.41
C GLY A 958 -18.99 -13.20 -44.35
N GLU A 959 -20.23 -13.39 -44.78
CA GLU A 959 -21.41 -13.24 -43.93
C GLU A 959 -21.81 -14.57 -43.28
N TYR A 960 -21.95 -14.52 -41.97
CA TYR A 960 -22.45 -15.59 -41.14
C TYR A 960 -23.78 -15.16 -40.53
N SER A 961 -24.73 -16.06 -40.38
CA SER A 961 -25.95 -15.78 -39.63
C SER A 961 -26.17 -16.83 -38.55
N CYS A 962 -26.70 -16.38 -37.42
CA CYS A 962 -27.20 -17.24 -36.37
C CYS A 962 -28.72 -17.11 -36.36
N GLU A 963 -29.43 -18.22 -36.58
CA GLU A 963 -30.88 -18.23 -36.68
C GLU A 963 -31.51 -19.05 -35.58
N ALA A 964 -32.58 -18.52 -35.00
CA ALA A 964 -33.45 -19.23 -34.08
C ALA A 964 -34.87 -18.65 -34.17
N GLY A 965 -35.88 -19.54 -34.14
CA GLY A 965 -37.29 -19.14 -34.08
C GLY A 965 -37.74 -18.18 -35.19
N GLY A 966 -37.15 -18.24 -36.38
CA GLY A 966 -37.48 -17.35 -37.52
C GLY A 966 -36.86 -15.95 -37.45
N GLN A 967 -36.02 -15.66 -36.44
CA GLN A 967 -35.19 -14.47 -36.37
C GLN A 967 -33.73 -14.84 -36.64
N SER A 968 -32.97 -13.89 -37.19
CA SER A 968 -31.54 -14.06 -37.45
C SER A 968 -30.76 -12.84 -36.96
N VAL A 969 -29.55 -13.09 -36.48
CA VAL A 969 -28.53 -12.05 -36.28
C VAL A 969 -27.37 -12.35 -37.22
N SER A 970 -26.95 -11.33 -37.97
CA SER A 970 -25.88 -11.47 -38.95
C SER A 970 -24.55 -11.05 -38.35
N PHE A 971 -23.47 -11.64 -38.86
CA PHE A 971 -22.11 -11.29 -38.55
C PHE A 971 -21.32 -11.19 -39.85
N HIS A 972 -20.53 -10.15 -40.00
CA HIS A 972 -19.57 -10.06 -41.08
C HIS A 972 -18.18 -10.37 -40.53
N LEU A 973 -17.58 -11.47 -41.00
CA LEU A 973 -16.23 -11.86 -40.61
C LEU A 973 -15.24 -11.27 -41.62
N ASP A 974 -14.48 -10.27 -41.19
CA ASP A 974 -13.34 -9.74 -41.92
C ASP A 974 -12.08 -10.49 -41.50
N VAL A 975 -11.62 -11.41 -42.38
CA VAL A 975 -10.32 -12.05 -42.19
C VAL A 975 -9.26 -11.20 -42.87
N THR A 976 -8.62 -10.37 -42.06
CA THR A 976 -7.48 -9.59 -42.50
C THR A 976 -6.23 -10.46 -42.46
N GLU A 977 -5.44 -10.44 -43.54
CA GLU A 977 -4.07 -10.93 -43.43
C GLU A 977 -3.35 -10.05 -42.41
N PRO A 978 -2.48 -10.63 -41.55
CA PRO A 978 -1.79 -9.85 -40.55
C PRO A 978 -1.07 -8.67 -41.19
N LYS A 979 -1.55 -7.44 -40.93
CA LYS A 979 -0.75 -6.22 -41.07
C LYS A 979 0.14 -6.08 -39.84
N VAL A 980 0.97 -7.09 -39.63
CA VAL A 980 2.22 -6.92 -38.88
C VAL A 980 3.26 -6.77 -39.97
N VAL A 981 3.60 -5.55 -40.31
CA VAL A 981 4.60 -5.28 -41.33
C VAL A 981 5.99 -5.48 -40.71
N PHE A 982 6.17 -5.01 -39.48
CA PHE A 982 7.40 -5.12 -38.69
C PHE A 982 7.22 -6.07 -37.49
N ALA A 983 8.23 -6.86 -37.15
CA ALA A 983 8.18 -7.83 -36.05
C ALA A 983 7.85 -7.17 -34.69
N LYS A 984 7.08 -7.85 -33.82
CA LYS A 984 6.48 -7.33 -32.56
C LYS A 984 7.47 -6.83 -31.49
N GLU A 985 8.77 -7.00 -31.67
CA GLU A 985 9.81 -6.67 -30.67
C GLU A 985 10.65 -5.44 -31.06
N GLN A 986 10.24 -4.64 -32.05
CA GLN A 986 11.02 -3.48 -32.50
C GLN A 986 10.54 -2.17 -31.87
N PRO A 987 11.46 -1.31 -31.38
CA PRO A 987 11.10 0.01 -30.86
C PRO A 987 10.62 0.93 -31.99
N ALA A 988 9.61 1.77 -31.69
CA ALA A 988 9.03 2.70 -32.66
C ALA A 988 10.05 3.71 -33.22
N ARG A 989 11.12 3.99 -32.45
CA ARG A 989 12.27 4.78 -32.85
C ARG A 989 13.56 4.12 -32.38
N SER A 990 14.52 3.91 -33.29
CA SER A 990 15.85 3.38 -32.98
C SER A 990 16.94 4.45 -33.19
N GLU A 991 17.88 4.56 -32.26
CA GLU A 991 19.03 5.47 -32.37
C GLU A 991 20.21 4.72 -33.03
N VAL A 992 20.77 5.27 -34.11
CA VAL A 992 21.89 4.70 -34.86
C VAL A 992 23.05 5.68 -34.85
N GLN A 993 24.20 5.27 -34.35
CA GLN A 993 25.40 6.10 -34.32
C GLN A 993 26.37 5.68 -35.44
N ALA A 994 26.90 6.65 -36.18
CA ALA A 994 27.95 6.42 -37.17
C ALA A 994 29.04 7.48 -37.05
N VAL A 995 30.27 7.07 -37.37
CA VAL A 995 31.42 7.99 -37.43
C VAL A 995 31.49 8.60 -38.82
N ALA A 996 31.79 9.90 -38.92
CA ALA A 996 31.94 10.58 -40.21
C ALA A 996 32.93 9.83 -41.14
N GLY A 997 32.48 9.41 -42.32
CA GLY A 997 33.23 8.61 -43.30
C GLY A 997 33.02 7.08 -43.20
N ALA A 998 32.42 6.56 -42.13
CA ALA A 998 32.02 5.16 -42.01
C ALA A 998 30.62 4.91 -42.62
N SER A 999 30.32 3.67 -42.99
CA SER A 999 28.98 3.32 -43.45
C SER A 999 28.03 3.14 -42.26
N ALA A 1000 26.92 3.89 -42.23
CA ALA A 1000 25.86 3.72 -41.24
C ALA A 1000 24.86 2.67 -41.72
N THR A 1001 24.45 1.74 -40.85
CA THR A 1001 23.45 0.72 -41.21
C THR A 1001 22.23 0.82 -40.29
N LEU A 1002 21.08 1.12 -40.86
CA LEU A 1002 19.80 1.14 -40.18
C LEU A 1002 19.07 -0.17 -40.49
N SER A 1003 18.58 -0.89 -39.48
CA SER A 1003 18.02 -2.23 -39.67
C SER A 1003 16.69 -2.42 -38.95
N CYS A 1004 15.70 -2.93 -39.67
CA CYS A 1004 14.43 -3.43 -39.11
C CYS A 1004 14.16 -4.86 -39.58
N GLU A 1005 13.23 -5.52 -38.92
CA GLU A 1005 12.80 -6.87 -39.26
C GLU A 1005 11.33 -6.85 -39.61
N VAL A 1006 11.00 -7.31 -40.81
CA VAL A 1006 9.63 -7.44 -41.28
C VAL A 1006 9.06 -8.79 -40.84
N ALA A 1007 7.76 -8.85 -40.58
CA ALA A 1007 7.16 -10.08 -40.06
C ALA A 1007 7.24 -11.25 -41.06
N GLN A 1008 7.28 -10.96 -42.37
CA GLN A 1008 7.35 -11.95 -43.44
C GLN A 1008 8.50 -11.64 -44.40
N ALA A 1009 9.23 -12.67 -44.83
CA ALA A 1009 10.46 -12.52 -45.62
C ALA A 1009 10.24 -11.90 -47.02
N GLN A 1010 9.02 -11.97 -47.54
CA GLN A 1010 8.58 -11.38 -48.81
C GLN A 1010 8.10 -9.92 -48.70
N THR A 1011 8.06 -9.32 -47.51
CA THR A 1011 7.52 -7.96 -47.30
C THR A 1011 8.48 -6.91 -47.88
N GLU A 1012 8.08 -6.17 -48.90
CA GLU A 1012 8.88 -5.06 -49.42
C GLU A 1012 8.76 -3.83 -48.52
N VAL A 1013 9.85 -3.06 -48.41
CA VAL A 1013 9.88 -1.83 -47.62
C VAL A 1013 10.40 -0.67 -48.43
N THR A 1014 9.92 0.52 -48.10
CA THR A 1014 10.39 1.78 -48.68
C THR A 1014 11.05 2.61 -47.59
N TRP A 1015 12.27 3.09 -47.86
CA TRP A 1015 12.99 3.97 -46.94
C TRP A 1015 12.78 5.44 -47.30
N TYR A 1016 12.73 6.30 -46.29
CA TYR A 1016 12.63 7.74 -46.42
C TYR A 1016 13.67 8.44 -45.55
N LYS A 1017 14.06 9.66 -45.95
CA LYS A 1017 14.78 10.63 -45.11
C LYS A 1017 14.04 11.95 -45.21
N ASP A 1018 13.69 12.55 -44.07
CA ASP A 1018 12.97 13.83 -44.01
C ASP A 1018 11.69 13.85 -44.90
N GLY A 1019 10.97 12.73 -44.93
CA GLY A 1019 9.74 12.55 -45.74
C GLY A 1019 9.97 12.31 -47.24
N LYS A 1020 11.21 12.29 -47.73
CA LYS A 1020 11.54 11.99 -49.14
C LYS A 1020 11.94 10.53 -49.33
N LYS A 1021 11.30 9.87 -50.29
CA LYS A 1021 11.58 8.46 -50.64
C LYS A 1021 13.01 8.30 -51.15
N LEU A 1022 13.75 7.40 -50.51
CA LEU A 1022 15.12 7.04 -50.89
C LEU A 1022 15.11 5.93 -51.93
N SER A 1023 15.98 6.07 -52.94
CA SER A 1023 16.23 5.05 -53.96
C SER A 1023 17.67 4.58 -53.86
N SER A 1024 17.94 3.33 -54.27
CA SER A 1024 19.31 2.79 -54.26
C SER A 1024 20.23 3.63 -55.13
N SER A 1025 21.39 4.01 -54.57
CA SER A 1025 22.41 4.85 -55.22
C SER A 1025 23.81 4.43 -54.75
N SER A 1026 24.85 5.09 -55.25
CA SER A 1026 26.22 4.92 -54.75
C SER A 1026 26.38 5.34 -53.29
N LYS A 1027 25.52 6.23 -52.79
CA LYS A 1027 25.53 6.75 -51.41
C LYS A 1027 24.65 5.95 -50.45
N VAL A 1028 23.54 5.41 -50.93
CA VAL A 1028 22.53 4.72 -50.11
C VAL A 1028 22.18 3.38 -50.75
N ARG A 1029 22.42 2.27 -50.03
CA ARG A 1029 22.04 0.92 -50.45
C ARG A 1029 20.90 0.38 -49.59
N VAL A 1030 19.92 -0.23 -50.24
CA VAL A 1030 18.84 -0.95 -49.57
C VAL A 1030 19.10 -2.45 -49.74
N GLU A 1031 19.11 -3.18 -48.63
CA GLU A 1031 19.40 -4.62 -48.59
C GLU A 1031 18.24 -5.37 -47.92
N ALA A 1032 17.89 -6.54 -48.44
CA ALA A 1032 16.86 -7.41 -47.90
C ALA A 1032 17.37 -8.85 -47.83
N THR A 1033 17.39 -9.42 -46.63
CA THR A 1033 17.90 -10.78 -46.38
C THR A 1033 16.95 -11.52 -45.43
N GLY A 1034 16.22 -12.52 -45.94
CA GLY A 1034 15.16 -13.18 -45.18
C GLY A 1034 14.12 -12.17 -44.66
N ARG A 1035 13.92 -12.13 -43.34
CA ARG A 1035 13.05 -11.14 -42.66
C ARG A 1035 13.74 -9.82 -42.34
N GLY A 1036 15.06 -9.71 -42.48
CA GLY A 1036 15.80 -8.47 -42.22
C GLY A 1036 15.71 -7.48 -43.38
N ARG A 1037 15.60 -6.19 -43.05
CA ARG A 1037 15.68 -5.06 -43.99
C ARG A 1037 16.72 -4.09 -43.47
N ARG A 1038 17.66 -3.69 -44.34
CA ARG A 1038 18.74 -2.77 -43.98
C ARG A 1038 18.83 -1.62 -44.97
N LEU A 1039 19.08 -0.42 -44.47
CA LEU A 1039 19.53 0.73 -45.23
C LEU A 1039 20.98 1.01 -44.85
N VAL A 1040 21.89 0.93 -45.82
CA VAL A 1040 23.31 1.22 -45.63
C VAL A 1040 23.62 2.56 -46.28
N VAL A 1041 23.88 3.58 -45.47
CA VAL A 1041 24.35 4.90 -45.90
C VAL A 1041 25.88 4.86 -45.93
N GLN A 1042 26.48 4.86 -47.13
CA GLN A 1042 27.92 4.75 -47.30
C GLN A 1042 28.62 6.09 -47.06
N GLN A 1043 29.78 6.06 -46.39
CA GLN A 1043 30.56 7.25 -46.06
C GLN A 1043 29.74 8.35 -45.37
N ALA A 1044 28.97 8.01 -44.34
CA ALA A 1044 28.03 8.92 -43.67
C ALA A 1044 28.75 10.20 -43.20
N GLY A 1045 28.21 11.37 -43.53
CA GLY A 1045 28.71 12.69 -43.10
C GLY A 1045 27.67 13.47 -42.31
N LYS A 1046 28.01 14.67 -41.80
CA LYS A 1046 27.06 15.49 -41.01
C LYS A 1046 25.73 15.78 -41.70
N ALA A 1047 25.72 15.87 -43.04
CA ALA A 1047 24.51 16.08 -43.83
C ALA A 1047 23.60 14.84 -43.90
N ASP A 1048 24.16 13.65 -43.62
CA ASP A 1048 23.42 12.39 -43.57
C ASP A 1048 22.78 12.18 -42.18
N ALA A 1049 23.11 12.98 -41.17
CA ALA A 1049 22.45 12.91 -39.87
C ALA A 1049 20.97 13.34 -39.97
N GLY A 1050 20.14 12.82 -39.07
CA GLY A 1050 18.71 13.13 -39.00
C GLY A 1050 17.80 11.91 -39.02
N GLU A 1051 16.53 12.13 -39.32
CA GLU A 1051 15.49 11.10 -39.22
C GLU A 1051 15.29 10.34 -40.53
N TYR A 1052 15.34 9.02 -40.41
CA TYR A 1052 15.03 8.07 -41.46
C TYR A 1052 13.80 7.26 -41.05
N SER A 1053 12.91 6.94 -41.98
CA SER A 1053 11.82 6.01 -41.73
C SER A 1053 11.86 4.85 -42.71
N CYS A 1054 11.51 3.67 -42.23
CA CYS A 1054 11.25 2.50 -43.06
C CYS A 1054 9.75 2.23 -43.01
N GLU A 1055 9.10 2.29 -44.15
CA GLU A 1055 7.66 2.19 -44.26
C GLU A 1055 7.26 1.00 -45.12
N ALA A 1056 6.25 0.26 -44.66
CA ALA A 1056 5.58 -0.73 -45.46
C ALA A 1056 4.15 -0.92 -44.96
N GLY A 1057 3.21 -1.19 -45.86
CA GLY A 1057 1.81 -1.47 -45.53
C GLY A 1057 1.08 -0.41 -44.69
N GLY A 1058 1.54 0.85 -44.69
CA GLY A 1058 0.99 1.96 -43.89
C GLY A 1058 1.52 2.04 -42.44
N GLN A 1059 2.51 1.22 -42.08
CA GLN A 1059 3.24 1.30 -40.82
C GLN A 1059 4.66 1.80 -41.08
N SER A 1060 5.24 2.53 -40.13
CA SER A 1060 6.59 3.07 -40.21
C SER A 1060 7.37 2.75 -38.94
N VAL A 1061 8.64 2.41 -39.08
CA VAL A 1061 9.62 2.43 -37.98
C VAL A 1061 10.62 3.54 -38.24
N SER A 1062 10.86 4.38 -37.23
CA SER A 1062 11.77 5.52 -37.36
C SER A 1062 13.16 5.18 -36.84
N PHE A 1063 14.16 5.82 -37.42
CA PHE A 1063 15.53 5.76 -36.98
C PHE A 1063 16.12 7.17 -36.95
N HIS A 1064 16.84 7.50 -35.89
CA HIS A 1064 17.63 8.72 -35.84
C HIS A 1064 19.09 8.38 -36.05
N LEU A 1065 19.69 8.91 -37.11
CA LEU A 1065 21.10 8.72 -37.41
C LEU A 1065 21.90 9.89 -36.86
N ASP A 1066 22.71 9.64 -35.84
CA ASP A 1066 23.70 10.56 -35.32
C ASP A 1066 25.06 10.29 -35.99
N VAL A 1067 25.48 11.21 -36.85
CA VAL A 1067 26.82 11.17 -37.44
C VAL A 1067 27.76 12.02 -36.62
N THR A 1068 28.57 11.35 -35.79
CA THR A 1068 29.58 11.99 -34.96
C THR A 1068 30.90 12.06 -35.72
N GLU A 1069 31.56 13.22 -35.70
CA GLU A 1069 32.95 13.30 -36.14
C GLU A 1069 33.81 12.56 -35.10
N PRO A 1070 34.78 11.73 -35.52
CA PRO A 1070 35.60 11.03 -34.56
C PRO A 1070 36.41 12.06 -33.76
N LYS A 1071 36.19 12.14 -32.45
CA LYS A 1071 37.07 12.84 -31.52
C LYS A 1071 37.34 12.00 -30.28
N VAL A 1072 38.04 10.90 -30.50
CA VAL A 1072 39.06 10.46 -29.54
C VAL A 1072 40.38 10.73 -30.24
N VAL A 1073 41.07 11.78 -29.81
CA VAL A 1073 42.32 12.21 -30.45
C VAL A 1073 43.50 11.51 -29.77
N PHE A 1074 43.45 11.34 -28.46
CA PHE A 1074 44.44 10.65 -27.64
C PHE A 1074 43.90 9.31 -27.12
N ALA A 1075 44.76 8.29 -27.00
CA ALA A 1075 44.36 6.95 -26.54
C ALA A 1075 43.79 6.96 -25.11
N LYS A 1076 42.85 6.06 -24.80
CA LYS A 1076 42.03 6.03 -23.55
C LYS A 1076 42.81 5.87 -22.23
N GLU A 1077 44.12 5.59 -22.27
CA GLU A 1077 44.98 5.29 -21.10
C GLU A 1077 46.12 6.31 -20.90
N GLN A 1078 45.86 7.62 -21.12
CA GLN A 1078 46.85 8.68 -20.90
C GLN A 1078 46.52 9.46 -19.61
N PRO A 1079 47.49 9.68 -18.70
CA PRO A 1079 47.29 10.54 -17.53
C PRO A 1079 47.10 12.01 -17.96
N ALA A 1080 46.23 12.75 -17.26
CA ALA A 1080 45.90 14.14 -17.59
C ALA A 1080 47.11 15.10 -17.54
N ARG A 1081 48.15 14.74 -16.77
CA ARG A 1081 49.44 15.44 -16.70
C ARG A 1081 50.57 14.42 -16.48
N SER A 1082 51.63 14.50 -17.28
CA SER A 1082 52.84 13.67 -17.13
C SER A 1082 54.05 14.48 -16.70
N GLU A 1083 54.77 14.00 -15.68
CA GLU A 1083 56.02 14.61 -15.21
C GLU A 1083 57.21 14.02 -15.98
N VAL A 1084 58.06 14.87 -16.56
CA VAL A 1084 59.23 14.50 -17.37
C VAL A 1084 60.46 15.12 -16.72
N GLN A 1085 61.47 14.31 -16.38
CA GLN A 1085 62.72 14.79 -15.81
C GLN A 1085 63.85 14.73 -16.84
N ALA A 1086 64.64 15.80 -16.93
CA ALA A 1086 65.84 15.83 -17.75
C ALA A 1086 67.02 16.45 -16.99
N VAL A 1087 68.23 16.04 -17.35
CA VAL A 1087 69.46 16.62 -16.82
C VAL A 1087 69.92 17.75 -17.74
N ALA A 1088 70.41 18.87 -17.19
CA ALA A 1088 70.90 19.99 -17.98
C ALA A 1088 71.93 19.55 -19.03
N GLY A 1089 71.65 19.79 -20.32
CA GLY A 1089 72.46 19.38 -21.47
C GLY A 1089 72.03 18.06 -22.14
N ALA A 1090 71.17 17.26 -21.51
CA ALA A 1090 70.58 16.06 -22.12
C ALA A 1090 69.32 16.40 -22.95
N SER A 1091 68.93 15.53 -23.88
CA SER A 1091 67.67 15.70 -24.61
C SER A 1091 66.49 15.22 -23.76
N ALA A 1092 65.48 16.07 -23.57
CA ALA A 1092 64.23 15.71 -22.90
C ALA A 1092 63.21 15.21 -23.94
N THR A 1093 62.50 14.11 -23.68
CA THR A 1093 61.48 13.58 -24.59
C THR A 1093 60.13 13.51 -23.91
N LEU A 1094 59.15 14.22 -24.44
CA LEU A 1094 57.75 14.19 -24.01
C LEU A 1094 56.96 13.34 -25.00
N SER A 1095 56.13 12.40 -24.54
CA SER A 1095 55.47 11.43 -25.42
C SER A 1095 54.01 11.18 -25.08
N CYS A 1096 53.13 11.23 -26.07
CA CYS A 1096 51.74 10.78 -25.98
C CYS A 1096 51.39 9.81 -27.11
N GLU A 1097 50.30 9.06 -26.96
CA GLU A 1097 49.75 8.19 -28.00
C GLU A 1097 48.42 8.74 -28.49
N VAL A 1098 48.32 8.95 -29.81
CA VAL A 1098 47.09 9.34 -30.48
C VAL A 1098 46.27 8.10 -30.83
N ALA A 1099 44.94 8.22 -30.84
CA ALA A 1099 44.07 7.08 -31.08
C ALA A 1099 44.26 6.48 -32.49
N GLN A 1100 44.70 7.29 -33.46
CA GLN A 1100 44.90 6.88 -34.86
C GLN A 1100 46.28 7.33 -35.36
N ALA A 1101 46.96 6.47 -36.15
CA ALA A 1101 48.34 6.70 -36.57
C ALA A 1101 48.52 7.91 -37.50
N GLN A 1102 47.46 8.33 -38.17
CA GLN A 1102 47.40 9.49 -39.07
C GLN A 1102 47.06 10.82 -38.37
N THR A 1103 46.74 10.82 -37.06
CA THR A 1103 46.35 12.03 -36.34
C THR A 1103 47.52 12.99 -36.18
N GLU A 1104 47.46 14.18 -36.78
CA GLU A 1104 48.47 15.23 -36.59
C GLU A 1104 48.29 15.92 -35.23
N VAL A 1105 49.40 16.32 -34.62
CA VAL A 1105 49.41 17.02 -33.33
C VAL A 1105 50.23 18.29 -33.41
N THR A 1106 49.83 19.27 -32.60
CA THR A 1106 50.57 20.51 -32.41
C THR A 1106 51.07 20.60 -30.98
N TRP A 1107 52.36 20.90 -30.82
CA TRP A 1107 52.98 21.08 -29.50
C TRP A 1107 53.02 22.56 -29.13
N TYR A 1108 52.87 22.84 -27.84
CA TYR A 1108 52.95 24.18 -27.25
C TYR A 1108 53.86 24.17 -26.03
N LYS A 1109 54.48 25.32 -25.74
CA LYS A 1109 55.12 25.63 -24.47
C LYS A 1109 54.55 26.95 -23.97
N ASP A 1110 54.04 26.98 -22.74
CA ASP A 1110 53.46 28.20 -22.13
C ASP A 1110 52.41 28.88 -23.04
N GLY A 1111 51.58 28.07 -23.73
CA GLY A 1111 50.55 28.54 -24.67
C GLY A 1111 51.04 29.00 -26.06
N LYS A 1112 52.35 28.97 -26.34
CA LYS A 1112 52.91 29.31 -27.66
C LYS A 1112 53.19 28.07 -28.50
N LYS A 1113 52.70 28.06 -29.74
CA LYS A 1113 52.87 26.96 -30.70
C LYS A 1113 54.36 26.76 -31.03
N LEU A 1114 54.85 25.54 -30.83
CA LEU A 1114 56.20 25.13 -31.16
C LEU A 1114 56.26 24.64 -32.61
N SER A 1115 57.36 24.96 -33.30
CA SER A 1115 57.68 24.46 -34.64
C SER A 1115 59.04 23.77 -34.61
N SER A 1116 59.24 22.80 -35.51
CA SER A 1116 60.48 22.03 -35.57
C SER A 1116 61.67 22.96 -35.84
N SER A 1117 62.68 22.89 -34.98
CA SER A 1117 63.91 23.68 -35.03
C SER A 1117 65.11 22.82 -34.64
N SER A 1118 66.32 23.39 -34.64
CA SER A 1118 67.52 22.72 -34.11
C SER A 1118 67.43 22.41 -32.61
N LYS A 1119 66.58 23.15 -31.86
CA LYS A 1119 66.39 22.99 -30.42
C LYS A 1119 65.24 22.04 -30.07
N VAL A 1120 64.18 22.02 -30.88
CA VAL A 1120 62.95 21.27 -30.61
C VAL A 1120 62.60 20.44 -31.84
N ARG A 1121 62.54 19.11 -31.69
CA ARG A 1121 62.18 18.19 -32.76
C ARG A 1121 60.86 17.50 -32.46
N VAL A 1122 59.93 17.53 -33.40
CA VAL A 1122 58.66 16.80 -33.32
C VAL A 1122 58.81 15.51 -34.12
N GLU A 1123 58.47 14.37 -33.51
CA GLU A 1123 58.57 13.04 -34.11
C GLU A 1123 57.21 12.33 -34.03
N ALA A 1124 56.83 11.64 -35.11
CA ALA A 1124 55.60 10.87 -35.20
C ALA A 1124 55.90 9.47 -35.76
N THR A 1125 55.57 8.42 -34.99
CA THR A 1125 55.86 7.03 -35.36
C THR A 1125 54.66 6.16 -35.02
N GLY A 1126 53.96 5.66 -36.04
CA GLY A 1126 52.69 4.94 -35.85
C GLY A 1126 51.68 5.81 -35.07
N ARG A 1127 51.18 5.32 -33.94
CA ARG A 1127 50.30 6.06 -33.02
C ARG A 1127 51.05 6.93 -31.99
N GLY A 1128 52.37 6.82 -31.88
CA GLY A 1128 53.17 7.61 -30.95
C GLY A 1128 53.46 9.02 -31.47
N ARG A 1129 53.42 10.00 -30.58
CA ARG A 1129 53.82 11.40 -30.83
C ARG A 1129 54.83 11.81 -29.77
N ARG A 1130 55.98 12.33 -30.21
CA ARG A 1130 57.08 12.74 -29.33
C ARG A 1130 57.52 14.16 -29.64
N LEU A 1131 57.81 14.91 -28.58
CA LEU A 1131 58.57 16.16 -28.63
C LEU A 1131 59.92 15.92 -27.99
N VAL A 1132 61.00 16.12 -28.74
CA VAL A 1132 62.37 16.00 -28.25
C VAL A 1132 62.97 17.40 -28.14
N VAL A 1133 63.21 17.87 -26.92
CA VAL A 1133 63.92 19.12 -26.63
C VAL A 1133 65.39 18.79 -26.48
N GLN A 1134 66.23 19.21 -27.44
CA GLN A 1134 67.65 18.90 -27.46
C GLN A 1134 68.44 19.83 -26.53
N GLN A 1135 69.43 19.29 -25.83
CA GLN A 1135 70.27 20.03 -24.87
C GLN A 1135 69.45 20.83 -23.85
N ALA A 1136 68.47 20.20 -23.18
CA ALA A 1136 67.54 20.87 -22.28
C ALA A 1136 68.28 21.63 -21.17
N GLY A 1137 67.97 22.92 -20.97
CA GLY A 1137 68.50 23.76 -19.90
C GLY A 1137 67.40 24.26 -18.97
N LYS A 1138 67.75 24.99 -17.91
CA LYS A 1138 66.75 25.53 -16.96
C LYS A 1138 65.65 26.38 -17.60
N ALA A 1139 65.94 27.07 -18.71
CA ALA A 1139 64.95 27.86 -19.44
C ALA A 1139 63.93 26.99 -20.23
N ASP A 1140 64.27 25.73 -20.48
CA ASP A 1140 63.40 24.78 -21.16
C ASP A 1140 62.45 24.07 -20.18
N ALA A 1141 62.65 24.20 -18.86
CA ALA A 1141 61.73 23.71 -17.85
C ALA A 1141 60.38 24.46 -17.91
N GLY A 1142 59.30 23.79 -17.51
CA GLY A 1142 57.95 24.36 -17.54
C GLY A 1142 56.91 23.46 -18.17
N GLU A 1143 55.75 24.02 -18.51
CA GLU A 1143 54.60 23.27 -19.00
C GLU A 1143 54.55 23.22 -20.53
N TYR A 1144 54.40 22.01 -21.04
CA TYR A 1144 54.21 21.72 -22.44
C TYR A 1144 52.85 21.06 -22.65
N SER A 1145 52.19 21.36 -23.75
CA SER A 1145 50.96 20.67 -24.14
C SER A 1145 51.07 20.12 -25.55
N CYS A 1146 50.48 18.95 -25.76
CA CYS A 1146 50.27 18.38 -27.07
C CYS A 1146 48.77 18.43 -27.37
N GLU A 1147 48.39 19.17 -28.41
CA GLU A 1147 46.99 19.39 -28.77
C GLU A 1147 46.68 18.78 -30.14
N ALA A 1148 45.52 18.16 -30.22
CA ALA A 1148 44.93 17.77 -31.49
C ALA A 1148 43.40 17.70 -31.38
N GLY A 1149 42.69 18.11 -32.43
CA GLY A 1149 41.23 18.07 -32.51
C GLY A 1149 40.46 18.81 -31.40
N GLY A 1150 41.10 19.71 -30.64
CA GLY A 1150 40.49 20.42 -29.50
C GLY A 1150 40.63 19.70 -28.15
N GLN A 1151 41.40 18.62 -28.09
CA GLN A 1151 41.84 17.95 -26.86
C GLN A 1151 43.34 18.22 -26.65
N SER A 1152 43.79 18.28 -25.39
CA SER A 1152 45.19 18.53 -25.02
C SER A 1152 45.67 17.53 -23.96
N VAL A 1153 46.92 17.08 -24.07
CA VAL A 1153 47.63 16.36 -23.00
C VAL A 1153 48.77 17.23 -22.51
N SER A 1154 48.88 17.40 -21.19
CA SER A 1154 49.89 18.28 -20.57
C SER A 1154 51.07 17.49 -20.03
N PHE A 1155 52.25 18.11 -20.09
CA PHE A 1155 53.50 17.60 -19.56
C PHE A 1155 54.24 18.69 -18.79
N HIS A 1156 54.85 18.34 -17.67
CA HIS A 1156 55.72 19.23 -16.92
C HIS A 1156 57.17 18.75 -17.06
N LEU A 1157 58.04 19.58 -17.59
CA LEU A 1157 59.46 19.27 -17.74
C LEU A 1157 60.26 19.91 -16.62
N ASP A 1158 60.86 19.08 -15.76
CA ASP A 1158 61.83 19.48 -14.75
C ASP A 1158 63.25 19.24 -15.25
N VAL A 1159 64.04 20.31 -15.38
CA VAL A 1159 65.45 20.22 -15.77
C VAL A 1159 66.34 20.40 -14.54
N THR A 1160 66.95 19.30 -14.10
CA THR A 1160 67.84 19.27 -12.93
C THR A 1160 69.31 19.34 -13.37
N GLU A 1161 70.13 20.09 -12.64
CA GLU A 1161 71.57 20.09 -12.86
C GLU A 1161 72.19 18.84 -12.22
N PRO A 1162 73.11 18.12 -12.90
CA PRO A 1162 73.66 16.90 -12.35
C PRO A 1162 74.50 17.21 -11.10
N LYS A 1163 74.12 16.65 -9.95
CA LYS A 1163 74.89 16.69 -8.71
C LYS A 1163 75.39 15.30 -8.30
N VAL A 1164 76.46 14.82 -8.94
CA VAL A 1164 77.51 13.97 -8.33
C VAL A 1164 78.74 14.06 -9.23
N VAL A 1165 79.87 14.60 -8.73
CA VAL A 1165 81.11 14.71 -9.52
C VAL A 1165 82.13 13.62 -9.16
N PHE A 1166 82.19 13.21 -7.89
CA PHE A 1166 83.03 12.10 -7.40
C PHE A 1166 82.20 10.86 -7.02
N ALA A 1167 82.75 9.66 -7.19
CA ALA A 1167 82.04 8.41 -6.88
C ALA A 1167 81.67 8.32 -5.38
N LYS A 1168 80.51 7.70 -5.06
CA LYS A 1168 79.84 7.79 -3.75
C LYS A 1168 80.59 7.17 -2.54
N GLU A 1169 81.70 6.46 -2.76
CA GLU A 1169 82.44 5.71 -1.72
C GLU A 1169 83.83 6.30 -1.36
N GLN A 1170 84.10 7.58 -1.63
CA GLN A 1170 85.41 8.18 -1.32
C GLN A 1170 85.46 8.84 0.08
N PRO A 1171 86.54 8.66 0.87
CA PRO A 1171 86.71 9.37 2.14
C PRO A 1171 86.94 10.88 1.88
N ALA A 1172 86.33 11.74 2.71
CA ALA A 1172 86.46 13.21 2.58
C ALA A 1172 87.92 13.71 2.72
N ARG A 1173 88.79 12.94 3.39
CA ARG A 1173 90.23 13.18 3.52
C ARG A 1173 90.99 11.84 3.50
N SER A 1174 92.02 11.72 2.66
CA SER A 1174 92.87 10.51 2.58
C SER A 1174 94.32 10.82 2.92
N GLU A 1175 94.98 9.98 3.73
CA GLU A 1175 96.40 10.11 4.09
C GLU A 1175 97.29 9.32 3.13
N VAL A 1176 98.36 9.94 2.63
CA VAL A 1176 99.31 9.35 1.68
C VAL A 1176 100.70 9.48 2.27
N GLN A 1177 101.44 8.38 2.37
CA GLN A 1177 102.82 8.37 2.89
C GLN A 1177 103.81 8.12 1.76
N ALA A 1178 104.93 8.85 1.76
CA ALA A 1178 106.04 8.65 0.84
C ALA A 1178 107.39 8.75 1.54
N VAL A 1179 108.37 7.96 1.11
CA VAL A 1179 109.75 8.07 1.60
C VAL A 1179 110.48 9.15 0.79
N ALA A 1180 111.31 9.95 1.45
CA ALA A 1180 112.08 11.00 0.79
C ALA A 1180 112.86 10.46 -0.43
N GLY A 1181 112.61 11.05 -1.60
CA GLY A 1181 113.20 10.65 -2.89
C GLY A 1181 112.36 9.67 -3.72
N ALA A 1182 111.30 9.06 -3.16
CA ALA A 1182 110.33 8.24 -3.90
C ALA A 1182 109.18 9.10 -4.45
N SER A 1183 108.44 8.60 -5.46
CA SER A 1183 107.27 9.30 -5.99
C SER A 1183 106.03 9.03 -5.13
N ALA A 1184 105.27 10.07 -4.79
CA ALA A 1184 103.99 9.98 -4.09
C ALA A 1184 102.82 10.03 -5.07
N THR A 1185 101.79 9.19 -4.90
CA THR A 1185 100.62 9.18 -5.79
C THR A 1185 99.34 9.38 -4.99
N LEU A 1186 98.56 10.41 -5.34
CA LEU A 1186 97.25 10.70 -4.77
C LEU A 1186 96.19 10.35 -5.81
N SER A 1187 95.11 9.66 -5.42
CA SER A 1187 94.11 9.16 -6.39
C SER A 1187 92.68 9.32 -5.92
N CYS A 1188 91.80 9.82 -6.79
CA CYS A 1188 90.34 9.83 -6.63
C CYS A 1188 89.65 9.24 -7.86
N GLU A 1189 88.36 8.92 -7.71
CA GLU A 1189 87.52 8.38 -8.78
C GLU A 1189 86.33 9.31 -9.04
N VAL A 1190 86.21 9.76 -10.29
CA VAL A 1190 85.12 10.61 -10.75
C VAL A 1190 83.94 9.78 -11.24
N ALA A 1191 82.72 10.29 -11.08
CA ALA A 1191 81.51 9.55 -11.43
C ALA A 1191 81.43 9.20 -12.93
N GLN A 1192 82.07 10.00 -13.81
CA GLN A 1192 82.09 9.81 -15.25
C GLN A 1192 83.51 9.91 -15.82
N ALA A 1193 83.84 9.07 -16.80
CA ALA A 1193 85.20 8.93 -17.33
C ALA A 1193 85.71 10.18 -18.07
N GLN A 1194 84.81 11.02 -18.57
CA GLN A 1194 85.10 12.28 -19.24
C GLN A 1194 85.24 13.50 -18.29
N THR A 1195 85.03 13.34 -16.98
CA THR A 1195 85.10 14.47 -16.03
C THR A 1195 86.54 14.96 -15.83
N GLU A 1196 86.82 16.21 -16.17
CA GLU A 1196 88.12 16.83 -15.89
C GLU A 1196 88.22 17.29 -14.44
N VAL A 1197 89.43 17.20 -13.86
CA VAL A 1197 89.70 17.61 -12.47
C VAL A 1197 90.87 18.57 -12.43
N THR A 1198 90.85 19.47 -11.45
CA THR A 1198 91.97 20.36 -11.17
C THR A 1198 92.57 20.04 -9.80
N TRP A 1199 93.90 19.88 -9.75
CA TRP A 1199 94.61 19.63 -8.51
C TRP A 1199 95.17 20.92 -7.91
N TYR A 1200 95.16 21.02 -6.59
CA TYR A 1200 95.71 22.14 -5.83
C TYR A 1200 96.63 21.62 -4.72
N LYS A 1201 97.62 22.43 -4.34
CA LYS A 1201 98.40 22.28 -3.11
C LYS A 1201 98.30 23.57 -2.32
N ASP A 1202 97.87 23.50 -1.06
CA ASP A 1202 97.70 24.66 -0.17
C ASP A 1202 96.91 25.82 -0.85
N GLY A 1203 95.86 25.47 -1.60
CA GLY A 1203 94.99 26.42 -2.33
C GLY A 1203 95.55 26.96 -3.65
N LYS A 1204 96.76 26.59 -4.06
CA LYS A 1204 97.34 26.99 -5.36
C LYS A 1204 97.19 25.90 -6.41
N LYS A 1205 96.66 26.28 -7.59
CA LYS A 1205 96.43 25.38 -8.72
C LYS A 1205 97.75 24.79 -9.23
N LEU A 1206 97.80 23.47 -9.34
CA LEU A 1206 98.94 22.74 -9.87
C LEU A 1206 98.77 22.49 -11.37
N SER A 1207 99.84 22.69 -12.12
CA SER A 1207 99.94 22.33 -13.54
C SER A 1207 101.02 21.26 -13.73
N SER A 1208 100.89 20.46 -14.79
CA SER A 1208 101.89 19.43 -15.10
C SER A 1208 103.28 20.03 -15.29
N SER A 1209 104.27 19.43 -14.65
CA SER A 1209 105.68 19.84 -14.68
C SER A 1209 106.58 18.61 -14.55
N SER A 1210 107.90 18.79 -14.59
CA SER A 1210 108.86 17.71 -14.31
C SER A 1210 108.75 17.18 -12.87
N LYS A 1211 108.18 17.96 -11.94
CA LYS A 1211 108.02 17.61 -10.52
C LYS A 1211 106.65 16.99 -10.21
N VAL A 1212 105.60 17.39 -10.92
CA VAL A 1212 104.22 16.98 -10.66
C VAL A 1212 103.54 16.55 -11.96
N ARG A 1213 103.03 15.32 -11.99
CA ARG A 1213 102.35 14.75 -13.15
C ARG A 1213 100.90 14.43 -12.82
N VAL A 1214 99.98 14.93 -13.65
CA VAL A 1214 98.55 14.63 -13.54
C VAL A 1214 98.21 13.54 -14.56
N GLU A 1215 97.53 12.48 -14.12
CA GLU A 1215 97.17 11.33 -14.94
C GLU A 1215 95.67 11.05 -14.83
N ALA A 1216 95.03 10.73 -15.95
CA ALA A 1216 93.61 10.38 -16.04
C ALA A 1216 93.44 9.08 -16.82
N THR A 1217 92.82 8.07 -16.20
CA THR A 1217 92.64 6.74 -16.80
C THR A 1217 91.25 6.24 -16.48
N GLY A 1218 90.38 6.16 -17.50
CA GLY A 1218 88.96 5.84 -17.30
C GLY A 1218 88.30 6.81 -16.31
N ARG A 1219 87.73 6.27 -15.23
CA ARG A 1219 87.15 7.06 -14.12
C ARG A 1219 88.15 7.46 -13.03
N GLY A 1220 89.38 6.95 -13.07
CA GLY A 1220 90.43 7.28 -12.10
C GLY A 1220 91.15 8.59 -12.45
N ARG A 1221 91.49 9.37 -11.42
CA ARG A 1221 92.29 10.60 -11.50
C ARG A 1221 93.43 10.51 -10.51
N ARG A 1222 94.66 10.73 -10.97
CA ARG A 1222 95.87 10.62 -10.15
C ARG A 1222 96.76 11.86 -10.26
N LEU A 1223 97.35 12.24 -9.14
CA LEU A 1223 98.45 13.19 -9.07
C LEU A 1223 99.70 12.46 -8.59
N VAL A 1224 100.76 12.47 -9.39
CA VAL A 1224 102.05 11.85 -9.06
C VAL A 1224 103.07 12.96 -8.81
N VAL A 1225 103.53 13.08 -7.56
CA VAL A 1225 104.61 13.99 -7.15
C VAL A 1225 105.92 13.21 -7.20
N GLN A 1226 106.81 13.56 -8.14
CA GLN A 1226 108.06 12.82 -8.37
C GLN A 1226 109.16 13.26 -7.40
N GLN A 1227 109.94 12.29 -6.90
CA GLN A 1227 111.02 12.52 -5.94
C GLN A 1227 110.58 13.37 -4.73
N ALA A 1228 109.53 12.95 -4.03
CA ALA A 1228 108.92 13.72 -2.94
C ALA A 1228 109.93 14.03 -1.83
N GLY A 1229 110.03 15.31 -1.46
CA GLY A 1229 110.88 15.80 -0.36
C GLY A 1229 110.04 16.42 0.77
N LYS A 1230 110.67 16.83 1.87
CA LYS A 1230 109.96 17.44 3.01
C LYS A 1230 109.12 18.68 2.63
N ALA A 1231 109.54 19.43 1.61
CA ALA A 1231 108.80 20.59 1.11
C ALA A 1231 107.53 20.21 0.31
N ASP A 1232 107.41 18.94 -0.11
CA ASP A 1232 106.25 18.43 -0.85
C ASP A 1232 105.16 17.90 0.10
N ALA A 1233 105.45 17.71 1.39
CA ALA A 1233 104.45 17.36 2.40
C ALA A 1233 103.43 18.51 2.58
N GLY A 1234 102.18 18.16 2.90
CA GLY A 1234 101.11 19.14 3.04
C GLY A 1234 99.76 18.68 2.49
N GLU A 1235 98.82 19.61 2.36
CA GLU A 1235 97.45 19.33 1.93
C GLU A 1235 97.28 19.55 0.43
N TYR A 1236 96.71 18.54 -0.22
CA TYR A 1236 96.39 18.54 -1.64
C TYR A 1236 94.88 18.36 -1.81
N SER A 1237 94.27 19.08 -2.75
CA SER A 1237 92.87 18.87 -3.09
C SER A 1237 92.69 18.61 -4.57
N CYS A 1238 91.71 17.76 -4.89
CA CYS A 1238 91.27 17.50 -6.25
C CYS A 1238 89.85 18.03 -6.38
N GLU A 1239 89.64 19.01 -7.27
CA GLU A 1239 88.38 19.70 -7.42
C GLU A 1239 87.77 19.50 -8.81
N ALA A 1240 86.47 19.25 -8.83
CA ALA A 1240 85.68 19.20 -10.05
C ALA A 1240 84.22 19.57 -9.77
N GLY A 1241 83.63 20.40 -10.63
CA GLY A 1241 82.21 20.78 -10.58
C GLY A 1241 81.73 21.34 -9.23
N GLY A 1242 82.59 22.06 -8.51
CA GLY A 1242 82.27 22.67 -7.20
C GLY A 1242 82.34 21.71 -6.00
N GLN A 1243 82.81 20.47 -6.19
CA GLN A 1243 83.11 19.51 -5.14
C GLN A 1243 84.64 19.30 -5.05
N SER A 1244 85.16 18.98 -3.86
CA SER A 1244 86.59 18.76 -3.62
C SER A 1244 86.82 17.50 -2.77
N VAL A 1245 87.86 16.72 -3.10
CA VAL A 1245 88.38 15.64 -2.25
C VAL A 1245 89.77 16.02 -1.78
N SER A 1246 90.03 15.94 -0.47
CA SER A 1246 91.31 16.35 0.13
C SER A 1246 92.21 15.16 0.44
N PHE A 1247 93.52 15.40 0.38
CA PHE A 1247 94.56 14.44 0.67
C PHE A 1247 95.65 15.09 1.51
N HIS A 1248 96.23 14.34 2.45
CA HIS A 1248 97.38 14.79 3.23
C HIS A 1248 98.59 13.93 2.88
N LEU A 1249 99.67 14.54 2.37
CA LEU A 1249 100.90 13.85 2.02
C LEU A 1249 101.94 14.03 3.14
N ASP A 1250 102.36 12.92 3.74
CA ASP A 1250 103.46 12.86 4.71
C ASP A 1250 104.72 12.26 4.08
N VAL A 1251 105.84 12.97 4.20
CA VAL A 1251 107.14 12.52 3.65
C VAL A 1251 108.12 12.21 4.78
N THR A 1252 108.41 10.92 4.97
CA THR A 1252 109.31 10.45 6.04
C THR A 1252 110.75 10.31 5.54
N GLY A 1253 111.72 10.67 6.38
CA GLY A 1253 113.15 10.54 6.08
C GLY A 1253 113.64 9.10 6.24
N GLN A 1254 114.54 8.65 5.36
CA GLN A 1254 115.12 7.30 5.42
C GLN A 1254 115.81 7.02 6.76
N SER A 1255 115.22 6.15 7.59
CA SER A 1255 115.90 5.55 8.74
C SER A 1255 116.63 4.28 8.29
N TRP A 1256 117.95 4.33 8.19
CA TRP A 1256 118.80 3.17 7.97
C TRP A 1256 118.83 2.28 9.22
N ARG A 1257 118.34 1.04 9.15
CA ARG A 1257 118.87 -0.06 9.95
C ARG A 1257 119.00 -1.35 9.12
N ARG A 1258 120.20 -1.90 9.22
CA ARG A 1258 120.75 -3.09 8.57
C ARG A 1258 120.08 -4.39 9.04
N ILE A 1259 120.12 -5.35 8.11
CA ILE A 1259 120.02 -6.81 8.17
C ILE A 1259 120.72 -7.44 9.40
N LEU A 1260 120.11 -8.48 10.00
CA LEU A 1260 120.70 -9.82 10.20
C LEU A 1260 119.66 -10.85 10.72
N SER A 1261 119.80 -12.07 10.15
CA SER A 1261 119.10 -13.36 10.31
C SER A 1261 117.64 -13.44 9.89
#